data_AF-A0A9W4GVW7-F1
#
_entry.id   AF-A0A9W4GVW7-F1
#
_cell.length_a   1.000
_cell.length_b   1.000
_cell.length_c   1.000
_cell.angle_alpha   90.00
_cell.angle_beta   90.00
_cell.angle_gamma   90.00
#
_symmetry.space_group_name_H-M   'P 1'
#
loop_
_entity.id
_entity.type
_entity.pdbx_description
1 polymer ?
#
loop_
_entity_poly.entity_id
_entity_poly.type
_entity_poly.pdbx_seq_one_letter_code
_entity_poly.pdbx_strand_id
1 'polypeptide(L)'
;MADEQVTDDDALPLIAVIGMAARMPAADSVADFWDNLAAGRDCVQAVGDEEFLAAGGHPDDLADGDLVRTAAVVDGIDLFDAAFFGYSPAEACVVDPQQRLLLETAYHAVEDAGYAQGFGDRQVGVYAGAGDSRYYPAHLHPRYAGRPGSVDLVHAATANSLGTVATRVSYALGLTGPSLSLQTACSTGLVAVHTACQDLIDHACDTALAGAVSLNPAALLGYRHVPGGPFSPDGRCRAFAADAAGTAAGDGVGVVVLKRLADALADGDRVRALVRGSAVNNDGRRKVGFTAPSPAGQTEVVLAAQAAAGVTADTLGLVEAHGTATAMGDPVEVAALTEAFRQSTDRSGYCALGSVKTNIGHLGAAAGIAGFVKAVLALEHRQLPPNLHFDRPNPLIDFPATPFRVPTALEDWPRGPHPRRAAVSAFGVGGTNAHVVLEEAPEPPQDPRPAPQPHWRLLPLSARTPGALRGQADALARHIERHDGLRLDDLAHTLRTGRPAMRLRSAVPVRTARDAVAALRGPLPEPVEVPEGDAPPVAFLFPGGGTQYVGMGAELYQEGGVYRDAVDDCARILRPVIGGDLRTALFERVDPGDIAGFLALVATQYALAAELAEAGVRPDVLIGHSLGEYSAACLAGVLPLEDMLPLVAERLRLIAAAGGATVGVELGEAQLRPLLDKEVSLAAVNGPAACTAAGPTEAVEALEKRLEQAGATFHRLRMPSAAHSWLLDPLLGDLAARLRSVTLRPPRIPYVTNVTGTWVTDAQATSVEHWVAHTRQPVRFADGIGTLWADRHPVLVEIGPADTLLKLARARLGEQVAPVGVTTMRHARAASPDGQVLATAKGRLWSAGVGELPGPAHGEQPRRVPLPGYAFDRQRYWIDAPGAAPGASRDAAGTAAAPGRSPRPALTTGHVPPSTALERAVAQAWEDVLGIDGIGVDDNFFDLGGDSLRGTMMVNRLRETGVLDVPAGAVLSAPTVAGLLAAAGRGGGRDALAPLLPLRADGEKRPLFCVHPGAGISWRYSGLLPHLGAAQPVFGIQAFGLDGLRPVAADAAAMTDAYLELLREQQPSGPYRLLGWSYGGIVAHAMACALRRGGERVELLAMLDAPPVGGRAWTAEQIEFQVAALLLRVTGLPCTPSEPVPGVAAVLDRVAEQGDGGTSAVTARQARQIAEVMRNNLRITPGFAPEVYDGDVLFFSATADTAAEPDAPADPSVAPGKADAWRPYVAGALHDHPVACGHYDMTEPGPMAEIGGALAAALDACPPSHPLTRPA
;
A
#
# COMPACT_ATOMS: atom_id res chain seq x y z
N MET A 1 -39.96 26.15 -22.65
CA MET A 1 -39.84 27.60 -22.98
C MET A 1 -39.65 28.34 -21.68
N ALA A 2 -38.61 29.19 -21.64
CA ALA A 2 -38.13 30.06 -20.55
C ALA A 2 -37.76 29.28 -19.27
N ASP A 3 -36.50 28.93 -19.00
CA ASP A 3 -35.32 29.79 -18.79
C ASP A 3 -35.54 30.76 -17.61
N GLU A 4 -35.68 30.18 -16.42
CA GLU A 4 -35.31 30.83 -15.16
C GLU A 4 -33.97 30.24 -14.74
N GLN A 5 -32.90 30.95 -15.10
CA GLN A 5 -31.59 30.82 -14.48
C GLN A 5 -31.73 31.22 -13.01
N VAL A 6 -31.98 30.23 -12.14
CA VAL A 6 -31.50 30.31 -10.77
C VAL A 6 -29.98 30.33 -10.88
N THR A 7 -29.38 31.41 -10.42
CA THR A 7 -27.92 31.53 -10.30
C THR A 7 -27.40 30.34 -9.49
N ASP A 8 -26.34 29.68 -9.98
CA ASP A 8 -25.72 28.46 -9.42
C ASP A 8 -25.32 28.58 -7.92
N ASP A 9 -25.28 29.81 -7.38
CA ASP A 9 -24.93 30.15 -5.99
C ASP A 9 -26.02 29.86 -4.94
N ASP A 10 -27.29 29.61 -5.34
CA ASP A 10 -28.42 29.38 -4.42
C ASP A 10 -28.88 27.90 -4.34
N ALA A 11 -28.21 26.98 -5.05
CA ALA A 11 -28.56 25.56 -4.99
C ALA A 11 -27.96 24.91 -3.74
N LEU A 12 -28.81 24.32 -2.88
CA LEU A 12 -28.35 23.58 -1.70
C LEU A 12 -27.32 22.50 -2.09
N PRO A 13 -26.19 22.39 -1.38
CA PRO A 13 -25.13 21.44 -1.72
C PRO A 13 -25.63 19.99 -1.61
N LEU A 14 -25.63 19.28 -2.74
CA LEU A 14 -26.05 17.88 -2.83
C LEU A 14 -24.90 16.95 -2.42
N ILE A 15 -25.23 15.89 -1.68
CA ILE A 15 -24.26 14.87 -1.27
C ILE A 15 -24.47 13.59 -2.09
N ALA A 16 -23.44 13.15 -2.79
CA ALA A 16 -23.40 11.90 -3.54
C ALA A 16 -23.02 10.72 -2.63
N VAL A 17 -23.72 9.60 -2.80
CA VAL A 17 -23.27 8.29 -2.34
C VAL A 17 -22.37 7.72 -3.43
N ILE A 18 -21.07 7.61 -3.16
CA ILE A 18 -20.07 7.18 -4.16
C ILE A 18 -19.60 5.73 -3.97
N GLY A 19 -19.78 5.16 -2.77
CA GLY A 19 -19.48 3.76 -2.49
C GLY A 19 -20.34 3.20 -1.37
N MET A 20 -20.56 1.89 -1.37
CA MET A 20 -21.25 1.20 -0.28
C MET A 20 -20.82 -0.26 -0.14
N ALA A 21 -20.79 -0.75 1.10
CA ALA A 21 -20.65 -2.16 1.40
C ALA A 21 -21.52 -2.53 2.62
N ALA A 22 -21.99 -3.77 2.64
CA ALA A 22 -22.79 -4.28 3.74
C ALA A 22 -22.70 -5.81 3.82
N ARG A 23 -22.83 -6.33 5.04
CA ARG A 23 -23.10 -7.75 5.31
C ARG A 23 -24.35 -7.84 6.17
N MET A 24 -25.31 -8.60 5.65
CA MET A 24 -26.65 -8.78 6.21
C MET A 24 -26.92 -10.29 6.35
N PRO A 25 -27.97 -10.69 7.09
CA PRO A 25 -28.36 -12.09 7.18
C PRO A 25 -28.57 -12.71 5.80
N ALA A 26 -27.91 -13.85 5.55
CA ALA A 26 -27.87 -14.55 4.25
C ALA A 26 -27.35 -13.71 3.05
N ALA A 27 -26.59 -12.64 3.30
CA ALA A 27 -26.00 -11.81 2.25
C ALA A 27 -24.62 -11.25 2.67
N ASP A 28 -23.57 -11.69 2.00
CA ASP A 28 -22.19 -11.24 2.25
C ASP A 28 -21.80 -9.98 1.45
N SER A 29 -22.70 -9.47 0.60
CA SER A 29 -22.49 -8.28 -0.21
C SER A 29 -23.80 -7.54 -0.47
N VAL A 30 -23.71 -6.27 -0.91
CA VAL A 30 -24.88 -5.48 -1.33
C VAL A 30 -25.61 -6.09 -2.55
N ALA A 31 -24.89 -6.83 -3.40
CA ALA A 31 -25.48 -7.53 -4.53
C ALA A 31 -26.31 -8.73 -4.07
N ASP A 32 -25.76 -9.59 -3.20
CA ASP A 32 -26.51 -10.73 -2.65
C ASP A 32 -27.70 -10.23 -1.79
N PHE A 33 -27.54 -9.07 -1.13
CA PHE A 33 -28.62 -8.43 -0.40
C PHE A 33 -29.75 -7.95 -1.32
N TRP A 34 -29.43 -7.32 -2.45
CA TRP A 34 -30.43 -6.97 -3.45
C TRP A 34 -31.15 -8.21 -4.00
N ASP A 35 -30.42 -9.27 -4.33
CA ASP A 35 -31.02 -10.52 -4.83
C ASP A 35 -32.04 -11.10 -3.82
N ASN A 36 -31.69 -11.10 -2.52
CA ASN A 36 -32.60 -11.52 -1.46
C ASN A 36 -33.84 -10.60 -1.35
N LEU A 37 -33.66 -9.29 -1.44
CA LEU A 37 -34.77 -8.31 -1.40
C LEU A 37 -35.70 -8.48 -2.61
N ALA A 38 -35.14 -8.54 -3.82
CA ALA A 38 -35.88 -8.65 -5.07
C ALA A 38 -36.66 -9.98 -5.15
N ALA A 39 -36.09 -11.07 -4.62
CA ALA A 39 -36.75 -12.37 -4.52
C ALA A 39 -37.78 -12.45 -3.38
N GLY A 40 -37.88 -11.44 -2.52
CA GLY A 40 -38.76 -11.45 -1.35
C GLY A 40 -38.39 -12.52 -0.32
N ARG A 41 -37.09 -12.71 -0.07
CA ARG A 41 -36.59 -13.73 0.86
C ARG A 41 -36.72 -13.29 2.32
N ASP A 42 -37.29 -14.16 3.14
CA ASP A 42 -37.21 -14.11 4.62
C ASP A 42 -35.87 -14.72 5.05
N CYS A 43 -34.98 -13.88 5.57
CA CYS A 43 -33.64 -14.26 6.01
C CYS A 43 -33.58 -14.55 7.51
N VAL A 44 -34.71 -14.53 8.22
CA VAL A 44 -34.81 -15.01 9.59
C VAL A 44 -34.97 -16.53 9.60
N GLN A 45 -34.05 -17.23 10.25
CA GLN A 45 -34.01 -18.69 10.27
C GLN A 45 -34.46 -19.23 11.63
N ALA A 46 -35.12 -20.39 11.63
CA ALA A 46 -35.36 -21.14 12.86
C ALA A 46 -34.04 -21.79 13.33
N VAL A 47 -33.82 -21.81 14.65
CA VAL A 47 -32.63 -22.43 15.24
C VAL A 47 -32.98 -23.85 15.70
N GLY A 48 -32.27 -24.84 15.15
CA GLY A 48 -32.47 -26.24 15.51
C GLY A 48 -32.02 -26.59 16.93
N ASP A 49 -32.43 -27.75 17.45
CA ASP A 49 -32.04 -28.22 18.79
C ASP A 49 -30.51 -28.35 18.93
N GLU A 50 -29.85 -28.89 17.91
CA GLU A 50 -28.39 -29.06 17.89
C GLU A 50 -27.66 -27.71 17.90
N GLU A 51 -28.11 -26.76 17.09
CA GLU A 51 -27.51 -25.42 17.01
C GLU A 51 -27.71 -24.62 18.30
N PHE A 52 -28.90 -24.72 18.90
CA PHE A 52 -29.21 -24.09 20.18
C PHE A 52 -28.32 -24.63 21.30
N LEU A 53 -28.18 -25.96 21.40
CA LEU A 53 -27.30 -26.60 22.39
C LEU A 53 -25.83 -26.26 22.15
N ALA A 54 -25.38 -26.26 20.89
CA ALA A 54 -24.01 -25.88 20.53
C ALA A 54 -23.70 -24.41 20.86
N ALA A 55 -24.71 -23.53 20.81
CA ALA A 55 -24.59 -22.12 21.22
C ALA A 55 -24.59 -21.91 22.75
N GLY A 56 -24.68 -22.98 23.55
CA GLY A 56 -24.70 -22.94 25.01
C GLY A 56 -26.10 -22.93 25.64
N GLY A 57 -27.13 -23.25 24.86
CA GLY A 57 -28.50 -23.39 25.37
C GLY A 57 -28.66 -24.56 26.34
N HIS A 58 -29.52 -24.41 27.33
CA HIS A 58 -29.76 -25.48 28.31
C HIS A 58 -30.76 -26.51 27.76
N PRO A 59 -30.53 -27.83 27.90
CA PRO A 59 -31.46 -28.85 27.39
C PRO A 59 -32.90 -28.70 27.87
N ASP A 60 -33.10 -28.26 29.12
CA ASP A 60 -34.45 -28.04 29.69
C ASP A 60 -35.23 -26.94 28.95
N ASP A 61 -34.53 -26.00 28.31
CA ASP A 61 -35.14 -24.90 27.57
C ASP A 61 -35.72 -25.34 26.22
N LEU A 62 -35.34 -26.52 25.71
CA LEU A 62 -35.91 -27.09 24.48
C LEU A 62 -37.41 -27.39 24.63
N ALA A 63 -37.87 -27.63 25.85
CA ALA A 63 -39.27 -27.89 26.16
C ALA A 63 -40.08 -26.62 26.50
N ASP A 64 -39.43 -25.45 26.56
CA ASP A 64 -40.11 -24.19 26.87
C ASP A 64 -40.85 -23.65 25.63
N GLY A 65 -42.19 -23.63 25.71
CA GLY A 65 -43.05 -23.11 24.65
C GLY A 65 -42.98 -21.58 24.49
N ASP A 66 -42.48 -20.85 25.48
CA ASP A 66 -42.31 -19.40 25.41
C ASP A 66 -40.94 -19.00 24.81
N LEU A 67 -40.03 -19.95 24.61
CA LEU A 67 -38.73 -19.69 23.99
C LEU A 67 -38.85 -19.65 22.46
N VAL A 68 -38.66 -18.46 21.89
CA VAL A 68 -38.63 -18.23 20.44
C VAL A 68 -37.21 -18.44 19.94
N ARG A 69 -36.98 -19.56 19.24
CA ARG A 69 -35.69 -19.96 18.67
C ARG A 69 -35.58 -19.58 17.21
N THR A 70 -35.36 -18.29 16.95
CA THR A 70 -35.12 -17.74 15.61
C THR A 70 -33.91 -16.81 15.62
N ALA A 71 -33.16 -16.78 14.53
CA ALA A 71 -31.98 -15.95 14.39
C ALA A 71 -31.87 -15.37 12.97
N ALA A 72 -31.48 -14.10 12.89
CA ALA A 72 -31.07 -13.43 11.66
C ALA A 72 -29.63 -12.95 11.87
N VAL A 73 -28.66 -13.79 11.52
CA VAL A 73 -27.25 -13.59 11.87
C VAL A 73 -26.39 -13.33 10.64
N VAL A 74 -25.31 -12.58 10.83
CA VAL A 74 -24.20 -12.54 9.87
C VAL A 74 -23.30 -13.74 10.14
N ASP A 75 -22.94 -14.49 9.11
CA ASP A 75 -22.06 -15.65 9.26
C ASP A 75 -20.60 -15.25 9.48
N GLY A 76 -19.87 -16.06 10.25
CA GLY A 76 -18.43 -15.90 10.45
C GLY A 76 -18.04 -14.63 11.20
N ILE A 77 -18.81 -14.21 12.22
CA ILE A 77 -18.44 -13.07 13.09
C ILE A 77 -17.15 -13.31 13.89
N ASP A 78 -16.71 -14.57 13.99
CA ASP A 78 -15.44 -14.97 14.56
C ASP A 78 -14.28 -14.94 13.55
N LEU A 79 -14.55 -14.71 12.26
CA LEU A 79 -13.57 -14.68 11.19
C LEU A 79 -13.10 -13.25 10.87
N PHE A 80 -11.80 -13.04 10.66
CA PHE A 80 -11.21 -11.75 10.29
C PHE A 80 -9.86 -11.95 9.60
N ASP A 81 -9.43 -11.02 8.73
CA ASP A 81 -8.06 -11.01 8.16
C ASP A 81 -7.15 -10.07 8.95
N ALA A 82 -6.60 -10.58 10.06
CA ALA A 82 -5.81 -9.78 11.01
C ALA A 82 -4.54 -9.20 10.37
N ALA A 83 -3.81 -10.02 9.59
CA ALA A 83 -2.55 -9.61 8.97
C ALA A 83 -2.76 -8.51 7.92
N PHE A 84 -3.90 -8.48 7.24
CA PHE A 84 -4.24 -7.39 6.33
C PHE A 84 -4.30 -6.02 7.03
N PHE A 85 -4.86 -5.98 8.24
CA PHE A 85 -5.02 -4.75 9.02
C PHE A 85 -3.91 -4.52 10.06
N GLY A 86 -2.84 -5.32 10.05
CA GLY A 86 -1.70 -5.16 10.97
C GLY A 86 -1.96 -5.65 12.40
N TYR A 87 -2.97 -6.48 12.61
CA TYR A 87 -3.29 -7.07 13.90
C TYR A 87 -2.47 -8.34 14.16
N SER A 88 -1.93 -8.48 15.37
CA SER A 88 -1.46 -9.78 15.83
C SER A 88 -2.65 -10.72 16.11
N PRO A 89 -2.47 -12.05 16.00
CA PRO A 89 -3.51 -13.03 16.35
C PRO A 89 -4.07 -12.87 17.76
N ALA A 90 -3.20 -12.53 18.73
CA ALA A 90 -3.63 -12.30 20.11
C ALA A 90 -4.50 -11.04 20.24
N GLU A 91 -4.21 -9.98 19.48
CA GLU A 91 -5.03 -8.77 19.45
C GLU A 91 -6.41 -9.03 18.88
N ALA A 92 -6.45 -9.66 17.70
CA ALA A 92 -7.69 -9.90 16.97
C ALA A 92 -8.70 -10.70 17.81
N CYS A 93 -8.23 -11.61 18.67
CA CYS A 93 -9.07 -12.37 19.60
C CYS A 93 -9.74 -11.49 20.68
N VAL A 94 -9.12 -10.37 21.07
CA VAL A 94 -9.62 -9.47 22.11
C VAL A 94 -10.53 -8.37 21.54
N VAL A 95 -10.35 -8.00 20.28
CA VAL A 95 -11.16 -6.96 19.62
C VAL A 95 -12.59 -7.43 19.38
N ASP A 96 -13.56 -6.56 19.69
CA ASP A 96 -14.98 -6.81 19.44
C ASP A 96 -15.21 -7.22 17.97
N PRO A 97 -15.89 -8.34 17.69
CA PRO A 97 -16.33 -8.73 16.36
C PRO A 97 -16.98 -7.60 15.55
N GLN A 98 -17.72 -6.70 16.22
CA GLN A 98 -18.35 -5.55 15.58
C GLN A 98 -17.32 -4.61 14.94
N GLN A 99 -16.20 -4.37 15.61
CA GLN A 99 -15.15 -3.47 15.12
C GLN A 99 -14.36 -4.10 13.97
N ARG A 100 -14.07 -5.41 14.07
CA ARG A 100 -13.43 -6.19 13.00
C ARG A 100 -14.25 -6.18 11.72
N LEU A 101 -15.55 -6.49 11.85
CA LEU A 101 -16.46 -6.57 10.72
C LEU A 101 -16.73 -5.19 10.10
N LEU A 102 -16.86 -4.15 10.92
CA LEU A 102 -16.98 -2.77 10.44
C LEU A 102 -15.74 -2.33 9.66
N LEU A 103 -14.54 -2.71 10.12
CA LEU A 103 -13.29 -2.37 9.44
C LEU A 103 -13.17 -3.03 8.05
N GLU A 104 -13.47 -4.32 7.94
CA GLU A 104 -13.54 -4.99 6.63
C GLU A 104 -14.59 -4.34 5.71
N THR A 105 -15.77 -4.02 6.26
CA THR A 105 -16.86 -3.40 5.49
C THR A 105 -16.51 -1.97 5.05
N ALA A 106 -15.82 -1.21 5.89
CA ALA A 106 -15.32 0.12 5.53
C ALA A 106 -14.30 0.05 4.40
N TYR A 107 -13.36 -0.91 4.46
CA TYR A 107 -12.41 -1.13 3.36
C TYR A 107 -13.14 -1.49 2.05
N HIS A 108 -14.12 -2.39 2.09
CA HIS A 108 -14.93 -2.73 0.91
C HIS A 108 -15.73 -1.53 0.38
N ALA A 109 -16.25 -0.66 1.23
CA ALA A 109 -16.97 0.54 0.80
C ALA A 109 -16.02 1.54 0.09
N VAL A 110 -14.77 1.66 0.56
CA VAL A 110 -13.71 2.45 -0.07
C VAL A 110 -13.28 1.85 -1.41
N GLU A 111 -13.17 0.52 -1.50
CA GLU A 111 -12.93 -0.17 -2.76
C GLU A 111 -14.06 0.04 -3.77
N ASP A 112 -15.30 0.00 -3.30
CA ASP A 112 -16.48 0.24 -4.12
C ASP A 112 -16.53 1.69 -4.64
N ALA A 113 -16.07 2.65 -3.83
CA ALA A 113 -15.89 4.04 -4.24
C ALA A 113 -14.71 4.26 -5.21
N GLY A 114 -13.83 3.27 -5.40
CA GLY A 114 -12.65 3.36 -6.27
C GLY A 114 -11.44 4.06 -5.64
N TYR A 115 -11.38 4.14 -4.31
CA TYR A 115 -10.33 4.83 -3.55
C TYR A 115 -9.46 3.89 -2.70
N ALA A 116 -9.39 2.61 -3.08
CA ALA A 116 -8.59 1.59 -2.39
C ALA A 116 -7.07 1.87 -2.36
N GLN A 117 -6.59 2.69 -3.29
CA GLN A 117 -5.20 3.17 -3.34
C GLN A 117 -4.95 4.36 -2.40
N GLY A 118 -5.99 4.83 -1.70
CA GLY A 118 -5.96 6.01 -0.84
C GLY A 118 -6.72 7.19 -1.46
N PHE A 119 -6.96 8.20 -0.64
CA PHE A 119 -7.67 9.43 -1.01
C PHE A 119 -6.74 10.60 -1.38
N GLY A 120 -5.43 10.36 -1.43
CA GLY A 120 -4.41 11.42 -1.55
C GLY A 120 -4.38 12.28 -0.29
N ASP A 121 -4.20 13.59 -0.46
CA ASP A 121 -4.12 14.55 0.65
C ASP A 121 -5.49 14.98 1.22
N ARG A 122 -6.59 14.39 0.73
CA ARG A 122 -7.96 14.74 1.13
C ARG A 122 -8.23 14.38 2.59
N GLN A 123 -8.98 15.24 3.28
CA GLN A 123 -9.43 14.94 4.63
C GLN A 123 -10.66 14.04 4.59
N VAL A 124 -10.51 12.81 5.07
CA VAL A 124 -11.59 11.81 5.08
C VAL A 124 -12.14 11.64 6.49
N GLY A 125 -13.40 12.02 6.69
CA GLY A 125 -14.10 11.84 7.97
C GLY A 125 -14.67 10.43 8.13
N VAL A 126 -14.85 9.99 9.37
CA VAL A 126 -15.43 8.69 9.75
C VAL A 126 -16.48 8.89 10.84
N TYR A 127 -17.72 8.53 10.53
CA TYR A 127 -18.89 8.63 11.40
C TYR A 127 -19.46 7.24 11.55
N ALA A 128 -19.16 6.58 12.67
CA ALA A 128 -19.52 5.18 12.85
C ALA A 128 -20.20 4.93 14.19
N GLY A 129 -21.12 3.97 14.22
CA GLY A 129 -21.73 3.51 15.47
C GLY A 129 -21.76 2.00 15.57
N ALA A 130 -21.85 1.50 16.79
CA ALA A 130 -21.99 0.06 17.07
C ALA A 130 -23.11 -0.17 18.08
N GLY A 131 -23.65 -1.39 18.16
CA GLY A 131 -24.43 -1.83 19.32
C GLY A 131 -23.52 -2.00 20.55
N ASP A 132 -24.11 -2.09 21.74
CA ASP A 132 -23.35 -2.39 22.95
C ASP A 132 -22.57 -3.69 22.80
N SER A 133 -21.31 -3.69 23.23
CA SER A 133 -20.47 -4.89 23.16
C SER A 133 -21.04 -5.99 24.05
N ARG A 134 -21.56 -7.05 23.44
CA ARG A 134 -21.96 -8.28 24.14
C ARG A 134 -20.79 -9.24 24.30
N TYR A 135 -19.77 -9.10 23.47
CA TYR A 135 -18.55 -9.92 23.52
C TYR A 135 -17.74 -9.63 24.79
N TYR A 136 -17.50 -8.36 25.11
CA TYR A 136 -16.73 -7.98 26.29
C TYR A 136 -17.26 -8.55 27.62
N PRO A 137 -18.53 -8.34 28.02
CA PRO A 137 -19.02 -8.83 29.30
C PRO A 137 -19.15 -10.35 29.38
N ALA A 138 -19.46 -11.04 28.28
CA ALA A 138 -19.69 -12.49 28.28
C ALA A 138 -18.40 -13.31 28.10
N HIS A 139 -17.43 -12.81 27.32
CA HIS A 139 -16.25 -13.58 26.91
C HIS A 139 -14.95 -13.08 27.54
N LEU A 140 -14.77 -11.75 27.68
CA LEU A 140 -13.50 -11.15 28.10
C LEU A 140 -13.47 -10.80 29.59
N HIS A 141 -14.42 -9.98 30.05
CA HIS A 141 -14.45 -9.45 31.41
C HIS A 141 -14.34 -10.54 32.50
N PRO A 142 -15.00 -11.72 32.40
CA PRO A 142 -14.88 -12.76 33.42
C PRO A 142 -13.43 -13.27 33.63
N ARG A 143 -12.57 -13.17 32.62
CA ARG A 143 -11.15 -13.59 32.69
C ARG A 143 -10.29 -12.63 33.50
N TYR A 144 -10.77 -11.39 33.69
CA TYR A 144 -10.08 -10.36 34.46
C TYR A 144 -10.73 -10.13 35.84
N ALA A 145 -11.75 -10.91 36.19
CA ALA A 145 -12.39 -10.85 37.49
C ALA A 145 -11.35 -11.03 38.61
N GLY A 146 -11.28 -10.06 39.54
CA GLY A 146 -10.30 -10.05 40.62
C GLY A 146 -8.94 -9.40 40.30
N ARG A 147 -8.75 -8.85 39.09
CA ARG A 147 -7.55 -8.09 38.68
C ARG A 147 -7.87 -6.62 38.31
N PRO A 148 -8.49 -5.82 39.21
CA PRO A 148 -8.86 -4.44 38.88
C PRO A 148 -7.63 -3.59 38.56
N GLY A 149 -7.70 -2.77 37.50
CA GLY A 149 -6.62 -1.88 37.08
C GLY A 149 -5.45 -2.56 36.35
N SER A 150 -5.57 -3.85 35.97
CA SER A 150 -4.54 -4.49 35.15
C SER A 150 -4.47 -3.88 33.74
N VAL A 151 -3.27 -3.88 33.18
CA VAL A 151 -3.03 -3.37 31.82
C VAL A 151 -3.81 -4.18 30.78
N ASP A 152 -3.87 -5.50 30.94
CA ASP A 152 -4.67 -6.41 30.09
C ASP A 152 -6.16 -6.03 30.07
N LEU A 153 -6.71 -5.65 31.23
CA LEU A 153 -8.10 -5.23 31.37
C LEU A 153 -8.35 -3.90 30.67
N VAL A 154 -7.43 -2.93 30.80
CA VAL A 154 -7.52 -1.64 30.09
C VAL A 154 -7.46 -1.84 28.57
N HIS A 155 -6.57 -2.72 28.11
CA HIS A 155 -6.47 -3.09 26.69
C HIS A 155 -7.79 -3.70 26.20
N ALA A 156 -8.30 -4.71 26.89
CA ALA A 156 -9.55 -5.38 26.54
C ALA A 156 -10.74 -4.42 26.56
N ALA A 157 -10.85 -3.54 27.56
CA ALA A 157 -11.90 -2.53 27.63
C ALA A 157 -11.82 -1.55 26.45
N THR A 158 -10.62 -1.10 26.08
CA THR A 158 -10.40 -0.18 24.95
C THR A 158 -10.72 -0.85 23.60
N ALA A 159 -10.37 -2.12 23.45
CA ALA A 159 -10.65 -2.99 22.29
C ALA A 159 -12.14 -3.29 22.06
N ASN A 160 -12.99 -2.98 23.04
CA ASN A 160 -14.43 -3.22 22.97
C ASN A 160 -15.25 -1.98 23.31
N SER A 161 -14.60 -0.82 23.47
CA SER A 161 -15.26 0.45 23.76
C SER A 161 -15.98 0.96 22.52
N LEU A 162 -17.23 1.36 22.70
CA LEU A 162 -18.00 2.06 21.67
C LEU A 162 -17.28 3.34 21.21
N GLY A 163 -16.54 4.01 22.09
CA GLY A 163 -15.82 5.25 21.79
C GLY A 163 -14.71 5.08 20.74
N THR A 164 -14.20 3.87 20.52
CA THR A 164 -13.05 3.61 19.62
C THR A 164 -13.45 3.08 18.24
N VAL A 165 -14.74 2.92 17.96
CA VAL A 165 -15.25 2.31 16.71
C VAL A 165 -14.81 3.11 15.48
N ALA A 166 -15.08 4.41 15.44
CA ALA A 166 -14.69 5.25 14.31
C ALA A 166 -13.17 5.42 14.22
N THR A 167 -12.50 5.67 15.35
CA THR A 167 -11.05 5.94 15.38
C THR A 167 -10.21 4.74 14.95
N ARG A 168 -10.70 3.51 15.12
CA ARG A 168 -10.02 2.32 14.59
C ARG A 168 -10.06 2.23 13.08
N VAL A 169 -11.18 2.60 12.46
CA VAL A 169 -11.29 2.70 10.99
C VAL A 169 -10.34 3.78 10.48
N SER A 170 -10.34 4.95 11.12
CA SER A 170 -9.44 6.05 10.77
C SER A 170 -7.97 5.64 10.88
N TYR A 171 -7.58 4.99 11.99
CA TYR A 171 -6.22 4.50 12.20
C TYR A 171 -5.80 3.45 11.17
N ALA A 172 -6.64 2.43 10.97
CA ALA A 172 -6.30 1.31 10.09
C ALA A 172 -6.25 1.68 8.61
N LEU A 173 -7.00 2.71 8.19
CA LEU A 173 -7.06 3.19 6.80
C LEU A 173 -6.26 4.49 6.57
N GLY A 174 -5.60 5.03 7.59
CA GLY A 174 -4.80 6.26 7.48
C GLY A 174 -5.62 7.53 7.20
N LEU A 175 -6.84 7.62 7.72
CA LEU A 175 -7.77 8.72 7.46
C LEU A 175 -7.63 9.82 8.53
N THR A 176 -7.60 11.08 8.11
CA THR A 176 -7.21 12.23 8.95
C THR A 176 -8.32 13.24 9.22
N GLY A 177 -9.53 13.03 8.69
CA GLY A 177 -10.68 13.90 8.95
C GLY A 177 -11.35 13.64 10.32
N PRO A 178 -12.51 14.28 10.59
CA PRO A 178 -13.25 14.09 11.83
C PRO A 178 -13.60 12.61 12.04
N SER A 179 -13.41 12.09 13.26
CA SER A 179 -13.61 10.66 13.55
C SER A 179 -14.50 10.49 14.79
N LEU A 180 -15.79 10.26 14.57
CA LEU A 180 -16.83 10.31 15.60
C LEU A 180 -17.54 8.95 15.78
N SER A 181 -17.50 8.43 17.00
CA SER A 181 -18.26 7.25 17.42
C SER A 181 -19.63 7.67 17.97
N LEU A 182 -20.73 7.21 17.37
CA LEU A 182 -22.11 7.64 17.67
C LEU A 182 -22.99 6.49 18.19
N GLN A 183 -23.94 6.80 19.08
CA GLN A 183 -24.98 5.88 19.53
C GLN A 183 -26.27 6.61 19.89
N THR A 184 -27.32 6.34 19.12
CA THR A 184 -28.68 6.83 19.32
C THR A 184 -29.70 5.70 19.25
N ALA A 185 -29.29 4.48 19.65
CA ALA A 185 -30.05 3.24 19.53
C ALA A 185 -30.40 2.93 18.07
N CYS A 186 -31.68 2.69 17.74
CA CYS A 186 -32.08 2.22 16.42
C CYS A 186 -31.85 3.23 15.27
N SER A 187 -31.63 4.52 15.60
CA SER A 187 -31.35 5.58 14.63
C SER A 187 -29.86 5.82 14.34
N THR A 188 -28.96 5.11 15.03
CA THR A 188 -27.49 5.35 14.98
C THR A 188 -26.94 5.46 13.56
N GLY A 189 -27.25 4.50 12.68
CA GLY A 189 -26.76 4.53 11.30
C GLY A 189 -27.22 5.74 10.49
N LEU A 190 -28.45 6.22 10.65
CA LEU A 190 -28.93 7.42 9.94
C LEU A 190 -28.42 8.72 10.56
N VAL A 191 -28.23 8.75 11.88
CA VAL A 191 -27.57 9.89 12.54
C VAL A 191 -26.13 10.02 12.06
N ALA A 192 -25.41 8.91 11.90
CA ALA A 192 -24.07 8.92 11.31
C ALA A 192 -24.05 9.49 9.87
N VAL A 193 -25.00 9.08 9.02
CA VAL A 193 -25.17 9.64 7.68
C VAL A 193 -25.49 11.14 7.73
N HIS A 194 -26.40 11.56 8.60
CA HIS A 194 -26.76 12.97 8.76
C HIS A 194 -25.55 13.81 9.17
N THR A 195 -24.81 13.40 10.22
CA THR A 195 -23.63 14.11 10.70
C THR A 195 -22.54 14.18 9.62
N ALA A 196 -22.29 13.08 8.90
CA ALA A 196 -21.37 13.07 7.77
C ALA A 196 -21.79 14.07 6.67
N CYS A 197 -23.08 14.16 6.36
CA CYS A 197 -23.59 15.13 5.40
C CYS A 197 -23.40 16.57 5.88
N GLN A 198 -23.63 16.86 7.17
CA GLN A 198 -23.41 18.21 7.71
C GLN A 198 -21.94 18.61 7.59
N ASP A 199 -21.01 17.75 8.01
CA ASP A 199 -19.57 18.06 7.96
C ASP A 199 -19.04 18.18 6.51
N LEU A 200 -19.64 17.46 5.55
CA LEU A 200 -19.35 17.66 4.13
C LEU A 200 -19.86 19.02 3.62
N ILE A 201 -21.06 19.44 4.03
CA ILE A 201 -21.65 20.74 3.68
C ILE A 201 -20.83 21.88 4.29
N ASP A 202 -20.38 21.71 5.52
CA ASP A 202 -19.57 22.68 6.26
C ASP A 202 -18.08 22.64 5.88
N HIS A 203 -17.70 21.80 4.90
CA HIS A 203 -16.31 21.61 4.47
C HIS A 203 -15.33 21.19 5.59
N ALA A 204 -15.82 20.54 6.64
CA ALA A 204 -14.98 19.94 7.69
C ALA A 204 -14.27 18.65 7.22
N CYS A 205 -14.71 18.08 6.11
CA CYS A 205 -14.02 17.00 5.39
C CYS A 205 -14.35 17.05 3.88
N ASP A 206 -13.57 16.35 3.07
CA ASP A 206 -13.77 16.25 1.61
C ASP A 206 -14.60 15.03 1.21
N THR A 207 -14.41 13.95 1.96
CA THR A 207 -15.10 12.67 1.81
C THR A 207 -15.44 12.17 3.20
N ALA A 208 -16.56 11.47 3.36
CA ALA A 208 -16.97 10.92 4.64
C ALA A 208 -17.39 9.45 4.53
N LEU A 209 -16.92 8.62 5.45
CA LEU A 209 -17.46 7.28 5.68
C LEU A 209 -18.54 7.38 6.75
N ALA A 210 -19.73 6.88 6.47
CA ALA A 210 -20.81 6.77 7.45
C ALA A 210 -21.29 5.33 7.56
N GLY A 211 -21.39 4.78 8.78
CA GLY A 211 -21.78 3.39 8.93
C GLY A 211 -22.23 3.00 10.33
N ALA A 212 -22.79 1.80 10.43
CA ALA A 212 -23.13 1.21 11.71
C ALA A 212 -23.08 -0.31 11.68
N VAL A 213 -22.81 -0.91 12.83
CA VAL A 213 -22.76 -2.35 13.06
C VAL A 213 -23.58 -2.72 14.29
N SER A 214 -24.22 -3.89 14.28
CA SER A 214 -24.86 -4.46 15.46
C SER A 214 -24.77 -5.97 15.35
N LEU A 215 -24.08 -6.63 16.30
CA LEU A 215 -23.93 -8.08 16.33
C LEU A 215 -24.36 -8.63 17.68
N ASN A 216 -24.97 -9.82 17.69
CA ASN A 216 -25.33 -10.54 18.89
C ASN A 216 -24.73 -11.96 18.88
N PRO A 217 -23.58 -12.17 19.55
CA PRO A 217 -22.96 -13.49 19.67
C PRO A 217 -23.87 -14.58 20.25
N ALA A 218 -24.92 -14.19 21.00
CA ALA A 218 -25.89 -15.09 21.61
C ALA A 218 -27.20 -15.22 20.80
N ALA A 219 -27.24 -14.77 19.54
CA ALA A 219 -28.46 -14.77 18.73
C ALA A 219 -29.10 -16.16 18.58
N LEU A 220 -28.29 -17.22 18.52
CA LEU A 220 -28.76 -18.61 18.41
C LEU A 220 -29.50 -19.10 19.67
N LEU A 221 -29.35 -18.43 20.82
CA LEU A 221 -30.10 -18.76 22.04
C LEU A 221 -31.55 -18.24 22.00
N GLY A 222 -31.90 -17.44 20.99
CA GLY A 222 -33.24 -16.86 20.87
C GLY A 222 -33.60 -15.90 22.01
N TYR A 223 -34.89 -15.77 22.27
CA TYR A 223 -35.41 -14.98 23.38
C TYR A 223 -36.72 -15.58 23.89
N ARG A 224 -37.07 -15.32 25.15
CA ARG A 224 -38.38 -15.72 25.70
C ARG A 224 -39.40 -14.63 25.41
N HIS A 225 -40.49 -15.01 24.77
CA HIS A 225 -41.59 -14.11 24.48
C HIS A 225 -42.33 -13.75 25.78
N VAL A 226 -42.60 -12.46 25.95
CA VAL A 226 -43.42 -11.94 27.06
C VAL A 226 -44.63 -11.28 26.43
N PRO A 227 -45.87 -11.72 26.74
CA PRO A 227 -47.08 -11.09 26.22
C PRO A 227 -47.10 -9.59 26.47
N GLY A 228 -47.29 -8.80 25.41
CA GLY A 228 -47.27 -7.33 25.47
C GLY A 228 -45.86 -6.71 25.51
N GLY A 229 -44.81 -7.52 25.42
CA GLY A 229 -43.43 -7.08 25.25
C GLY A 229 -43.13 -6.59 23.82
N PRO A 230 -41.90 -6.11 23.57
CA PRO A 230 -41.51 -5.55 22.28
C PRO A 230 -41.13 -6.61 21.22
N PHE A 231 -40.88 -7.85 21.64
CA PHE A 231 -40.40 -8.92 20.77
C PHE A 231 -41.54 -9.79 20.23
N SER A 232 -41.37 -10.25 18.99
CA SER A 232 -42.37 -11.07 18.29
C SER A 232 -42.59 -12.44 18.95
N PRO A 233 -43.80 -13.00 18.95
CA PRO A 233 -44.04 -14.36 19.43
C PRO A 233 -43.53 -15.46 18.50
N ASP A 234 -43.23 -15.14 17.22
CA ASP A 234 -42.82 -16.13 16.21
C ASP A 234 -41.50 -15.80 15.52
N GLY A 235 -40.80 -14.77 16.00
CA GLY A 235 -39.53 -14.35 15.45
C GLY A 235 -39.61 -13.60 14.13
N ARG A 236 -40.81 -13.18 13.67
CA ARG A 236 -40.96 -12.40 12.43
C ARG A 236 -41.40 -10.96 12.67
N CYS A 237 -40.90 -10.06 11.83
CA CYS A 237 -41.36 -8.67 11.76
C CYS A 237 -42.45 -8.53 10.69
N ARG A 238 -43.71 -8.41 11.11
CA ARG A 238 -44.88 -8.27 10.22
C ARG A 238 -45.30 -6.81 10.06
N ALA A 239 -44.38 -5.97 9.58
CA ALA A 239 -44.60 -4.52 9.53
C ALA A 239 -45.90 -4.18 8.77
N PHE A 240 -46.76 -3.39 9.42
CA PHE A 240 -48.04 -2.88 8.95
C PHE A 240 -49.18 -3.92 8.80
N ALA A 241 -48.91 -5.20 9.07
CA ALA A 241 -49.91 -6.26 8.96
C ALA A 241 -50.90 -6.27 10.14
N ALA A 242 -52.06 -6.90 9.95
CA ALA A 242 -53.10 -7.05 10.97
C ALA A 242 -52.64 -7.83 12.22
N ASP A 243 -51.67 -8.72 12.05
CA ASP A 243 -51.09 -9.59 13.07
C ASP A 243 -49.68 -9.13 13.51
N ALA A 244 -49.35 -7.85 13.29
CA ALA A 244 -48.13 -7.23 13.81
C ALA A 244 -48.05 -7.34 15.35
N ALA A 245 -47.10 -8.13 15.86
CA ALA A 245 -47.04 -8.54 17.26
C ALA A 245 -45.69 -8.30 17.93
N GLY A 246 -44.77 -7.56 17.30
CA GLY A 246 -43.45 -7.25 17.85
C GLY A 246 -42.33 -7.41 16.82
N THR A 247 -41.11 -7.07 17.24
CA THR A 247 -39.91 -7.15 16.39
C THR A 247 -39.13 -8.43 16.64
N ALA A 248 -38.39 -8.88 15.63
CA ALA A 248 -37.33 -9.86 15.75
C ALA A 248 -35.96 -9.17 15.76
N ALA A 249 -34.99 -9.71 16.50
CA ALA A 249 -33.62 -9.20 16.47
C ALA A 249 -32.87 -9.72 15.24
N GLY A 250 -31.92 -8.93 14.74
CA GLY A 250 -30.97 -9.39 13.72
C GLY A 250 -29.62 -8.71 13.85
N ASP A 251 -28.64 -9.25 13.13
CA ASP A 251 -27.28 -8.78 13.06
C ASP A 251 -26.97 -8.16 11.70
N GLY A 252 -26.10 -7.17 11.65
CA GLY A 252 -25.60 -6.67 10.38
C GLY A 252 -24.68 -5.46 10.50
N VAL A 253 -24.11 -5.12 9.35
CA VAL A 253 -23.19 -3.99 9.19
C VAL A 253 -23.43 -3.33 7.84
N GLY A 254 -23.32 -2.01 7.80
CA GLY A 254 -23.32 -1.24 6.56
C GLY A 254 -22.43 -0.01 6.67
N VAL A 255 -21.72 0.30 5.60
CA VAL A 255 -20.90 1.51 5.46
C VAL A 255 -21.15 2.12 4.08
N VAL A 256 -21.29 3.43 4.03
CA VAL A 256 -21.40 4.23 2.81
C VAL A 256 -20.28 5.27 2.76
N VAL A 257 -19.84 5.59 1.55
CA VAL A 257 -18.88 6.67 1.28
C VAL A 257 -19.64 7.81 0.62
N LEU A 258 -19.53 8.99 1.23
CA LEU A 258 -20.27 10.19 0.90
C LEU A 258 -19.29 11.29 0.46
N LYS A 259 -19.73 12.10 -0.49
CA LYS A 259 -18.94 13.22 -1.02
C LYS A 259 -19.88 14.29 -1.57
N ARG A 260 -19.47 15.55 -1.59
CA ARG A 260 -20.23 16.59 -2.30
C ARG A 260 -20.36 16.22 -3.78
N LEU A 261 -21.53 16.40 -4.37
CA LEU A 261 -21.80 15.99 -5.76
C LEU A 261 -20.85 16.66 -6.75
N ALA A 262 -20.56 17.95 -6.57
CA ALA A 262 -19.63 18.68 -7.42
C ALA A 262 -18.24 18.01 -7.43
N ASP A 263 -17.70 17.68 -6.25
CA ASP A 263 -16.40 17.03 -6.11
C ASP A 263 -16.41 15.59 -6.64
N ALA A 264 -17.52 14.86 -6.45
CA ALA A 264 -17.70 13.53 -7.00
C ALA A 264 -17.66 13.53 -8.54
N LEU A 265 -18.36 14.48 -9.16
CA LEU A 265 -18.35 14.65 -10.62
C LEU A 265 -16.98 15.10 -11.14
N ALA A 266 -16.30 16.01 -10.42
CA ALA A 266 -14.97 16.49 -10.77
C ALA A 266 -13.93 15.35 -10.75
N ASP A 267 -14.02 14.45 -9.78
CA ASP A 267 -13.11 13.31 -9.64
C ASP A 267 -13.52 12.10 -10.51
N GLY A 268 -14.63 12.18 -11.24
CA GLY A 268 -15.13 11.09 -12.09
C GLY A 268 -15.67 9.90 -11.29
N ASP A 269 -16.16 10.14 -10.08
CA ASP A 269 -16.73 9.12 -9.21
C ASP A 269 -18.06 8.60 -9.76
N ARG A 270 -18.35 7.33 -9.45
CA ARG A 270 -19.68 6.77 -9.70
C ARG A 270 -20.62 7.29 -8.62
N VAL A 271 -21.64 8.05 -9.03
CA VAL A 271 -22.75 8.42 -8.15
C VAL A 271 -23.79 7.30 -8.16
N ARG A 272 -24.07 6.72 -6.99
CA ARG A 272 -25.07 5.65 -6.78
C ARG A 272 -26.47 6.21 -6.49
N ALA A 273 -26.50 7.24 -5.64
CA ALA A 273 -27.69 8.02 -5.30
C ALA A 273 -27.26 9.38 -4.75
N LEU A 274 -28.22 10.28 -4.56
CA LEU A 274 -28.02 11.58 -3.92
C LEU A 274 -28.76 11.63 -2.59
N VAL A 275 -28.12 12.13 -1.55
CA VAL A 275 -28.76 12.61 -0.33
C VAL A 275 -29.16 14.06 -0.56
N ARG A 276 -30.48 14.30 -0.69
CA ARG A 276 -31.04 15.64 -0.95
C ARG A 276 -31.14 16.46 0.33
N GLY A 277 -31.46 15.79 1.44
CA GLY A 277 -31.64 16.42 2.74
C GLY A 277 -31.86 15.38 3.82
N SER A 278 -31.54 15.76 5.05
CA SER A 278 -31.74 14.91 6.22
C SER A 278 -32.03 15.77 7.45
N ALA A 279 -32.70 15.19 8.44
CA ALA A 279 -32.97 15.85 9.71
C ALA A 279 -32.91 14.86 10.87
N VAL A 280 -32.53 15.37 12.04
CA VAL A 280 -32.52 14.66 13.32
C VAL A 280 -33.21 15.53 14.37
N ASN A 281 -34.04 14.93 15.22
CA ASN A 281 -34.63 15.60 16.39
C ASN A 281 -34.75 14.66 17.60
N ASN A 282 -35.39 15.14 18.68
CA ASN A 282 -35.73 14.30 19.83
C ASN A 282 -37.16 14.51 20.32
N ASP A 283 -37.83 13.43 20.70
CA ASP A 283 -39.20 13.44 21.23
C ASP A 283 -39.35 14.22 22.55
N GLY A 284 -38.29 14.31 23.36
CA GLY A 284 -38.32 14.94 24.68
C GLY A 284 -39.39 14.33 25.59
N ARG A 285 -40.12 15.17 26.33
CA ARG A 285 -41.22 14.77 27.22
C ARG A 285 -42.58 14.63 26.53
N ARG A 286 -42.65 14.73 25.20
CA ARG A 286 -43.92 14.68 24.44
C ARG A 286 -44.52 13.27 24.36
N LYS A 287 -43.73 12.26 24.67
CA LYS A 287 -44.12 10.85 24.72
C LYS A 287 -44.58 10.45 26.12
N VAL A 288 -45.49 9.47 26.19
CA VAL A 288 -46.12 8.99 27.43
C VAL A 288 -45.17 8.20 28.35
N GLY A 289 -44.03 7.74 27.82
CA GLY A 289 -43.01 7.01 28.55
C GLY A 289 -41.68 7.04 27.81
N PHE A 290 -40.58 6.68 28.48
CA PHE A 290 -39.24 6.78 27.90
C PHE A 290 -39.09 6.04 26.57
N THR A 291 -39.68 4.85 26.45
CA THR A 291 -39.60 3.97 25.28
C THR A 291 -40.74 4.15 24.26
N ALA A 292 -41.70 5.03 24.54
CA ALA A 292 -42.85 5.25 23.66
C ALA A 292 -42.48 6.22 22.51
N PRO A 293 -42.98 6.01 21.28
CA PRO A 293 -42.76 6.97 20.19
C PRO A 293 -43.60 8.25 20.37
N SER A 294 -43.20 9.35 19.72
CA SER A 294 -44.02 10.57 19.59
C SER A 294 -44.47 10.80 18.14
N PRO A 295 -45.78 10.78 17.83
CA PRO A 295 -46.28 11.12 16.50
C PRO A 295 -45.85 12.53 16.05
N ALA A 296 -45.85 13.50 16.97
CA ALA A 296 -45.44 14.88 16.68
C ALA A 296 -43.95 14.97 16.36
N GLY A 297 -43.08 14.30 17.15
CA GLY A 297 -41.64 14.26 16.89
C GLY A 297 -41.30 13.64 15.54
N GLN A 298 -41.98 12.56 15.17
CA GLN A 298 -41.84 11.90 13.87
C GLN A 298 -42.34 12.79 12.71
N THR A 299 -43.48 13.47 12.88
CA THR A 299 -44.01 14.41 11.87
C THR A 299 -43.01 15.54 11.62
N GLU A 300 -42.48 16.15 12.69
CA GLU A 300 -41.53 17.26 12.61
C GLU A 300 -40.23 16.87 11.90
N VAL A 301 -39.65 15.70 12.18
CA VAL A 301 -38.39 15.29 11.53
C VAL A 301 -38.60 15.00 10.05
N VAL A 302 -39.75 14.45 9.67
CA VAL A 302 -40.11 14.22 8.26
C VAL A 302 -40.24 15.55 7.52
N LEU A 303 -40.98 16.51 8.09
CA LEU A 303 -41.13 17.85 7.52
C LEU A 303 -39.79 18.59 7.42
N ALA A 304 -38.96 18.50 8.46
CA ALA A 304 -37.64 19.14 8.46
C ALA A 304 -36.72 18.57 7.37
N ALA A 305 -36.70 17.25 7.19
CA ALA A 305 -35.91 16.60 6.14
C ALA A 305 -36.43 16.92 4.73
N GLN A 306 -37.76 16.97 4.54
CA GLN A 306 -38.37 17.39 3.25
C GLN A 306 -38.05 18.85 2.93
N ALA A 307 -38.12 19.73 3.93
CA ALA A 307 -37.74 21.13 3.81
C ALA A 307 -36.24 21.28 3.47
N ALA A 308 -35.37 20.57 4.19
CA ALA A 308 -33.93 20.55 3.91
C ALA A 308 -33.61 20.00 2.51
N ALA A 309 -34.41 19.06 2.00
CA ALA A 309 -34.26 18.53 0.65
C ALA A 309 -34.86 19.41 -0.46
N GLY A 310 -35.66 20.42 -0.09
CA GLY A 310 -36.44 21.23 -1.03
C GLY A 310 -37.43 20.40 -1.85
N VAL A 311 -38.04 19.37 -1.26
CA VAL A 311 -38.98 18.47 -1.96
C VAL A 311 -40.37 18.45 -1.34
N THR A 312 -41.38 18.30 -2.18
CA THR A 312 -42.76 18.02 -1.77
C THR A 312 -43.02 16.51 -1.75
N ALA A 313 -43.94 16.08 -0.90
CA ALA A 313 -44.17 14.67 -0.62
C ALA A 313 -44.78 13.89 -1.79
N ASP A 314 -45.46 14.54 -2.74
CA ASP A 314 -45.99 13.93 -3.96
C ASP A 314 -44.92 13.42 -4.93
N THR A 315 -43.68 13.85 -4.73
CA THR A 315 -42.51 13.41 -5.50
C THR A 315 -41.82 12.18 -4.91
N LEU A 316 -42.14 11.80 -3.67
CA LEU A 316 -41.60 10.60 -3.01
C LEU A 316 -42.35 9.36 -3.51
N GLY A 317 -41.61 8.38 -4.05
CA GLY A 317 -42.17 7.12 -4.55
C GLY A 317 -42.02 5.95 -3.58
N LEU A 318 -41.09 6.05 -2.63
CA LEU A 318 -40.81 5.03 -1.62
C LEU A 318 -40.55 5.69 -0.25
N VAL A 319 -41.18 5.18 0.79
CA VAL A 319 -40.75 5.37 2.18
C VAL A 319 -40.31 4.03 2.74
N GLU A 320 -39.02 3.93 3.01
CA GLU A 320 -38.43 2.88 3.84
C GLU A 320 -38.58 3.30 5.30
N ALA A 321 -39.60 2.76 5.94
CA ALA A 321 -40.02 3.11 7.27
C ALA A 321 -39.12 2.54 8.36
N HIS A 322 -39.28 3.03 9.58
CA HIS A 322 -38.75 2.37 10.76
C HIS A 322 -39.45 1.02 10.98
N GLY A 323 -40.78 0.94 10.86
CA GLY A 323 -41.59 -0.27 10.69
C GLY A 323 -41.15 -1.46 11.54
N THR A 324 -41.27 -1.34 12.86
CA THR A 324 -40.83 -2.36 13.83
C THR A 324 -41.84 -3.48 14.06
N ALA A 325 -42.96 -3.47 13.34
CA ALA A 325 -44.01 -4.49 13.44
C ALA A 325 -44.66 -4.55 14.85
N THR A 326 -44.65 -3.43 15.57
CA THR A 326 -45.28 -3.35 16.89
C THR A 326 -46.72 -2.85 16.74
N ALA A 327 -47.65 -3.42 17.52
CA ALA A 327 -49.07 -3.11 17.43
C ALA A 327 -49.40 -1.61 17.61
N MET A 328 -48.58 -0.88 18.39
CA MET A 328 -48.71 0.57 18.56
C MET A 328 -47.79 1.40 17.68
N GLY A 329 -46.57 0.94 17.38
CA GLY A 329 -45.58 1.73 16.66
C GLY A 329 -45.94 1.94 15.19
N ASP A 330 -46.42 0.89 14.51
CA ASP A 330 -46.75 0.97 13.08
C ASP A 330 -47.89 1.97 12.81
N PRO A 331 -49.02 2.00 13.55
CA PRO A 331 -50.03 3.03 13.38
C PRO A 331 -49.54 4.45 13.67
N VAL A 332 -48.69 4.62 14.69
CA VAL A 332 -48.12 5.94 15.04
C VAL A 332 -47.24 6.47 13.91
N GLU A 333 -46.39 5.61 13.34
CA GLU A 333 -45.50 5.98 12.24
C GLU A 333 -46.28 6.35 10.98
N VAL A 334 -47.26 5.52 10.58
CA VAL A 334 -48.05 5.81 9.38
C VAL A 334 -48.90 7.07 9.55
N ALA A 335 -49.42 7.32 10.75
CA ALA A 335 -50.14 8.55 11.06
C ALA A 335 -49.22 9.78 10.97
N ALA A 336 -48.03 9.73 11.55
CA ALA A 336 -47.05 10.82 11.50
C ALA A 336 -46.56 11.11 10.07
N LEU A 337 -46.27 10.06 9.30
CA LEU A 337 -45.91 10.18 7.89
C LEU A 337 -47.06 10.78 7.06
N THR A 338 -48.29 10.33 7.31
CA THR A 338 -49.48 10.85 6.62
C THR A 338 -49.68 12.33 6.92
N GLU A 339 -49.59 12.73 8.20
CA GLU A 339 -49.71 14.13 8.62
C GLU A 339 -48.67 15.03 7.94
N ALA A 340 -47.40 14.58 7.90
CA ALA A 340 -46.34 15.31 7.22
C ALA A 340 -46.59 15.42 5.71
N PHE A 341 -46.98 14.31 5.06
CA PHE A 341 -47.22 14.29 3.61
C PHE A 341 -48.41 15.18 3.21
N ARG A 342 -49.46 15.24 4.05
CA ARG A 342 -50.65 16.08 3.82
C ARG A 342 -50.35 17.58 3.84
N GLN A 343 -49.19 18.01 4.34
CA GLN A 343 -48.78 19.42 4.22
C GLN A 343 -48.49 19.85 2.77
N SER A 344 -48.26 18.91 1.85
CA SER A 344 -47.94 19.22 0.45
C SER A 344 -48.75 18.45 -0.60
N THR A 345 -49.54 17.44 -0.22
CA THR A 345 -50.33 16.67 -1.20
C THR A 345 -51.58 15.98 -0.65
N ASP A 346 -52.65 16.01 -1.45
CA ASP A 346 -53.91 15.30 -1.21
C ASP A 346 -53.99 13.91 -1.88
N ARG A 347 -52.92 13.48 -2.58
CA ARG A 347 -52.91 12.17 -3.26
C ARG A 347 -52.90 11.02 -2.24
N SER A 348 -53.53 9.91 -2.61
CA SER A 348 -53.59 8.67 -1.81
C SER A 348 -53.07 7.47 -2.60
N GLY A 349 -52.55 6.46 -1.89
CA GLY A 349 -52.12 5.17 -2.46
C GLY A 349 -51.00 5.20 -3.51
N TYR A 350 -50.22 6.28 -3.62
CA TYR A 350 -49.21 6.45 -4.68
C TYR A 350 -47.78 6.18 -4.22
N CYS A 351 -47.47 6.32 -2.94
CA CYS A 351 -46.13 6.10 -2.39
C CYS A 351 -46.04 4.68 -1.84
N ALA A 352 -45.01 3.92 -2.23
CA ALA A 352 -44.72 2.64 -1.61
C ALA A 352 -44.25 2.84 -0.16
N LEU A 353 -44.70 1.99 0.74
CA LEU A 353 -44.29 1.94 2.14
C LEU A 353 -43.79 0.53 2.45
N GLY A 354 -42.56 0.42 2.93
CA GLY A 354 -41.97 -0.87 3.30
C GLY A 354 -41.01 -0.76 4.47
N SER A 355 -40.58 -1.92 4.98
CA SER A 355 -39.56 -2.04 6.01
C SER A 355 -38.66 -3.24 5.72
N VAL A 356 -37.35 -3.01 5.65
CA VAL A 356 -36.31 -4.03 5.47
C VAL A 356 -36.36 -5.08 6.59
N LYS A 357 -36.92 -4.73 7.75
CA LYS A 357 -36.99 -5.60 8.93
C LYS A 357 -37.85 -6.83 8.67
N THR A 358 -38.76 -6.79 7.69
CA THR A 358 -39.53 -7.97 7.28
C THR A 358 -38.67 -9.04 6.63
N ASN A 359 -37.50 -8.68 6.10
CA ASN A 359 -36.55 -9.61 5.49
C ASN A 359 -35.48 -10.08 6.48
N ILE A 360 -34.92 -9.17 7.29
CA ILE A 360 -33.68 -9.44 8.05
C ILE A 360 -33.79 -9.20 9.56
N GLY A 361 -35.01 -8.95 10.07
CA GLY A 361 -35.19 -8.54 11.47
C GLY A 361 -34.68 -7.12 11.75
N HIS A 362 -34.69 -6.73 13.02
CA HIS A 362 -34.25 -5.42 13.46
C HIS A 362 -32.77 -5.46 13.89
N LEU A 363 -31.94 -4.80 13.09
CA LEU A 363 -30.48 -4.78 13.25
C LEU A 363 -29.94 -3.79 14.30
N GLY A 364 -30.70 -3.51 15.37
CA GLY A 364 -30.29 -2.54 16.40
C GLY A 364 -29.75 -1.21 15.84
N ALA A 365 -28.50 -0.88 16.20
CA ALA A 365 -27.81 0.32 15.74
C ALA A 365 -27.60 0.39 14.20
N ALA A 366 -27.52 -0.76 13.53
CA ALA A 366 -27.36 -0.87 12.08
C ALA A 366 -28.70 -0.84 11.30
N ALA A 367 -29.85 -0.74 11.98
CA ALA A 367 -31.16 -0.77 11.31
C ALA A 367 -31.36 0.39 10.32
N GLY A 368 -30.93 1.60 10.70
CA GLY A 368 -31.01 2.78 9.85
C GLY A 368 -30.16 2.66 8.57
N ILE A 369 -28.92 2.18 8.69
CA ILE A 369 -28.03 2.03 7.54
C ILE A 369 -28.50 0.90 6.61
N ALA A 370 -29.11 -0.16 7.14
CA ALA A 370 -29.71 -1.21 6.31
C ALA A 370 -30.89 -0.70 5.46
N GLY A 371 -31.77 0.11 6.05
CA GLY A 371 -32.84 0.79 5.30
C GLY A 371 -32.30 1.76 4.25
N PHE A 372 -31.23 2.49 4.59
CA PHE A 372 -30.53 3.37 3.64
C PHE A 372 -29.99 2.59 2.43
N VAL A 373 -29.27 1.50 2.66
CA VAL A 373 -28.71 0.64 1.60
C VAL A 373 -29.83 0.06 0.73
N LYS A 374 -30.93 -0.44 1.31
CA LYS A 374 -32.10 -0.90 0.55
C LYS A 374 -32.67 0.20 -0.34
N ALA A 375 -32.82 1.41 0.18
CA ALA A 375 -33.38 2.52 -0.59
C ALA A 375 -32.46 2.97 -1.75
N VAL A 376 -31.14 3.00 -1.53
CA VAL A 376 -30.16 3.25 -2.61
C VAL A 376 -30.25 2.16 -3.68
N LEU A 377 -30.28 0.88 -3.30
CA LEU A 377 -30.41 -0.23 -4.24
C LEU A 377 -31.73 -0.18 -5.03
N ALA A 378 -32.85 0.16 -4.38
CA ALA A 378 -34.14 0.35 -5.05
C ALA A 378 -34.11 1.46 -6.12
N LEU A 379 -33.38 2.56 -5.85
CA LEU A 379 -33.15 3.64 -6.82
C LEU A 379 -32.26 3.17 -7.97
N GLU A 380 -31.14 2.49 -7.68
CA GLU A 380 -30.20 1.98 -8.69
C GLU A 380 -30.86 0.97 -9.64
N HIS A 381 -31.60 0.00 -9.09
CA HIS A 381 -32.30 -1.02 -9.86
C HIS A 381 -33.64 -0.54 -10.43
N ARG A 382 -34.12 0.63 -10.00
CA ARG A 382 -35.39 1.23 -10.46
C ARG A 382 -36.58 0.31 -10.19
N GLN A 383 -36.60 -0.33 -9.03
CA GLN A 383 -37.59 -1.33 -8.63
C GLN A 383 -37.95 -1.18 -7.15
N LEU A 384 -39.17 -1.57 -6.78
CA LEU A 384 -39.70 -1.55 -5.42
C LEU A 384 -39.75 -2.99 -4.88
N PRO A 385 -38.90 -3.37 -3.90
CA PRO A 385 -38.92 -4.70 -3.33
C PRO A 385 -40.21 -4.99 -2.54
N PRO A 386 -40.66 -6.27 -2.49
CA PRO A 386 -41.81 -6.67 -1.68
C PRO A 386 -41.56 -6.47 -0.17
N ASN A 387 -42.60 -6.07 0.55
CA ASN A 387 -42.67 -6.07 2.01
C ASN A 387 -43.30 -7.40 2.47
N LEU A 388 -42.57 -8.18 3.25
CA LEU A 388 -42.98 -9.55 3.59
C LEU A 388 -44.05 -9.57 4.68
N HIS A 389 -44.75 -10.71 4.77
CA HIS A 389 -45.74 -11.02 5.79
C HIS A 389 -46.94 -10.05 5.86
N PHE A 390 -47.26 -9.37 4.76
CA PHE A 390 -48.38 -8.44 4.65
C PHE A 390 -49.57 -9.07 3.95
N ASP A 391 -50.31 -9.95 4.65
CA ASP A 391 -51.50 -10.61 4.09
C ASP A 391 -52.76 -9.73 4.19
N ARG A 392 -52.91 -9.04 5.33
CA ARG A 392 -54.04 -8.14 5.62
C ARG A 392 -53.52 -6.87 6.30
N PRO A 393 -54.03 -5.68 5.96
CA PRO A 393 -53.59 -4.43 6.57
C PRO A 393 -54.01 -4.34 8.05
N ASN A 394 -53.18 -3.67 8.85
CA ASN A 394 -53.51 -3.35 10.24
C ASN A 394 -54.80 -2.52 10.32
N PRO A 395 -55.85 -2.97 11.04
CA PRO A 395 -57.13 -2.25 11.11
C PRO A 395 -57.05 -0.90 11.84
N LEU A 396 -55.95 -0.62 12.55
CA LEU A 396 -55.67 0.68 13.16
C LEU A 396 -55.13 1.70 12.15
N ILE A 397 -54.85 1.28 10.92
CA ILE A 397 -54.32 2.11 9.83
C ILE A 397 -55.36 2.17 8.71
N ASP A 398 -55.91 3.36 8.46
CA ASP A 398 -56.84 3.59 7.35
C ASP A 398 -56.08 3.81 6.02
N PHE A 399 -55.41 2.75 5.54
CA PHE A 399 -54.58 2.80 4.33
C PHE A 399 -55.22 3.51 3.12
N PRO A 400 -56.50 3.28 2.77
CA PRO A 400 -57.17 3.99 1.68
C PRO A 400 -57.15 5.53 1.82
N ALA A 401 -57.14 6.05 3.04
CA ALA A 401 -57.05 7.49 3.32
C ALA A 401 -55.60 8.02 3.37
N THR A 402 -54.59 7.15 3.32
CA THR A 402 -53.17 7.52 3.38
C THR A 402 -52.55 7.68 1.98
N PRO A 403 -51.42 8.42 1.87
CA PRO A 403 -50.56 8.43 0.69
C PRO A 403 -49.99 7.07 0.28
N PHE A 404 -50.04 6.09 1.20
CA PHE A 404 -49.20 4.90 1.16
C PHE A 404 -49.91 3.65 0.64
N ARG A 405 -49.14 2.78 -0.03
CA ARG A 405 -49.49 1.39 -0.31
C ARG A 405 -48.30 0.48 0.04
N VAL A 406 -48.56 -0.76 0.42
CA VAL A 406 -47.51 -1.72 0.78
C VAL A 406 -47.33 -2.70 -0.39
N PRO A 407 -46.17 -2.70 -1.09
CA PRO A 407 -45.91 -3.65 -2.17
C PRO A 407 -45.72 -5.06 -1.61
N THR A 408 -46.36 -6.07 -2.22
CA THR A 408 -46.23 -7.48 -1.81
C THR A 408 -45.52 -8.35 -2.86
N ALA A 409 -45.16 -7.76 -3.99
CA ALA A 409 -44.35 -8.35 -5.04
C ALA A 409 -43.29 -7.32 -5.50
N LEU A 410 -42.27 -7.78 -6.23
CA LEU A 410 -41.32 -6.88 -6.89
C LEU A 410 -42.05 -6.10 -7.98
N GLU A 411 -42.03 -4.76 -7.89
CA GLU A 411 -42.67 -3.86 -8.85
C GLU A 411 -41.60 -3.03 -9.58
N ASP A 412 -41.78 -2.79 -10.88
CA ASP A 412 -40.99 -1.78 -11.58
C ASP A 412 -41.31 -0.38 -11.04
N TRP A 413 -40.29 0.45 -10.85
CA TRP A 413 -40.44 1.83 -10.46
C TRP A 413 -40.23 2.72 -11.69
N PRO A 414 -41.27 3.09 -12.46
CA PRO A 414 -41.09 3.89 -13.67
C PRO A 414 -40.65 5.32 -13.34
N ARG A 415 -39.98 5.97 -14.30
CA ARG A 415 -39.58 7.37 -14.19
C ARG A 415 -40.82 8.25 -14.29
N GLY A 416 -40.97 9.18 -13.36
CA GLY A 416 -42.05 10.16 -13.34
C GLY A 416 -41.62 11.52 -13.91
N PRO A 417 -42.42 12.57 -13.68
CA PRO A 417 -42.06 13.96 -14.01
C PRO A 417 -40.89 14.50 -13.17
N HIS A 418 -40.60 13.84 -12.05
CA HIS A 418 -39.45 14.11 -11.18
C HIS A 418 -38.52 12.90 -11.14
N PRO A 419 -37.24 13.09 -10.80
CA PRO A 419 -36.37 11.97 -10.47
C PRO A 419 -37.00 11.08 -9.39
N ARG A 420 -36.73 9.77 -9.44
CA ARG A 420 -37.18 8.85 -8.39
C ARG A 420 -36.59 9.29 -7.04
N ARG A 421 -37.45 9.36 -6.03
CA ARG A 421 -37.05 9.74 -4.68
C ARG A 421 -37.57 8.74 -3.66
N ALA A 422 -36.69 8.39 -2.73
CA ALA A 422 -37.01 7.57 -1.58
C ALA A 422 -36.81 8.39 -0.30
N ALA A 423 -37.47 8.00 0.78
CA ALA A 423 -37.17 8.49 2.11
C ALA A 423 -36.93 7.34 3.07
N VAL A 424 -36.07 7.54 4.07
CA VAL A 424 -35.67 6.51 5.03
C VAL A 424 -35.86 7.05 6.45
N SER A 425 -36.59 6.32 7.28
CA SER A 425 -36.87 6.67 8.68
C SER A 425 -36.19 5.72 9.66
N ALA A 426 -35.64 6.27 10.75
CA ALA A 426 -35.21 5.47 11.89
C ALA A 426 -35.47 6.19 13.22
N PHE A 427 -36.14 5.52 14.15
CA PHE A 427 -36.58 6.11 15.42
C PHE A 427 -35.95 5.35 16.59
N GLY A 428 -35.06 6.01 17.32
CA GLY A 428 -34.40 5.41 18.48
C GLY A 428 -35.33 5.31 19.68
N VAL A 429 -35.21 4.25 20.48
CA VAL A 429 -36.03 4.05 21.69
C VAL A 429 -35.93 5.21 22.71
N GLY A 430 -34.79 5.92 22.74
CA GLY A 430 -34.60 7.12 23.56
C GLY A 430 -35.34 8.37 23.02
N GLY A 431 -35.97 8.28 21.85
CA GLY A 431 -36.72 9.36 21.19
C GLY A 431 -35.94 10.14 20.15
N THR A 432 -34.69 9.75 19.83
CA THR A 432 -33.92 10.41 18.77
C THR A 432 -34.37 9.88 17.41
N ASN A 433 -35.00 10.74 16.61
CA ASN A 433 -35.54 10.40 15.31
C ASN A 433 -34.62 10.92 14.21
N ALA A 434 -34.47 10.15 13.14
CA ALA A 434 -33.75 10.55 11.94
C ALA A 434 -34.60 10.26 10.70
N HIS A 435 -34.58 11.18 9.73
CA HIS A 435 -35.21 11.01 8.42
C HIS A 435 -34.29 11.54 7.32
N VAL A 436 -34.13 10.76 6.25
CA VAL A 436 -33.26 11.09 5.11
C VAL A 436 -34.04 11.00 3.81
N VAL A 437 -33.91 12.00 2.93
CA VAL A 437 -34.48 12.00 1.58
C VAL A 437 -33.38 11.71 0.56
N LEU A 438 -33.62 10.70 -0.26
CA LEU A 438 -32.75 10.22 -1.33
C LEU A 438 -33.34 10.51 -2.70
N GLU A 439 -32.48 10.68 -3.70
CA GLU A 439 -32.83 10.84 -5.10
C GLU A 439 -31.95 9.94 -5.98
N GLU A 440 -32.50 9.45 -7.10
CA GLU A 440 -31.72 8.69 -8.08
C GLU A 440 -30.53 9.49 -8.62
N ALA A 441 -29.43 8.80 -8.92
CA ALA A 441 -28.23 9.42 -9.48
C ALA A 441 -28.53 10.10 -10.84
N PRO A 442 -27.80 11.17 -11.19
CA PRO A 442 -27.88 11.77 -12.52
C PRO A 442 -27.58 10.73 -13.61
N GLU A 443 -28.32 10.77 -14.72
CA GLU A 443 -28.03 9.87 -15.83
C GLU A 443 -26.64 10.19 -16.41
N PRO A 444 -25.73 9.21 -16.52
CA PRO A 444 -24.45 9.44 -17.15
C PRO A 444 -24.65 9.82 -18.62
N PRO A 445 -23.77 10.67 -19.20
CA PRO A 445 -23.83 11.02 -20.62
C PRO A 445 -23.91 9.75 -21.50
N GLN A 446 -24.97 9.67 -22.30
CA GLN A 446 -25.28 8.54 -23.18
C GLN A 446 -24.54 8.61 -24.52
N ASP A 447 -23.33 9.17 -24.56
CA ASP A 447 -22.56 9.19 -25.81
C ASP A 447 -22.38 7.74 -26.31
N PRO A 448 -22.77 7.44 -27.56
CA PRO A 448 -22.69 6.10 -28.10
C PRO A 448 -21.22 5.66 -28.09
N ARG A 449 -20.89 4.75 -27.18
CA ARG A 449 -19.53 4.21 -27.08
C ARG A 449 -19.25 3.31 -28.28
N PRO A 450 -18.04 3.37 -28.87
CA PRO A 450 -17.64 2.44 -29.91
C PRO A 450 -17.84 0.98 -29.46
N ALA A 451 -18.20 0.11 -30.39
CA ALA A 451 -18.32 -1.31 -30.11
C ALA A 451 -17.00 -1.85 -29.51
N PRO A 452 -17.05 -2.75 -28.52
CA PRO A 452 -15.84 -3.35 -27.97
C PRO A 452 -15.01 -3.99 -29.08
N GLN A 453 -13.73 -3.62 -29.17
CA GLN A 453 -12.83 -4.26 -30.13
C GLN A 453 -12.20 -5.53 -29.51
N PRO A 454 -12.11 -6.64 -30.28
CA PRO A 454 -11.64 -7.92 -29.77
C PRO A 454 -10.11 -7.99 -29.70
N HIS A 455 -9.47 -7.09 -28.95
CA HIS A 455 -8.03 -7.14 -28.68
C HIS A 455 -7.72 -7.61 -27.24
N TRP A 456 -6.48 -8.03 -27.01
CA TRP A 456 -6.03 -8.54 -25.73
C TRP A 456 -6.04 -7.46 -24.63
N ARG A 457 -6.71 -7.74 -23.51
CA ARG A 457 -6.66 -6.94 -22.27
C ARG A 457 -5.96 -7.72 -21.17
N LEU A 458 -5.42 -6.99 -20.20
CA LEU A 458 -4.88 -7.57 -18.97
C LEU A 458 -5.80 -7.25 -17.81
N LEU A 459 -6.20 -8.29 -17.08
CA LEU A 459 -6.88 -8.16 -15.80
C LEU A 459 -5.84 -8.29 -14.69
N PRO A 460 -5.35 -7.17 -14.11
CA PRO A 460 -4.45 -7.24 -12.96
C PRO A 460 -5.20 -7.76 -11.74
N LEU A 461 -4.60 -8.74 -11.08
CA LEU A 461 -4.99 -9.23 -9.77
C LEU A 461 -3.80 -9.09 -8.84
N SER A 462 -4.05 -8.62 -7.63
CA SER A 462 -3.01 -8.61 -6.60
C SER A 462 -3.59 -8.81 -5.22
N ALA A 463 -2.85 -9.50 -4.36
CA ALA A 463 -3.25 -9.76 -3.00
C ALA A 463 -2.05 -9.76 -2.06
N ARG A 464 -2.30 -9.91 -0.75
CA ARG A 464 -1.25 -10.15 0.24
C ARG A 464 -0.92 -11.63 0.42
N THR A 465 -1.87 -12.52 0.09
CA THR A 465 -1.70 -13.97 0.23
C THR A 465 -2.15 -14.71 -1.03
N PRO A 466 -1.64 -15.94 -1.28
CA PRO A 466 -2.13 -16.78 -2.38
C PRO A 466 -3.63 -17.12 -2.27
N GLY A 467 -4.14 -17.31 -1.05
CA GLY A 467 -5.55 -17.57 -0.77
C GLY A 467 -6.44 -16.41 -1.21
N ALA A 468 -6.08 -15.18 -0.82
CA ALA A 468 -6.79 -13.98 -1.22
C ALA A 468 -6.71 -13.72 -2.75
N LEU A 469 -5.57 -14.02 -3.39
CA LEU A 469 -5.44 -13.89 -4.86
C LEU A 469 -6.40 -14.83 -5.60
N ARG A 470 -6.47 -16.09 -5.15
CA ARG A 470 -7.42 -17.08 -5.68
C ARG A 470 -8.87 -16.66 -5.43
N GLY A 471 -9.18 -16.21 -4.22
CA GLY A 471 -10.51 -15.72 -3.85
C GLY A 471 -10.97 -14.54 -4.70
N GLN A 472 -10.08 -13.60 -5.00
CA GLN A 472 -10.36 -12.47 -5.90
C GLN A 472 -10.64 -12.94 -7.33
N ALA A 473 -9.85 -13.88 -7.86
CA ALA A 473 -10.10 -14.44 -9.19
C ALA A 473 -11.49 -15.13 -9.26
N ASP A 474 -11.86 -15.89 -8.24
CA ASP A 474 -13.16 -16.55 -8.14
C ASP A 474 -14.32 -15.56 -8.02
N ALA A 475 -14.16 -14.51 -7.21
CA ALA A 475 -15.15 -13.45 -7.06
C ALA A 475 -15.35 -12.69 -8.38
N LEU A 476 -14.25 -12.36 -9.07
CA LEU A 476 -14.29 -11.67 -10.35
C LEU A 476 -14.94 -12.53 -11.44
N ALA A 477 -14.64 -13.84 -11.50
CA ALA A 477 -15.28 -14.74 -12.43
C ALA A 477 -16.81 -14.79 -12.24
N ARG A 478 -17.28 -14.94 -10.99
CA ARG A 478 -18.72 -14.90 -10.67
C ARG A 478 -19.35 -13.57 -11.04
N HIS A 479 -18.63 -12.46 -10.83
CA HIS A 479 -19.12 -11.14 -11.18
C HIS A 479 -19.32 -10.98 -12.69
N ILE A 480 -18.36 -11.42 -13.51
CA ILE A 480 -18.48 -11.40 -14.97
C ILE A 480 -19.66 -12.26 -15.44
N GLU A 481 -19.87 -13.44 -14.84
CA GLU A 481 -20.99 -14.34 -15.17
C GLU A 481 -22.37 -13.74 -14.84
N ARG A 482 -22.46 -12.91 -13.79
CA ARG A 482 -23.73 -12.28 -13.37
C ARG A 482 -24.10 -11.03 -14.19
N HIS A 483 -23.15 -10.44 -14.90
CA HIS A 483 -23.34 -9.14 -15.58
C HIS A 483 -23.09 -9.26 -17.09
N ASP A 484 -24.10 -9.74 -17.81
CA ASP A 484 -24.10 -9.77 -19.26
C ASP A 484 -23.88 -8.35 -19.83
N GLY A 485 -22.94 -8.21 -20.76
CA GLY A 485 -22.61 -6.93 -21.40
C GLY A 485 -21.57 -6.07 -20.67
N LEU A 486 -20.99 -6.55 -19.56
CA LEU A 486 -19.84 -5.89 -18.94
C LEU A 486 -18.67 -5.78 -19.93
N ARG A 487 -18.18 -4.57 -20.16
CA ARG A 487 -17.03 -4.34 -21.06
C ARG A 487 -15.73 -4.67 -20.33
N LEU A 488 -14.90 -5.49 -20.96
CA LEU A 488 -13.59 -5.84 -20.43
C LEU A 488 -12.67 -4.61 -20.27
N ASP A 489 -12.86 -3.56 -21.07
CA ASP A 489 -12.09 -2.32 -21.00
C ASP A 489 -12.36 -1.60 -19.67
N ASP A 490 -13.64 -1.50 -19.30
CA ASP A 490 -14.09 -0.90 -18.04
C ASP A 490 -13.58 -1.73 -16.85
N LEU A 491 -13.65 -3.06 -16.97
CA LEU A 491 -13.14 -4.02 -15.98
C LEU A 491 -11.63 -3.86 -15.75
N ALA A 492 -10.83 -3.92 -16.83
CA ALA A 492 -9.37 -3.79 -16.76
C ALA A 492 -8.95 -2.40 -16.25
N HIS A 493 -9.65 -1.36 -16.67
CA HIS A 493 -9.42 0.01 -16.19
C HIS A 493 -9.69 0.15 -14.69
N THR A 494 -10.80 -0.41 -14.21
CA THR A 494 -11.16 -0.35 -12.78
C THR A 494 -10.17 -1.14 -11.93
N LEU A 495 -9.76 -2.33 -12.35
CA LEU A 495 -8.74 -3.11 -11.64
C LEU A 495 -7.38 -2.38 -11.59
N ARG A 496 -7.01 -1.66 -12.66
CA ARG A 496 -5.74 -0.92 -12.71
C ARG A 496 -5.75 0.36 -11.87
N THR A 497 -6.85 1.10 -11.89
CA THR A 497 -6.91 2.46 -11.30
C THR A 497 -7.63 2.54 -9.96
N GLY A 498 -8.47 1.55 -9.64
CA GLY A 498 -9.29 1.51 -8.43
C GLY A 498 -8.92 0.41 -7.44
N ARG A 499 -7.85 -0.36 -7.69
CA ARG A 499 -7.33 -1.40 -6.78
C ARG A 499 -5.81 -1.26 -6.60
N PRO A 500 -5.27 -1.41 -5.39
CA PRO A 500 -3.83 -1.28 -5.16
C PRO A 500 -3.08 -2.49 -5.70
N ALA A 501 -1.90 -2.25 -6.29
CA ALA A 501 -0.99 -3.30 -6.74
C ALA A 501 -0.23 -3.90 -5.54
N MET A 502 -0.87 -4.83 -4.82
CA MET A 502 -0.30 -5.50 -3.65
C MET A 502 0.91 -6.39 -4.02
N ARG A 503 1.60 -6.94 -3.01
CA ARG A 503 2.88 -7.66 -3.20
C ARG A 503 2.77 -8.91 -4.07
N LEU A 504 1.73 -9.72 -3.89
CA LEU A 504 1.53 -10.91 -4.72
C LEU A 504 0.70 -10.54 -5.95
N ARG A 505 1.31 -10.55 -7.13
CA ARG A 505 0.70 -10.04 -8.36
C ARG A 505 0.57 -11.11 -9.43
N SER A 506 -0.55 -11.11 -10.15
CA SER A 506 -0.79 -11.92 -11.35
C SER A 506 -1.67 -11.15 -12.33
N ALA A 507 -1.35 -11.18 -13.62
CA ALA A 507 -2.13 -10.49 -14.64
C ALA A 507 -2.63 -11.48 -15.70
N VAL A 508 -3.96 -11.53 -15.90
CA VAL A 508 -4.61 -12.51 -16.76
C VAL A 508 -4.89 -11.89 -18.14
N PRO A 509 -4.28 -12.39 -19.24
CA PRO A 509 -4.57 -11.93 -20.58
C PRO A 509 -5.89 -12.51 -21.09
N VAL A 510 -6.81 -11.64 -21.53
CA VAL A 510 -8.17 -12.02 -21.95
C VAL A 510 -8.59 -11.28 -23.22
N ARG A 511 -9.49 -11.88 -24.00
CA ARG A 511 -10.06 -11.27 -25.21
C ARG A 511 -11.59 -11.20 -25.19
N THR A 512 -12.24 -12.15 -24.51
CA THR A 512 -13.69 -12.20 -24.35
C THR A 512 -14.08 -12.47 -22.89
N ALA A 513 -15.30 -12.12 -22.50
CA ALA A 513 -15.80 -12.39 -21.15
C ALA A 513 -15.76 -13.90 -20.81
N ARG A 514 -16.06 -14.76 -21.80
CA ARG A 514 -15.97 -16.21 -21.66
C ARG A 514 -14.54 -16.68 -21.39
N ASP A 515 -13.56 -16.14 -22.14
CA ASP A 515 -12.15 -16.45 -21.94
C ASP A 515 -11.67 -15.97 -20.55
N ALA A 516 -12.15 -14.79 -20.12
CA ALA A 516 -11.83 -14.25 -18.80
C ALA A 516 -12.34 -15.16 -17.67
N VAL A 517 -13.60 -15.59 -17.72
CA VAL A 517 -14.16 -16.51 -16.73
C VAL A 517 -13.38 -17.83 -16.69
N ALA A 518 -13.07 -18.41 -17.87
CA ALA A 518 -12.32 -19.66 -17.95
C ALA A 518 -10.89 -19.52 -17.37
N ALA A 519 -10.19 -18.43 -17.70
CA ALA A 519 -8.84 -18.16 -17.20
C ALA A 519 -8.82 -17.87 -15.70
N LEU A 520 -9.79 -17.10 -15.19
CA LEU A 520 -9.92 -16.78 -13.77
C LEU A 520 -10.26 -18.02 -12.95
N ARG A 521 -11.14 -18.93 -13.43
CA ARG A 521 -11.47 -20.19 -12.76
C ARG A 521 -10.37 -21.25 -12.85
N GLY A 522 -9.51 -21.17 -13.86
CA GLY A 522 -8.37 -22.05 -14.05
C GLY A 522 -7.13 -21.66 -13.23
N PRO A 523 -5.99 -22.33 -13.48
CA PRO A 523 -4.70 -21.92 -12.93
C PRO A 523 -4.34 -20.51 -13.40
N LEU A 524 -4.09 -19.61 -12.45
CA LEU A 524 -3.64 -18.26 -12.76
C LEU A 524 -2.20 -18.28 -13.31
N PRO A 525 -1.82 -17.28 -14.14
CA PRO A 525 -0.41 -17.04 -14.45
C PRO A 525 0.40 -16.96 -13.15
N GLU A 526 1.60 -17.55 -13.17
CA GLU A 526 2.49 -17.67 -12.02
C GLU A 526 2.57 -16.35 -11.24
N PRO A 527 2.01 -16.30 -10.02
CA PRO A 527 2.06 -15.11 -9.21
C PRO A 527 3.51 -14.81 -8.82
N VAL A 528 3.89 -13.54 -8.83
CA VAL A 528 5.20 -13.10 -8.38
C VAL A 528 5.00 -12.25 -7.13
N GLU A 529 5.78 -12.54 -6.09
CA GLU A 529 5.84 -11.72 -4.90
C GLU A 529 6.89 -10.62 -5.12
N VAL A 530 6.44 -9.37 -5.10
CA VAL A 530 7.29 -8.19 -5.25
C VAL A 530 7.84 -7.80 -3.88
N PRO A 531 9.17 -7.77 -3.70
CA PRO A 531 9.80 -7.25 -2.48
C PRO A 531 9.51 -5.76 -2.27
N GLU A 532 9.66 -5.28 -1.04
CA GLU A 532 9.66 -3.84 -0.75
C GLU A 532 10.97 -3.21 -1.25
N GLY A 533 10.88 -2.08 -1.96
CA GLY A 533 12.03 -1.37 -2.52
C GLY A 533 11.82 -0.91 -3.96
N ASP A 534 12.93 -0.57 -4.63
CA ASP A 534 12.92 -0.13 -6.02
C ASP A 534 12.50 -1.26 -6.98
N ALA A 535 11.95 -0.87 -8.13
CA ALA A 535 11.61 -1.81 -9.19
C ALA A 535 12.86 -2.61 -9.62
N PRO A 536 12.74 -3.93 -9.88
CA PRO A 536 13.89 -4.72 -10.27
C PRO A 536 14.40 -4.28 -11.64
N PRO A 537 15.73 -4.30 -11.88
CA PRO A 537 16.28 -3.92 -13.16
C PRO A 537 15.84 -4.89 -14.26
N VAL A 538 15.77 -4.41 -15.49
CA VAL A 538 15.27 -5.13 -16.65
C VAL A 538 16.40 -5.36 -17.66
N ALA A 539 16.58 -6.62 -18.06
CA ALA A 539 17.53 -7.02 -19.08
C ALA A 539 16.81 -7.42 -20.38
N PHE A 540 17.09 -6.74 -21.49
CA PHE A 540 16.62 -7.20 -22.80
C PHE A 540 17.65 -8.11 -23.45
N LEU A 541 17.19 -9.31 -23.83
CA LEU A 541 17.97 -10.39 -24.45
C LEU A 541 17.55 -10.50 -25.92
N PHE A 542 18.46 -10.23 -26.85
CA PHE A 542 18.19 -10.26 -28.29
C PHE A 542 18.72 -11.55 -28.94
N PRO A 543 17.85 -12.46 -29.42
CA PRO A 543 18.28 -13.71 -30.03
C PRO A 543 19.10 -13.50 -31.30
N GLY A 544 19.97 -14.46 -31.59
CA GLY A 544 20.72 -14.51 -32.84
C GLY A 544 19.93 -15.12 -33.98
N GLY A 545 20.58 -15.31 -35.13
CA GLY A 545 19.99 -15.98 -36.28
C GLY A 545 19.65 -17.45 -35.98
N GLY A 546 18.49 -17.90 -36.46
CA GLY A 546 17.99 -19.28 -36.32
C GLY A 546 16.60 -19.40 -35.70
N THR A 547 16.08 -18.33 -35.09
CA THR A 547 14.73 -18.29 -34.47
C THR A 547 13.66 -17.70 -35.37
N GLN A 548 14.05 -17.02 -36.46
CA GLN A 548 13.12 -16.41 -37.41
C GLN A 548 12.25 -17.43 -38.14
N TYR A 549 11.03 -17.03 -38.46
CA TYR A 549 10.11 -17.79 -39.30
C TYR A 549 9.16 -16.84 -40.05
N VAL A 550 8.63 -17.30 -41.19
CA VAL A 550 7.66 -16.55 -41.98
C VAL A 550 6.34 -16.41 -41.20
N GLY A 551 5.85 -15.19 -41.08
CA GLY A 551 4.62 -14.84 -40.37
C GLY A 551 4.83 -14.47 -38.90
N MET A 552 6.06 -14.33 -38.42
CA MET A 552 6.33 -13.83 -37.06
C MET A 552 5.87 -12.37 -36.93
N GLY A 553 5.07 -12.05 -35.90
CA GLY A 553 4.59 -10.69 -35.66
C GLY A 553 3.51 -10.19 -36.63
N ALA A 554 2.94 -11.05 -37.48
CA ALA A 554 1.92 -10.66 -38.46
C ALA A 554 0.65 -10.08 -37.81
N GLU A 555 0.19 -10.69 -36.71
CA GLU A 555 -0.94 -10.19 -35.91
C GLU A 555 -0.60 -8.82 -35.29
N LEU A 556 0.59 -8.68 -34.71
CA LEU A 556 1.04 -7.42 -34.11
C LEU A 556 1.14 -6.28 -35.14
N TYR A 557 1.55 -6.58 -36.37
CA TYR A 557 1.58 -5.61 -37.47
C TYR A 557 0.17 -5.17 -37.91
N GLN A 558 -0.79 -6.09 -37.90
CA GLN A 558 -2.18 -5.79 -38.26
C GLN A 558 -2.89 -4.97 -37.17
N GLU A 559 -2.66 -5.31 -35.90
CA GLU A 559 -3.41 -4.76 -34.76
C GLU A 559 -2.71 -3.57 -34.08
N GLY A 560 -1.37 -3.56 -34.01
CA GLY A 560 -0.59 -2.59 -33.24
C GLY A 560 -0.03 -1.44 -34.09
N GLY A 561 -0.21 -0.20 -33.62
CA GLY A 561 0.34 1.00 -34.26
C GLY A 561 1.86 1.05 -34.19
N VAL A 562 2.43 0.94 -32.99
CA VAL A 562 3.88 1.11 -32.76
C VAL A 562 4.68 0.00 -33.44
N TYR A 563 4.25 -1.26 -33.32
CA TYR A 563 4.89 -2.38 -33.99
C TYR A 563 4.91 -2.21 -35.51
N ARG A 564 3.76 -1.83 -36.10
CA ARG A 564 3.63 -1.60 -37.54
C ARG A 564 4.54 -0.49 -38.02
N ASP A 565 4.51 0.65 -37.34
CA ASP A 565 5.30 1.82 -37.73
C ASP A 565 6.80 1.49 -37.70
N ALA A 566 7.27 0.78 -36.66
CA ALA A 566 8.65 0.33 -36.55
C ALA A 566 9.05 -0.65 -37.66
N VAL A 567 8.18 -1.60 -38.02
CA VAL A 567 8.42 -2.52 -39.15
C VAL A 567 8.45 -1.78 -40.48
N ASP A 568 7.53 -0.84 -40.71
CA ASP A 568 7.45 -0.06 -41.94
C ASP A 568 8.69 0.85 -42.10
N ASP A 569 9.20 1.42 -41.01
CA ASP A 569 10.46 2.16 -41.01
C ASP A 569 11.66 1.28 -41.36
N CYS A 570 11.74 0.08 -40.77
CA CYS A 570 12.81 -0.87 -41.10
C CYS A 570 12.73 -1.30 -42.58
N ALA A 571 11.53 -1.56 -43.09
CA ALA A 571 11.31 -1.90 -44.49
C ALA A 571 11.70 -0.75 -45.44
N ARG A 572 11.39 0.50 -45.08
CA ARG A 572 11.79 1.71 -45.82
C ARG A 572 13.31 1.84 -45.90
N ILE A 573 14.01 1.67 -44.78
CA ILE A 573 15.49 1.76 -44.70
C ILE A 573 16.14 0.66 -45.54
N LEU A 574 15.62 -0.57 -45.46
CA LEU A 574 16.22 -1.73 -46.11
C LEU A 574 15.89 -1.85 -47.59
N ARG A 575 14.78 -1.29 -48.08
CA ARG A 575 14.37 -1.37 -49.49
C ARG A 575 15.49 -1.04 -50.50
N PRO A 576 16.23 0.08 -50.40
CA PRO A 576 17.35 0.36 -51.30
C PRO A 576 18.54 -0.58 -51.13
N VAL A 577 18.67 -1.23 -49.96
CA VAL A 577 19.78 -2.14 -49.64
C VAL A 577 19.53 -3.53 -50.22
N ILE A 578 18.35 -4.11 -50.01
CA ILE A 578 18.03 -5.48 -50.43
C ILE A 578 17.36 -5.57 -51.80
N GLY A 579 16.94 -4.44 -52.40
CA GLY A 579 16.30 -4.41 -53.72
C GLY A 579 14.86 -4.94 -53.74
N GLY A 580 14.22 -5.05 -52.56
CA GLY A 580 12.88 -5.59 -52.37
C GLY A 580 12.23 -5.08 -51.09
N ASP A 581 11.02 -5.55 -50.78
CA ASP A 581 10.31 -5.18 -49.55
C ASP A 581 10.57 -6.22 -48.45
N LEU A 582 11.08 -5.78 -47.29
CA LEU A 582 11.35 -6.66 -46.15
C LEU A 582 10.10 -7.43 -45.71
N ARG A 583 8.92 -6.83 -45.86
CA ARG A 583 7.64 -7.42 -45.43
C ARG A 583 7.30 -8.69 -46.21
N THR A 584 7.79 -8.85 -47.43
CA THR A 584 7.67 -10.09 -48.19
C THR A 584 8.41 -11.24 -47.49
N ALA A 585 9.64 -10.99 -47.03
CA ALA A 585 10.43 -11.94 -46.25
C ALA A 585 9.80 -12.21 -44.87
N LEU A 586 9.24 -11.17 -44.24
CA LEU A 586 8.65 -11.28 -42.91
C LEU A 586 7.32 -12.05 -42.91
N PHE A 587 6.43 -11.83 -43.88
CA PHE A 587 5.06 -12.32 -43.83
C PHE A 587 4.68 -13.36 -44.90
N GLU A 588 5.37 -13.40 -46.04
CA GLU A 588 4.96 -14.25 -47.17
C GLU A 588 5.87 -15.44 -47.41
N ARG A 589 7.17 -15.21 -47.60
CA ARG A 589 8.15 -16.26 -47.92
C ARG A 589 9.59 -15.77 -47.78
N VAL A 590 10.50 -16.69 -47.43
CA VAL A 590 11.95 -16.46 -47.48
C VAL A 590 12.57 -17.56 -48.32
N ASP A 591 13.36 -17.19 -49.32
CA ASP A 591 14.09 -18.15 -50.15
C ASP A 591 15.30 -18.71 -49.37
N PRO A 592 15.65 -20.00 -49.52
CA PRO A 592 16.79 -20.59 -48.83
C PRO A 592 18.10 -19.84 -49.13
N GLY A 593 18.79 -19.39 -48.07
CA GLY A 593 20.06 -18.65 -48.19
C GLY A 593 19.91 -17.14 -48.37
N ASP A 594 18.68 -16.61 -48.44
CA ASP A 594 18.44 -15.17 -48.46
C ASP A 594 18.68 -14.55 -47.06
N ILE A 595 19.40 -13.43 -47.04
CA ILE A 595 19.70 -12.66 -45.83
C ILE A 595 18.45 -11.94 -45.27
N ALA A 596 17.41 -11.76 -46.09
CA ALA A 596 16.20 -11.02 -45.73
C ALA A 596 15.50 -11.60 -44.50
N GLY A 597 15.56 -12.93 -44.28
CA GLY A 597 15.00 -13.55 -43.08
C GLY A 597 15.71 -13.15 -41.78
N PHE A 598 17.03 -12.93 -41.83
CA PHE A 598 17.80 -12.45 -40.67
C PHE A 598 17.55 -10.95 -40.41
N LEU A 599 17.39 -10.16 -41.48
CA LEU A 599 16.98 -8.76 -41.36
C LEU A 599 15.56 -8.62 -40.80
N ALA A 600 14.67 -9.53 -41.18
CA ALA A 600 13.33 -9.60 -40.64
C ALA A 600 13.35 -9.87 -39.12
N LEU A 601 14.28 -10.70 -38.62
CA LEU A 601 14.49 -10.89 -37.18
C LEU A 601 14.88 -9.58 -36.49
N VAL A 602 15.86 -8.86 -37.03
CA VAL A 602 16.34 -7.59 -36.44
C VAL A 602 15.23 -6.53 -36.43
N ALA A 603 14.44 -6.44 -37.50
CA ALA A 603 13.28 -5.54 -37.55
C ALA A 603 12.23 -5.91 -36.50
N THR A 604 11.91 -7.21 -36.35
CA THR A 604 11.01 -7.71 -35.31
C THR A 604 11.52 -7.41 -33.91
N GLN A 605 12.81 -7.58 -33.66
CA GLN A 605 13.45 -7.26 -32.37
C GLN A 605 13.29 -5.79 -32.02
N TYR A 606 13.57 -4.90 -32.98
CA TYR A 606 13.43 -3.46 -32.80
C TYR A 606 11.97 -3.06 -32.55
N ALA A 607 11.03 -3.61 -33.32
CA ALA A 607 9.61 -3.33 -33.18
C ALA A 607 9.02 -3.83 -31.83
N LEU A 608 9.43 -5.01 -31.35
CA LEU A 608 9.03 -5.49 -30.02
C LEU A 608 9.59 -4.63 -28.89
N ALA A 609 10.85 -4.18 -29.01
CA ALA A 609 11.44 -3.26 -28.03
C ALA A 609 10.70 -1.91 -28.01
N ALA A 610 10.31 -1.39 -29.18
CA ALA A 610 9.51 -0.16 -29.29
C ALA A 610 8.12 -0.32 -28.66
N GLU A 611 7.45 -1.45 -28.87
CA GLU A 611 6.15 -1.77 -28.24
C GLU A 611 6.21 -1.85 -26.71
N LEU A 612 7.27 -2.44 -26.16
CA LEU A 612 7.49 -2.46 -24.71
C LEU A 612 7.84 -1.07 -24.18
N ALA A 613 8.62 -0.29 -24.93
CA ALA A 613 8.92 1.08 -24.58
C ALA A 613 7.64 1.96 -24.56
N GLU A 614 6.74 1.82 -25.51
CA GLU A 614 5.46 2.54 -25.45
C GLU A 614 4.66 2.17 -24.19
N ALA A 615 4.73 0.91 -23.77
CA ALA A 615 4.10 0.43 -22.53
C ALA A 615 4.87 0.80 -21.23
N GLY A 616 5.85 1.70 -21.29
CA GLY A 616 6.61 2.16 -20.12
C GLY A 616 7.75 1.23 -19.68
N VAL A 617 8.00 0.11 -20.36
CA VAL A 617 9.07 -0.83 -20.02
C VAL A 617 10.36 -0.42 -20.73
N ARG A 618 11.39 -0.06 -19.99
CA ARG A 618 12.73 0.25 -20.51
C ARG A 618 13.74 -0.78 -20.02
N PRO A 619 14.75 -1.13 -20.83
CA PRO A 619 15.86 -1.94 -20.37
C PRO A 619 16.86 -1.08 -19.58
N ASP A 620 17.30 -1.59 -18.44
CA ASP A 620 18.45 -1.06 -17.70
C ASP A 620 19.76 -1.61 -18.25
N VAL A 621 19.72 -2.83 -18.78
CA VAL A 621 20.86 -3.55 -19.34
C VAL A 621 20.46 -4.32 -20.59
N LEU A 622 21.40 -4.52 -21.51
CA LEU A 622 21.15 -5.23 -22.76
C LEU A 622 22.18 -6.34 -22.98
N ILE A 623 21.75 -7.41 -23.64
CA ILE A 623 22.65 -8.43 -24.19
C ILE A 623 22.05 -8.98 -25.47
N GLY A 624 22.85 -9.13 -26.51
CA GLY A 624 22.44 -9.79 -27.74
C GLY A 624 23.25 -11.03 -28.00
N HIS A 625 22.76 -11.94 -28.82
CA HIS A 625 23.53 -13.09 -29.30
C HIS A 625 23.87 -12.90 -30.77
N SER A 626 25.15 -12.76 -31.10
CA SER A 626 25.67 -12.54 -32.44
C SER A 626 24.96 -11.39 -33.16
N LEU A 627 24.01 -11.71 -34.04
CA LEU A 627 23.18 -10.74 -34.74
C LEU A 627 22.41 -9.83 -33.78
N GLY A 628 21.92 -10.36 -32.66
CA GLY A 628 21.18 -9.59 -31.67
C GLY A 628 21.99 -8.50 -30.96
N GLU A 629 23.33 -8.59 -30.95
CA GLU A 629 24.17 -7.53 -30.35
C GLU A 629 24.08 -6.22 -31.13
N TYR A 630 23.79 -6.27 -32.44
CA TYR A 630 23.51 -5.06 -33.23
C TYR A 630 22.19 -4.40 -32.82
N SER A 631 21.16 -5.19 -32.48
CA SER A 631 19.90 -4.68 -31.94
C SER A 631 20.09 -4.06 -30.55
N ALA A 632 20.87 -4.73 -29.69
CA ALA A 632 21.27 -4.18 -28.38
C ALA A 632 22.05 -2.87 -28.52
N ALA A 633 23.08 -2.83 -29.36
CA ALA A 633 23.87 -1.63 -29.60
C ALA A 633 23.05 -0.49 -30.24
N CYS A 634 22.06 -0.83 -31.08
CA CYS A 634 21.13 0.15 -31.64
C CYS A 634 20.29 0.82 -30.55
N LEU A 635 19.70 0.04 -29.64
CA LEU A 635 18.90 0.56 -28.53
C LEU A 635 19.76 1.28 -27.48
N ALA A 636 21.00 0.83 -27.27
CA ALA A 636 21.99 1.55 -26.47
C ALA A 636 22.40 2.89 -27.10
N GLY A 637 22.07 3.14 -28.37
CA GLY A 637 22.39 4.37 -29.09
C GLY A 637 23.81 4.41 -29.69
N VAL A 638 24.52 3.28 -29.73
CA VAL A 638 25.84 3.16 -30.35
C VAL A 638 25.75 3.32 -31.87
N LEU A 639 24.73 2.71 -32.46
CA LEU A 639 24.45 2.72 -33.89
C LEU A 639 23.01 3.20 -34.11
N PRO A 640 22.75 4.30 -34.82
CA PRO A 640 21.38 4.65 -35.18
C PRO A 640 20.78 3.60 -36.13
N LEU A 641 19.47 3.39 -36.07
CA LEU A 641 18.75 2.36 -36.86
C LEU A 641 19.07 2.46 -38.37
N GLU A 642 19.15 3.68 -38.90
CA GLU A 642 19.44 3.96 -40.31
C GLU A 642 20.84 3.51 -40.75
N ASP A 643 21.81 3.48 -39.83
CA ASP A 643 23.16 2.99 -40.09
C ASP A 643 23.29 1.49 -39.79
N MET A 644 22.60 1.03 -38.73
CA MET A 644 22.66 -0.36 -38.25
C MET A 644 22.11 -1.34 -39.29
N LEU A 645 20.92 -1.09 -39.85
CA LEU A 645 20.27 -2.04 -40.77
C LEU A 645 21.08 -2.29 -42.06
N PRO A 646 21.60 -1.25 -42.77
CA PRO A 646 22.46 -1.47 -43.93
C PRO A 646 23.78 -2.16 -43.59
N LEU A 647 24.38 -1.84 -42.43
CA LEU A 647 25.61 -2.48 -41.96
C LEU A 647 25.40 -3.97 -41.69
N VAL A 648 24.30 -4.33 -41.02
CA VAL A 648 23.94 -5.71 -40.74
C VAL A 648 23.66 -6.48 -42.04
N ALA A 649 22.96 -5.86 -43.00
CA ALA A 649 22.74 -6.48 -44.31
C ALA A 649 24.07 -6.80 -45.00
N GLU A 650 25.04 -5.90 -44.96
CA GLU A 650 26.36 -6.12 -45.54
C GLU A 650 27.13 -7.23 -44.80
N ARG A 651 27.13 -7.22 -43.47
CA ARG A 651 27.72 -8.31 -42.66
C ARG A 651 27.14 -9.67 -43.04
N LEU A 652 25.82 -9.76 -43.20
CA LEU A 652 25.15 -11.00 -43.58
C LEU A 652 25.55 -11.46 -45.00
N ARG A 653 25.72 -10.53 -45.95
CA ARG A 653 26.22 -10.86 -47.30
C ARG A 653 27.62 -11.43 -47.26
N LEU A 654 28.52 -10.82 -46.49
CA LEU A 654 29.90 -11.30 -46.35
C LEU A 654 29.93 -12.70 -45.70
N ILE A 655 29.13 -12.92 -44.65
CA ILE A 655 29.01 -14.24 -44.02
C ILE A 655 28.46 -15.29 -45.00
N ALA A 656 27.44 -14.93 -45.79
CA ALA A 656 26.88 -15.82 -46.81
C ALA A 656 27.91 -16.12 -47.92
N ALA A 657 28.69 -15.13 -48.34
CA ALA A 657 29.72 -15.28 -49.37
C ALA A 657 30.90 -16.16 -48.93
N ALA A 658 31.24 -16.17 -47.63
CA ALA A 658 32.26 -17.06 -47.07
C ALA A 658 31.85 -18.55 -47.13
N GLY A 659 30.54 -18.84 -47.13
CA GLY A 659 30.01 -20.20 -47.12
C GLY A 659 30.36 -21.00 -45.86
N GLY A 660 30.33 -22.32 -45.96
CA GLY A 660 30.64 -23.25 -44.87
C GLY A 660 29.41 -23.72 -44.10
N ALA A 661 29.63 -24.28 -42.91
CA ALA A 661 28.60 -24.85 -42.07
C ALA A 661 28.80 -24.50 -40.59
N THR A 662 27.71 -24.55 -39.84
CA THR A 662 27.68 -24.33 -38.40
C THR A 662 26.91 -25.45 -37.70
N VAL A 663 27.45 -25.99 -36.61
CA VAL A 663 26.85 -27.07 -35.82
C VAL A 663 26.76 -26.69 -34.34
N GLY A 664 25.58 -26.85 -33.75
CA GLY A 664 25.36 -26.75 -32.30
C GLY A 664 25.67 -28.08 -31.62
N VAL A 665 26.37 -28.05 -30.49
CA VAL A 665 26.88 -29.24 -29.78
C VAL A 665 26.50 -29.17 -28.30
N GLU A 666 25.95 -30.25 -27.76
CA GLU A 666 25.63 -30.41 -26.34
C GLU A 666 26.88 -30.77 -25.51
N LEU A 667 27.93 -29.96 -25.63
CA LEU A 667 29.17 -30.08 -24.88
C LEU A 667 29.62 -28.70 -24.37
N GLY A 668 30.29 -28.68 -23.22
CA GLY A 668 30.94 -27.49 -22.70
C GLY A 668 32.22 -27.16 -23.46
N GLU A 669 32.70 -25.92 -23.34
CA GLU A 669 33.88 -25.43 -24.07
C GLU A 669 35.13 -26.29 -23.82
N ALA A 670 35.37 -26.70 -22.58
CA ALA A 670 36.51 -27.54 -22.21
C ALA A 670 36.45 -28.96 -22.83
N GLN A 671 35.25 -29.47 -23.10
CA GLN A 671 35.04 -30.79 -23.70
C GLN A 671 35.05 -30.73 -25.23
N LEU A 672 34.55 -29.63 -25.82
CA LEU A 672 34.50 -29.45 -27.27
C LEU A 672 35.87 -29.08 -27.84
N ARG A 673 36.64 -28.20 -27.19
CA ARG A 673 37.94 -27.72 -27.68
C ARG A 673 38.90 -28.83 -28.13
N PRO A 674 39.10 -29.94 -27.38
CA PRO A 674 39.96 -31.04 -27.81
C PRO A 674 39.46 -31.79 -29.05
N LEU A 675 38.17 -31.67 -29.39
CA LEU A 675 37.56 -32.32 -30.55
C LEU A 675 37.64 -31.46 -31.82
N LEU A 676 37.94 -30.16 -31.69
CA LEU A 676 38.11 -29.25 -32.83
C LEU A 676 39.49 -29.44 -33.47
N ASP A 677 39.53 -29.45 -34.80
CA ASP A 677 40.80 -29.33 -35.55
C ASP A 677 41.09 -27.86 -35.91
N LYS A 678 42.18 -27.61 -36.62
CA LYS A 678 42.57 -26.27 -37.09
C LYS A 678 41.64 -25.67 -38.13
N GLU A 679 40.76 -26.47 -38.74
CA GLU A 679 39.84 -26.04 -39.81
C GLU A 679 38.46 -25.65 -39.24
N VAL A 680 38.14 -26.01 -38.00
CA VAL A 680 36.88 -25.64 -37.33
C VAL A 680 37.13 -24.67 -36.18
N SER A 681 36.42 -23.54 -36.19
CA SER A 681 36.43 -22.55 -35.10
C SER A 681 35.35 -22.85 -34.07
N LEU A 682 35.64 -22.56 -32.81
CA LEU A 682 34.59 -22.36 -31.80
C LEU A 682 33.86 -21.05 -32.15
N ALA A 683 32.55 -21.14 -32.37
CA ALA A 683 31.72 -20.02 -32.81
C ALA A 683 30.90 -19.40 -31.67
N ALA A 684 30.49 -20.19 -30.67
CA ALA A 684 29.78 -19.68 -29.50
C ALA A 684 29.92 -20.60 -28.28
N VAL A 685 29.90 -19.99 -27.09
CA VAL A 685 29.76 -20.64 -25.79
C VAL A 685 28.44 -20.12 -25.18
N ASN A 686 27.39 -20.94 -25.32
CA ASN A 686 26.01 -20.56 -24.99
C ASN A 686 25.59 -21.00 -23.59
N GLY A 687 26.26 -22.01 -23.02
CA GLY A 687 26.06 -22.46 -21.66
C GLY A 687 27.08 -23.52 -21.24
N PRO A 688 26.99 -24.03 -20.00
CA PRO A 688 27.93 -25.02 -19.47
C PRO A 688 28.06 -26.30 -20.30
N ALA A 689 26.99 -26.68 -21.00
CA ALA A 689 26.93 -27.85 -21.88
C ALA A 689 26.35 -27.50 -23.27
N ALA A 690 26.54 -26.27 -23.74
CA ALA A 690 26.00 -25.81 -25.03
C ALA A 690 27.01 -24.92 -25.74
N CYS A 691 27.64 -25.44 -26.79
CA CYS A 691 28.58 -24.71 -27.64
C CYS A 691 28.17 -24.78 -29.12
N THR A 692 28.80 -23.94 -29.94
CA THR A 692 28.60 -23.94 -31.39
C THR A 692 29.97 -23.93 -32.08
N ALA A 693 30.13 -24.72 -33.14
CA ALA A 693 31.34 -24.78 -33.95
C ALA A 693 31.03 -24.47 -35.41
N ALA A 694 31.96 -23.81 -36.11
CA ALA A 694 31.77 -23.36 -37.48
C ALA A 694 33.06 -23.51 -38.31
N GLY A 695 32.92 -23.91 -39.57
CA GLY A 695 34.05 -24.09 -40.48
C GLY A 695 33.61 -24.54 -41.88
N PRO A 696 34.55 -24.99 -42.72
CA PRO A 696 34.23 -25.59 -44.01
C PRO A 696 33.27 -26.76 -43.85
N THR A 697 32.34 -26.94 -44.80
CA THR A 697 31.30 -27.98 -44.74
C THR A 697 31.88 -29.38 -44.46
N GLU A 698 32.94 -29.75 -45.16
CA GLU A 698 33.60 -31.06 -44.99
C GLU A 698 34.26 -31.23 -43.61
N ALA A 699 34.85 -30.16 -43.07
CA ALA A 699 35.48 -30.18 -41.74
C ALA A 699 34.43 -30.26 -40.62
N VAL A 700 33.29 -29.60 -40.80
CA VAL A 700 32.14 -29.73 -39.89
C VAL A 700 31.56 -31.15 -39.94
N GLU A 701 31.42 -31.75 -41.12
CA GLU A 701 31.00 -33.16 -41.25
C GLU A 701 31.99 -34.14 -40.59
N ALA A 702 33.29 -33.84 -40.63
CA ALA A 702 34.30 -34.59 -39.90
C ALA A 702 34.20 -34.38 -38.38
N LEU A 703 33.82 -33.19 -37.91
CA LEU A 703 33.50 -32.93 -36.51
C LEU A 703 32.25 -33.70 -36.07
N GLU A 704 31.17 -33.68 -36.86
CA GLU A 704 29.93 -34.42 -36.60
C GLU A 704 30.24 -35.92 -36.36
N LYS A 705 31.06 -36.55 -37.21
CA LYS A 705 31.50 -37.95 -37.01
C LYS A 705 32.29 -38.17 -35.72
N ARG A 706 33.16 -37.22 -35.33
CA ARG A 706 33.90 -37.28 -34.06
C ARG A 706 32.97 -37.14 -32.86
N LEU A 707 31.95 -36.29 -32.97
CA LEU A 707 30.93 -36.10 -31.93
C LEU A 707 30.05 -37.34 -31.77
N GLU A 708 29.65 -37.99 -32.88
CA GLU A 708 28.97 -39.29 -32.84
C GLU A 708 29.80 -40.35 -32.11
N GLN A 709 31.10 -40.43 -32.42
CA GLN A 709 32.04 -41.36 -31.76
C GLN A 709 32.23 -41.06 -30.27
N ALA A 710 32.18 -39.78 -29.89
CA ALA A 710 32.25 -39.33 -28.50
C ALA A 710 30.90 -39.46 -27.76
N GLY A 711 29.83 -39.89 -28.43
CA GLY A 711 28.49 -40.01 -27.86
C GLY A 711 27.82 -38.67 -27.54
N ALA A 712 28.26 -37.57 -28.16
CA ALA A 712 27.73 -36.24 -27.93
C ALA A 712 26.58 -35.90 -28.90
N THR A 713 25.50 -35.32 -28.39
CA THR A 713 24.41 -34.81 -29.23
C THR A 713 24.84 -33.55 -29.97
N PHE A 714 24.47 -33.44 -31.24
CA PHE A 714 24.69 -32.23 -32.04
C PHE A 714 23.58 -32.03 -33.07
N HIS A 715 23.47 -30.81 -33.58
CA HIS A 715 22.49 -30.44 -34.60
C HIS A 715 23.07 -29.40 -35.56
N ARG A 716 22.98 -29.68 -36.87
CA ARG A 716 23.36 -28.74 -37.92
C ARG A 716 22.41 -27.54 -37.90
N LEU A 717 22.95 -26.32 -37.83
CA LEU A 717 22.13 -25.12 -37.91
C LEU A 717 21.64 -24.89 -39.34
N ARG A 718 20.41 -24.37 -39.48
CA ARG A 718 19.78 -24.05 -40.76
C ARG A 718 20.30 -22.74 -41.35
N MET A 719 21.62 -22.61 -41.43
CA MET A 719 22.32 -21.51 -42.10
C MET A 719 23.49 -22.08 -42.92
N PRO A 720 23.58 -21.78 -44.23
CA PRO A 720 24.61 -22.33 -45.10
C PRO A 720 25.95 -21.57 -44.99
N SER A 721 26.32 -21.15 -43.79
CA SER A 721 27.50 -20.32 -43.56
C SER A 721 28.13 -20.52 -42.19
N ALA A 722 29.44 -20.31 -42.13
CA ALA A 722 30.30 -20.50 -40.96
C ALA A 722 30.57 -19.17 -40.24
N ALA A 723 29.57 -18.62 -39.57
CA ALA A 723 29.72 -17.39 -38.79
C ALA A 723 30.71 -17.58 -37.63
N HIS A 724 31.40 -16.50 -37.22
CA HIS A 724 32.38 -16.53 -36.12
C HIS A 724 33.53 -17.53 -36.34
N SER A 725 34.00 -17.64 -37.58
CA SER A 725 35.08 -18.54 -37.97
C SER A 725 36.16 -17.85 -38.82
N TRP A 726 37.32 -18.50 -38.93
CA TRP A 726 38.44 -18.03 -39.75
C TRP A 726 38.12 -17.88 -41.24
N LEU A 727 37.04 -18.52 -41.73
CA LEU A 727 36.58 -18.34 -43.11
C LEU A 727 36.18 -16.89 -43.43
N LEU A 728 35.92 -16.07 -42.41
CA LEU A 728 35.59 -14.66 -42.57
C LEU A 728 36.83 -13.78 -42.75
N ASP A 729 38.04 -14.24 -42.39
CA ASP A 729 39.28 -13.44 -42.40
C ASP A 729 39.52 -12.68 -43.72
N PRO A 730 39.32 -13.28 -44.91
CA PRO A 730 39.50 -12.58 -46.18
C PRO A 730 38.50 -11.43 -46.42
N LEU A 731 37.33 -11.47 -45.76
CA LEU A 731 36.22 -10.54 -45.95
C LEU A 731 36.15 -9.46 -44.85
N LEU A 732 36.95 -9.58 -43.79
CA LEU A 732 36.94 -8.62 -42.68
C LEU A 732 37.39 -7.21 -43.09
N GLY A 733 38.22 -7.09 -44.15
CA GLY A 733 38.63 -5.80 -44.71
C GLY A 733 37.45 -5.00 -45.29
N ASP A 734 36.53 -5.69 -45.97
CA ASP A 734 35.34 -5.08 -46.57
C ASP A 734 34.36 -4.62 -45.49
N LEU A 735 34.17 -5.44 -44.45
CA LEU A 735 33.37 -5.06 -43.28
C LEU A 735 33.97 -3.86 -42.55
N ALA A 736 35.30 -3.83 -42.36
CA ALA A 736 35.99 -2.70 -41.73
C ALA A 736 35.83 -1.41 -42.56
N ALA A 737 35.89 -1.49 -43.89
CA ALA A 737 35.64 -0.35 -44.76
C ALA A 737 34.21 0.18 -44.60
N ARG A 738 33.21 -0.72 -44.50
CA ARG A 738 31.83 -0.34 -44.24
C ARG A 738 31.64 0.28 -42.86
N LEU A 739 32.25 -0.28 -41.81
CA LEU A 739 32.18 0.24 -40.45
C LEU A 739 32.76 1.66 -40.32
N ARG A 740 33.77 2.02 -41.11
CA ARG A 740 34.30 3.40 -41.14
C ARG A 740 33.36 4.42 -41.77
N SER A 741 32.32 3.96 -42.48
CA SER A 741 31.32 4.84 -43.11
C SER A 741 30.12 5.15 -42.21
N VAL A 742 30.00 4.50 -41.05
CA VAL A 742 28.92 4.71 -40.08
C VAL A 742 29.42 5.46 -38.85
N THR A 743 28.52 6.16 -38.16
CA THR A 743 28.88 6.88 -36.93
C THR A 743 28.66 5.98 -35.71
N LEU A 744 29.75 5.58 -35.05
CA LEU A 744 29.69 4.86 -33.78
C LEU A 744 29.72 5.84 -32.60
N ARG A 745 28.87 5.60 -31.59
CA ARG A 745 28.75 6.45 -30.40
C ARG A 745 28.93 5.64 -29.11
N PRO A 746 29.36 6.26 -28.00
CA PRO A 746 29.33 5.60 -26.70
C PRO A 746 27.90 5.13 -26.32
N PRO A 747 27.74 3.99 -25.66
CA PRO A 747 26.44 3.48 -25.24
C PRO A 747 25.82 4.35 -24.14
N ARG A 748 24.51 4.61 -24.25
CA ARG A 748 23.69 5.26 -23.22
C ARG A 748 23.02 4.27 -22.28
N ILE A 749 22.87 3.02 -22.72
CA ILE A 749 22.38 1.90 -21.92
C ILE A 749 23.51 0.85 -21.91
N PRO A 750 23.96 0.39 -20.73
CA PRO A 750 25.03 -0.59 -20.65
C PRO A 750 24.62 -1.91 -21.31
N TYR A 751 25.55 -2.52 -22.05
CA TYR A 751 25.34 -3.83 -22.63
C TYR A 751 26.57 -4.73 -22.50
N VAL A 752 26.34 -6.04 -22.49
CA VAL A 752 27.41 -7.03 -22.43
C VAL A 752 27.80 -7.44 -23.85
N THR A 753 29.07 -7.28 -24.20
CA THR A 753 29.57 -7.65 -25.53
C THR A 753 29.89 -9.14 -25.62
N ASN A 754 29.57 -9.75 -26.76
CA ASN A 754 29.82 -11.15 -27.05
C ASN A 754 31.31 -11.48 -27.20
N VAL A 755 32.17 -10.49 -27.45
CA VAL A 755 33.61 -10.74 -27.66
C VAL A 755 34.28 -11.19 -26.37
N THR A 756 33.99 -10.50 -25.27
CA THR A 756 34.61 -10.77 -23.95
C THR A 756 33.67 -11.48 -22.99
N GLY A 757 32.35 -11.37 -23.20
CA GLY A 757 31.36 -11.83 -22.23
C GLY A 757 31.27 -10.91 -21.00
N THR A 758 31.71 -9.66 -21.12
CA THR A 758 31.72 -8.67 -20.04
C THR A 758 31.09 -7.35 -20.51
N TRP A 759 30.86 -6.40 -19.60
CA TRP A 759 30.44 -5.04 -19.94
C TRP A 759 31.33 -4.44 -21.03
N VAL A 760 30.70 -3.89 -22.07
CA VAL A 760 31.41 -3.16 -23.13
C VAL A 760 31.87 -1.81 -22.61
N THR A 761 33.07 -1.38 -23.01
CA THR A 761 33.57 -0.03 -22.74
C THR A 761 33.24 0.91 -23.88
N ASP A 762 33.17 2.23 -23.61
CA ASP A 762 32.97 3.26 -24.64
C ASP A 762 33.96 3.09 -25.80
N ALA A 763 35.25 2.86 -25.47
CA ALA A 763 36.31 2.67 -26.45
C ALA A 763 36.07 1.43 -27.34
N GLN A 764 35.57 0.33 -26.78
CA GLN A 764 35.21 -0.87 -27.54
C GLN A 764 33.99 -0.62 -28.42
N ALA A 765 32.92 -0.04 -27.88
CA ALA A 765 31.69 0.24 -28.62
C ALA A 765 31.93 1.16 -29.83
N THR A 766 32.85 2.11 -29.71
CA THR A 766 33.24 3.04 -30.79
C THR A 766 34.39 2.57 -31.68
N SER A 767 34.91 1.35 -31.49
CA SER A 767 36.03 0.82 -32.28
C SER A 767 35.57 -0.04 -33.45
N VAL A 768 36.09 0.25 -34.64
CA VAL A 768 35.90 -0.60 -35.84
C VAL A 768 36.49 -1.98 -35.62
N GLU A 769 37.65 -2.06 -34.98
CA GLU A 769 38.36 -3.31 -34.67
C GLU A 769 37.54 -4.21 -33.75
N HIS A 770 36.81 -3.63 -32.80
CA HIS A 770 35.90 -4.38 -31.94
C HIS A 770 34.75 -5.02 -32.73
N TRP A 771 34.10 -4.29 -33.64
CA TRP A 771 33.01 -4.83 -34.46
C TRP A 771 33.47 -5.86 -35.50
N VAL A 772 34.70 -5.72 -36.00
CA VAL A 772 35.38 -6.74 -36.81
C VAL A 772 35.64 -7.99 -35.97
N ALA A 773 36.18 -7.82 -34.76
CA ALA A 773 36.39 -8.93 -33.83
C ALA A 773 35.07 -9.61 -33.44
N HIS A 774 34.00 -8.86 -33.19
CA HIS A 774 32.66 -9.37 -32.92
C HIS A 774 32.12 -10.27 -34.05
N THR A 775 32.47 -9.98 -35.31
CA THR A 775 32.06 -10.83 -36.44
C THR A 775 32.89 -12.12 -36.56
N ARG A 776 34.10 -12.12 -36.01
CA ARG A 776 35.11 -13.16 -36.21
C ARG A 776 35.31 -14.09 -35.01
N GLN A 777 35.22 -13.58 -33.79
CA GLN A 777 35.54 -14.26 -32.53
C GLN A 777 34.33 -15.02 -31.97
N PRO A 778 34.53 -16.03 -31.09
CA PRO A 778 33.43 -16.76 -30.48
C PRO A 778 32.51 -15.87 -29.65
N VAL A 779 31.21 -16.12 -29.74
CA VAL A 779 30.19 -15.48 -28.88
C VAL A 779 30.25 -16.02 -27.46
N ARG A 780 30.59 -15.16 -26.48
CA ARG A 780 30.69 -15.47 -25.05
C ARG A 780 29.37 -15.22 -24.29
N PHE A 781 28.26 -15.78 -24.77
CA PHE A 781 26.93 -15.53 -24.20
C PHE A 781 26.79 -16.05 -22.75
N ALA A 782 27.30 -17.25 -22.48
CA ALA A 782 27.24 -17.86 -21.13
C ALA A 782 28.01 -17.02 -20.08
N ASP A 783 29.15 -16.46 -20.48
CA ASP A 783 29.93 -15.57 -19.62
C ASP A 783 29.17 -14.26 -19.42
N GLY A 784 28.57 -13.72 -20.48
CA GLY A 784 27.80 -12.49 -20.43
C GLY A 784 26.56 -12.55 -19.54
N ILE A 785 25.83 -13.68 -19.52
CA ILE A 785 24.74 -13.90 -18.55
C ILE A 785 25.29 -13.94 -17.12
N GLY A 786 26.46 -14.55 -16.91
CA GLY A 786 27.12 -14.55 -15.60
C GLY A 786 27.45 -13.14 -15.12
N THR A 787 28.03 -12.30 -15.99
CA THR A 787 28.33 -10.89 -15.68
C THR A 787 27.06 -10.09 -15.39
N LEU A 788 26.05 -10.21 -16.25
CA LEU A 788 24.79 -9.47 -16.11
C LEU A 788 24.06 -9.84 -14.81
N TRP A 789 24.13 -11.10 -14.38
CA TRP A 789 23.48 -11.57 -13.16
C TRP A 789 24.20 -11.15 -11.88
N ALA A 790 25.54 -11.13 -11.88
CA ALA A 790 26.36 -10.90 -10.68
C ALA A 790 26.08 -9.55 -10.00
N ASP A 791 25.76 -8.52 -10.78
CA ASP A 791 25.66 -7.14 -10.28
C ASP A 791 24.21 -6.69 -10.04
N ARG A 792 23.23 -7.29 -10.72
CA ARG A 792 21.90 -6.66 -10.91
C ARG A 792 20.69 -7.58 -10.67
N HIS A 793 20.84 -8.91 -10.73
CA HIS A 793 19.72 -9.88 -10.68
C HIS A 793 18.45 -9.47 -11.47
N PRO A 794 18.56 -9.07 -12.76
CA PRO A 794 17.46 -8.43 -13.45
C PRO A 794 16.38 -9.42 -13.91
N VAL A 795 15.19 -8.88 -14.19
CA VAL A 795 14.16 -9.58 -14.97
C VAL A 795 14.66 -9.76 -16.39
N LEU A 796 14.66 -10.99 -16.90
CA LEU A 796 15.19 -11.33 -18.22
C LEU A 796 14.06 -11.33 -19.26
N VAL A 797 14.15 -10.46 -20.25
CA VAL A 797 13.13 -10.28 -21.30
C VAL A 797 13.71 -10.64 -22.66
N GLU A 798 13.29 -11.76 -23.24
CA GLU A 798 13.72 -12.14 -24.59
C GLU A 798 12.90 -11.36 -25.63
N ILE A 799 13.57 -10.48 -26.34
CA ILE A 799 13.01 -9.61 -27.38
C ILE A 799 13.13 -10.32 -28.71
N GLY A 800 12.13 -11.12 -29.08
CA GLY A 800 12.16 -11.90 -30.32
C GLY A 800 11.39 -13.21 -30.20
N PRO A 801 11.40 -14.03 -31.26
CA PRO A 801 10.64 -15.27 -31.28
C PRO A 801 11.23 -16.32 -30.34
N ALA A 802 10.35 -17.01 -29.61
CA ALA A 802 10.65 -18.11 -28.68
C ALA A 802 11.39 -17.68 -27.39
N ASP A 803 11.92 -18.66 -26.67
CA ASP A 803 12.49 -18.56 -25.32
C ASP A 803 13.90 -19.19 -25.24
N THR A 804 14.66 -19.11 -26.34
CA THR A 804 15.92 -19.84 -26.48
C THR A 804 17.00 -19.25 -25.59
N LEU A 805 17.13 -17.92 -25.58
CA LEU A 805 18.12 -17.25 -24.73
C LEU A 805 17.77 -17.39 -23.24
N LEU A 806 16.48 -17.38 -22.89
CA LEU A 806 16.03 -17.62 -21.51
C LEU A 806 16.40 -19.03 -21.02
N LYS A 807 16.24 -20.06 -21.86
CA LYS A 807 16.67 -21.43 -21.54
C LYS A 807 18.18 -21.52 -21.31
N LEU A 808 18.96 -20.89 -22.18
CA LEU A 808 20.41 -20.83 -22.05
C LEU A 808 20.85 -20.07 -20.78
N ALA A 809 20.17 -18.95 -20.47
CA ALA A 809 20.43 -18.17 -19.26
C ALA A 809 20.15 -19.00 -17.99
N ARG A 810 19.00 -19.69 -17.93
CA ARG A 810 18.69 -20.60 -16.80
C ARG A 810 19.72 -21.71 -16.65
N ALA A 811 20.12 -22.34 -17.76
CA ALA A 811 21.16 -23.38 -17.72
C ALA A 811 22.50 -22.86 -17.20
N ARG A 812 22.84 -21.59 -17.47
CA ARG A 812 24.05 -20.94 -16.95
C ARG A 812 23.97 -20.60 -15.45
N LEU A 813 22.81 -20.14 -14.98
CA LEU A 813 22.59 -19.71 -13.59
C LEU A 813 22.37 -20.89 -12.63
N GLY A 814 21.90 -22.03 -13.14
CA GLY A 814 21.65 -23.24 -12.36
C GLY A 814 20.26 -23.25 -11.71
N GLU A 815 19.83 -24.42 -11.22
CA GLU A 815 18.46 -24.63 -10.70
C GLU A 815 18.17 -23.91 -9.37
N GLN A 816 19.21 -23.55 -8.61
CA GLN A 816 19.05 -22.83 -7.34
C GLN A 816 18.65 -21.36 -7.53
N VAL A 817 18.76 -20.84 -8.76
CA VAL A 817 18.42 -19.47 -9.12
C VAL A 817 17.28 -19.51 -10.13
N ALA A 818 16.12 -18.97 -9.75
CA ALA A 818 14.94 -18.92 -10.61
C ALA A 818 14.73 -17.49 -11.15
N PRO A 819 15.39 -17.09 -12.25
CA PRO A 819 15.16 -15.78 -12.83
C PRO A 819 13.75 -15.66 -13.38
N VAL A 820 13.12 -14.50 -13.19
CA VAL A 820 11.89 -14.16 -13.91
C VAL A 820 12.23 -13.99 -15.38
N GLY A 821 11.74 -14.93 -16.20
CA GLY A 821 11.94 -14.93 -17.65
C GLY A 821 10.66 -14.56 -18.40
N VAL A 822 10.76 -13.60 -19.32
CA VAL A 822 9.64 -13.05 -20.08
C VAL A 822 9.88 -13.24 -21.58
N THR A 823 8.96 -13.91 -22.26
CA THR A 823 8.98 -14.13 -23.71
C THR A 823 8.01 -13.17 -24.40
N THR A 824 8.47 -12.48 -25.44
CA THR A 824 7.67 -11.45 -26.12
C THR A 824 6.97 -11.90 -27.40
N MET A 825 7.36 -13.05 -27.97
CA MET A 825 6.79 -13.58 -29.20
C MET A 825 6.82 -15.12 -29.23
N ARG A 826 5.85 -15.74 -29.90
CA ARG A 826 5.70 -17.20 -29.89
C ARG A 826 6.86 -17.91 -30.61
N HIS A 827 7.06 -19.18 -30.26
CA HIS A 827 7.88 -20.08 -31.05
C HIS A 827 7.14 -20.51 -32.35
N ALA A 828 7.85 -20.73 -33.45
CA ALA A 828 7.27 -21.03 -34.78
C ALA A 828 6.24 -22.18 -34.80
N ARG A 829 6.41 -23.19 -33.92
CA ARG A 829 5.52 -24.36 -33.81
C ARG A 829 4.40 -24.19 -32.78
N ALA A 830 4.37 -23.10 -32.02
CA ALA A 830 3.34 -22.85 -31.02
C ALA A 830 2.06 -22.34 -31.70
N ALA A 831 0.92 -22.79 -31.19
CA ALA A 831 -0.40 -22.39 -31.67
C ALA A 831 -0.88 -21.04 -31.11
N SER A 832 -0.26 -20.54 -30.03
CA SER A 832 -0.65 -19.29 -29.38
C SER A 832 -0.42 -18.09 -30.31
N PRO A 833 -1.36 -17.15 -30.45
CA PRO A 833 -1.18 -15.91 -31.21
C PRO A 833 -0.09 -15.01 -30.60
N ASP A 834 0.57 -14.19 -31.41
CA ASP A 834 1.64 -13.29 -30.96
C ASP A 834 1.10 -12.18 -30.04
N GLY A 835 -0.12 -11.70 -30.31
CA GLY A 835 -0.82 -10.75 -29.44
C GLY A 835 -1.03 -11.29 -28.03
N GLN A 836 -1.34 -12.59 -27.90
CA GLN A 836 -1.50 -13.25 -26.61
C GLN A 836 -0.16 -13.32 -25.86
N VAL A 837 0.92 -13.69 -26.55
CA VAL A 837 2.25 -13.81 -25.94
C VAL A 837 2.74 -12.45 -25.46
N LEU A 838 2.58 -11.39 -26.26
CA LEU A 838 2.96 -10.04 -25.87
C LEU A 838 2.12 -9.50 -24.70
N ALA A 839 0.80 -9.75 -24.69
CA ALA A 839 -0.04 -9.40 -23.54
C ALA A 839 0.42 -10.14 -22.27
N THR A 840 0.68 -11.44 -22.38
CA THR A 840 1.24 -12.25 -21.27
C THR A 840 2.59 -11.69 -20.79
N ALA A 841 3.44 -11.23 -21.71
CA ALA A 841 4.73 -10.62 -21.40
C ALA A 841 4.56 -9.34 -20.56
N LYS A 842 3.69 -8.42 -21.00
CA LYS A 842 3.36 -7.18 -20.28
C LYS A 842 2.78 -7.49 -18.89
N GLY A 843 1.90 -8.50 -18.80
CA GLY A 843 1.36 -8.98 -17.53
C GLY A 843 2.43 -9.53 -16.58
N ARG A 844 3.34 -10.36 -17.08
CA ARG A 844 4.43 -10.95 -16.29
C ARG A 844 5.43 -9.91 -15.80
N LEU A 845 5.71 -8.88 -16.60
CA LEU A 845 6.54 -7.74 -16.21
C LEU A 845 5.91 -6.99 -15.03
N TRP A 846 4.63 -6.61 -15.14
CA TRP A 846 3.91 -5.96 -14.05
C TRP A 846 3.86 -6.83 -12.79
N SER A 847 3.63 -8.15 -12.94
CA SER A 847 3.66 -9.07 -11.81
C SER A 847 5.00 -9.06 -11.09
N ALA A 848 6.10 -8.94 -11.83
CA ALA A 848 7.45 -8.85 -11.28
C ALA A 848 7.81 -7.47 -10.72
N GLY A 849 6.87 -6.52 -10.67
CA GLY A 849 7.12 -5.16 -10.20
C GLY A 849 7.73 -4.23 -11.25
N VAL A 850 7.77 -4.64 -12.52
CA VAL A 850 8.33 -3.84 -13.62
C VAL A 850 7.24 -3.03 -14.30
N GLY A 851 7.34 -1.71 -14.20
CA GLY A 851 6.47 -0.77 -14.89
C GLY A 851 5.00 -0.82 -14.44
N GLU A 852 4.18 0.02 -15.06
CA GLU A 852 2.73 -0.02 -14.91
C GLU A 852 2.10 -0.80 -16.06
N LEU A 853 0.90 -1.33 -15.84
CA LEU A 853 0.13 -1.86 -16.96
C LEU A 853 -0.32 -0.73 -17.87
N PRO A 854 -0.25 -0.90 -19.20
CA PRO A 854 -0.62 0.15 -20.13
C PRO A 854 -2.06 0.62 -19.90
N GLY A 855 -2.25 1.93 -20.07
CA GLY A 855 -3.56 2.59 -20.05
C GLY A 855 -4.48 2.14 -21.19
N PRO A 856 -5.71 2.69 -21.26
CA PRO A 856 -6.59 2.43 -22.40
C PRO A 856 -5.95 2.89 -23.72
N ALA A 857 -6.30 2.22 -24.82
CA ALA A 857 -5.79 2.60 -26.13
C ALA A 857 -6.30 3.99 -26.55
N HIS A 858 -5.59 4.68 -27.43
CA HIS A 858 -6.01 5.99 -27.94
C HIS A 858 -7.44 5.94 -28.52
N GLY A 859 -8.34 6.77 -28.00
CA GLY A 859 -9.76 6.82 -28.39
C GLY A 859 -10.69 5.94 -27.55
N GLU A 860 -10.17 5.12 -26.64
CA GLU A 860 -10.99 4.44 -25.63
C GLU A 860 -11.24 5.36 -24.43
N GLN A 861 -12.48 5.40 -23.97
CA GLN A 861 -12.89 6.08 -22.72
C GLN A 861 -13.48 5.03 -21.78
N PRO A 862 -12.64 4.19 -21.14
CA PRO A 862 -13.14 3.24 -20.16
C PRO A 862 -13.71 3.98 -18.96
N ARG A 863 -14.70 3.36 -18.31
CA ARG A 863 -15.37 3.90 -17.12
C ARG A 863 -15.09 2.99 -15.93
N ARG A 864 -15.07 3.56 -14.73
CA ARG A 864 -15.07 2.76 -13.50
C ARG A 864 -16.39 1.98 -13.40
N VAL A 865 -16.30 0.70 -13.09
CA VAL A 865 -17.45 -0.20 -12.90
C VAL A 865 -17.40 -0.84 -11.52
N PRO A 866 -18.54 -1.18 -10.90
CA PRO A 866 -18.54 -1.90 -9.63
C PRO A 866 -17.84 -3.25 -9.80
N LEU A 867 -16.95 -3.58 -8.88
CA LEU A 867 -16.27 -4.86 -8.81
C LEU A 867 -16.45 -5.47 -7.42
N PRO A 868 -16.31 -6.80 -7.27
CA PRO A 868 -16.23 -7.41 -5.95
C PRO A 868 -15.15 -6.74 -5.07
N GLY A 869 -15.40 -6.71 -3.76
CA GLY A 869 -14.40 -6.30 -2.78
C GLY A 869 -13.29 -7.35 -2.63
N TYR A 870 -12.24 -6.97 -1.93
CA TYR A 870 -11.09 -7.81 -1.63
C TYR A 870 -11.51 -9.10 -0.92
N ALA A 871 -10.98 -10.23 -1.40
CA ALA A 871 -11.23 -11.53 -0.80
C ALA A 871 -10.30 -11.75 0.40
N PHE A 872 -10.68 -11.20 1.56
CA PHE A 872 -9.97 -11.37 2.82
C PHE A 872 -9.67 -12.85 3.14
N ASP A 873 -8.44 -13.13 3.55
CA ASP A 873 -7.97 -14.46 3.92
C ASP A 873 -8.27 -14.74 5.41
N ARG A 874 -9.56 -14.84 5.71
CA ARG A 874 -10.05 -14.77 7.08
C ARG A 874 -9.68 -16.00 7.90
N GLN A 875 -9.24 -15.75 9.13
CA GLN A 875 -8.96 -16.76 10.14
C GLN A 875 -9.85 -16.56 11.37
N ARG A 876 -10.02 -17.61 12.17
CA ARG A 876 -10.84 -17.55 13.38
C ARG A 876 -10.09 -16.85 14.52
N TYR A 877 -10.72 -15.81 15.08
CA TYR A 877 -10.27 -15.08 16.26
C TYR A 877 -11.42 -14.94 17.26
N TRP A 878 -11.36 -15.74 18.32
CA TRP A 878 -12.42 -15.84 19.32
C TRP A 878 -11.90 -16.26 20.69
N ILE A 879 -12.57 -15.76 21.72
CA ILE A 879 -12.35 -16.12 23.12
C ILE A 879 -13.64 -16.76 23.63
N ASP A 880 -13.59 -18.03 24.01
CA ASP A 880 -14.76 -18.73 24.54
C ASP A 880 -15.16 -18.21 25.92
N ALA A 881 -16.47 -18.15 26.16
CA ALA A 881 -17.03 -17.78 27.47
C ALA A 881 -16.68 -18.84 28.54
N PRO A 882 -16.53 -18.45 29.82
CA PRO A 882 -16.24 -19.41 30.89
C PRO A 882 -17.30 -20.50 30.99
N GLY A 883 -16.88 -21.77 31.03
CA GLY A 883 -17.79 -22.92 31.17
C GLY A 883 -18.40 -23.44 29.86
N ALA A 884 -18.04 -22.88 28.69
CA ALA A 884 -18.40 -23.44 27.40
C ALA A 884 -17.76 -24.85 27.22
N ALA A 885 -18.52 -25.81 26.70
CA ALA A 885 -18.01 -27.15 26.42
C ALA A 885 -16.95 -27.09 25.30
N PRO A 886 -15.79 -27.76 25.43
CA PRO A 886 -14.81 -27.82 24.35
C PRO A 886 -15.32 -28.77 23.26
N GLY A 887 -16.08 -28.25 22.30
CA GLY A 887 -16.59 -29.06 21.19
C GLY A 887 -17.84 -28.51 20.52
N ALA A 888 -17.65 -27.52 19.64
CA ALA A 888 -18.58 -27.22 18.56
C ALA A 888 -17.77 -26.66 17.38
N SER A 889 -16.81 -27.44 16.88
CA SER A 889 -16.17 -27.14 15.60
C SER A 889 -17.19 -27.41 14.50
N ARG A 890 -17.74 -26.36 13.89
CA ARG A 890 -18.29 -26.50 12.54
C ARG A 890 -17.12 -26.85 11.63
N ASP A 891 -17.20 -28.00 10.96
CA ASP A 891 -16.18 -28.52 10.06
C ASP A 891 -15.71 -27.47 9.06
N ALA A 892 -14.54 -26.89 9.32
CA ALA A 892 -13.61 -26.43 8.30
C ALA A 892 -12.30 -27.16 8.59
N ALA A 893 -11.91 -28.05 7.68
CA ALA A 893 -10.64 -28.77 7.73
C ALA A 893 -9.46 -27.80 7.57
N GLY A 894 -9.16 -27.08 8.64
CA GLY A 894 -7.88 -26.46 8.94
C GLY A 894 -7.61 -26.83 10.39
N THR A 895 -6.57 -27.61 10.63
CA THR A 895 -6.19 -28.08 11.96
C THR A 895 -6.27 -26.93 12.97
N ALA A 896 -7.27 -26.99 13.85
CA ALA A 896 -7.26 -26.21 15.07
C ALA A 896 -6.02 -26.64 15.85
N ALA A 897 -4.94 -25.87 15.73
CA ALA A 897 -3.88 -25.95 16.71
C ALA A 897 -4.53 -25.58 18.05
N ALA A 898 -4.11 -26.27 19.12
CA ALA A 898 -4.26 -25.78 20.50
C ALA A 898 -3.83 -24.29 20.58
N PRO A 899 -4.06 -23.53 21.67
CA PRO A 899 -3.50 -22.19 21.81
C PRO A 899 -1.97 -22.25 21.83
N GLY A 900 -1.38 -22.41 20.65
CA GLY A 900 0.01 -22.34 20.29
C GLY A 900 0.17 -20.99 19.62
N ARG A 901 1.32 -20.38 19.87
CA ARG A 901 1.60 -19.06 19.35
C ARG A 901 1.78 -19.15 17.83
N SER A 902 1.47 -18.06 17.15
CA SER A 902 1.57 -18.00 15.69
C SER A 902 3.03 -17.88 15.27
N PRO A 903 3.47 -18.45 14.13
CA PRO A 903 4.86 -18.33 13.71
C PRO A 903 5.26 -16.85 13.49
N ARG A 904 6.54 -16.52 13.73
CA ARG A 904 7.13 -15.20 13.45
C ARG A 904 6.71 -14.67 12.07
N PRO A 905 6.16 -13.44 11.98
CA PRO A 905 5.80 -12.83 10.69
C PRO A 905 7.03 -12.58 9.81
N ALA A 906 6.81 -12.39 8.51
CA ALA A 906 7.87 -12.09 7.55
C ALA A 906 8.36 -10.63 7.74
N LEU A 907 9.34 -10.45 8.62
CA LEU A 907 10.01 -9.17 8.85
C LEU A 907 11.19 -8.98 7.87
N THR A 908 11.51 -7.72 7.56
CA THR A 908 12.72 -7.33 6.80
C THR A 908 14.01 -7.62 7.56
N THR A 909 13.95 -7.71 8.89
CA THR A 909 15.06 -8.14 9.75
C THR A 909 15.31 -9.64 9.61
N GLY A 910 16.57 -10.02 9.38
CA GLY A 910 16.99 -11.42 9.36
C GLY A 910 16.72 -12.09 10.71
N HIS A 911 16.18 -13.31 10.71
CA HIS A 911 15.88 -14.01 11.94
C HIS A 911 17.16 -14.52 12.62
N VAL A 912 17.46 -14.01 13.81
CA VAL A 912 18.56 -14.47 14.66
C VAL A 912 17.99 -15.11 15.93
N PRO A 913 18.11 -16.44 16.13
CA PRO A 913 17.48 -17.12 17.26
C PRO A 913 18.16 -16.76 18.60
N PRO A 914 17.39 -16.68 19.71
CA PRO A 914 17.93 -16.42 21.03
C PRO A 914 18.90 -17.53 21.49
N SER A 915 20.16 -17.14 21.71
CA SER A 915 21.29 -18.03 21.94
C SER A 915 21.59 -18.25 23.43
N THR A 916 21.34 -17.25 24.28
CA THR A 916 21.56 -17.32 25.73
C THR A 916 20.28 -17.68 26.50
N ALA A 917 20.42 -18.17 27.74
CA ALA A 917 19.27 -18.49 28.58
C ALA A 917 18.42 -17.24 28.91
N LEU A 918 19.07 -16.08 29.01
CA LEU A 918 18.42 -14.81 29.28
C LEU A 918 17.71 -14.25 28.03
N GLU A 919 18.32 -14.34 26.85
CA GLU A 919 17.67 -14.06 25.55
C GLU A 919 16.44 -14.92 25.35
N ARG A 920 16.53 -16.23 25.63
CA ARG A 920 15.36 -17.13 25.54
C ARG A 920 14.26 -16.74 26.52
N ALA A 921 14.59 -16.35 27.75
CA ALA A 921 13.59 -15.95 28.73
C ALA A 921 12.89 -14.63 28.37
N VAL A 922 13.61 -13.66 27.82
CA VAL A 922 13.03 -12.40 27.34
C VAL A 922 12.21 -12.60 26.08
N ALA A 923 12.74 -13.33 25.09
CA ALA A 923 11.98 -13.73 23.90
C ALA A 923 10.70 -14.48 24.30
N GLN A 924 10.78 -15.45 25.22
CA GLN A 924 9.61 -16.18 25.73
C GLN A 924 8.55 -15.24 26.33
N ALA A 925 8.95 -14.18 27.04
CA ALA A 925 8.01 -13.21 27.58
C ALA A 925 7.37 -12.34 26.49
N TRP A 926 8.08 -12.05 25.40
CA TRP A 926 7.53 -11.38 24.23
C TRP A 926 6.55 -12.28 23.50
N GLU A 927 6.94 -13.53 23.30
CA GLU A 927 6.12 -14.56 22.67
C GLU A 927 4.82 -14.80 23.46
N ASP A 928 4.88 -14.74 24.80
CA ASP A 928 3.72 -14.82 25.69
C ASP A 928 2.76 -13.63 25.55
N VAL A 929 3.31 -12.42 25.39
CA VAL A 929 2.53 -11.16 25.35
C VAL A 929 1.95 -10.93 23.95
N LEU A 930 2.70 -11.27 22.91
CA LEU A 930 2.34 -11.07 21.52
C LEU A 930 1.63 -12.28 20.90
N GLY A 931 1.75 -13.46 21.51
CA GLY A 931 1.19 -14.70 20.98
C GLY A 931 1.90 -15.18 19.71
N ILE A 932 3.20 -14.88 19.57
CA ILE A 932 4.04 -15.23 18.41
C ILE A 932 5.14 -16.20 18.87
N ASP A 933 5.49 -17.23 18.10
CA ASP A 933 6.58 -18.19 18.36
C ASP A 933 7.78 -17.90 17.45
N GLY A 934 8.98 -18.17 17.96
CA GLY A 934 10.22 -18.02 17.21
C GLY A 934 10.64 -16.57 17.07
N ILE A 935 10.46 -15.76 18.11
CA ILE A 935 10.93 -14.36 18.11
C ILE A 935 12.46 -14.35 18.15
N GLY A 936 13.06 -13.69 17.17
CA GLY A 936 14.50 -13.47 17.06
C GLY A 936 14.97 -12.30 17.93
N VAL A 937 16.27 -12.27 18.24
CA VAL A 937 16.83 -11.27 19.18
C VAL A 937 16.79 -9.83 18.65
N ASP A 938 16.76 -9.67 17.33
CA ASP A 938 16.73 -8.39 16.62
C ASP A 938 15.33 -8.03 16.09
N ASP A 939 14.32 -8.84 16.40
CA ASP A 939 12.95 -8.54 15.99
C ASP A 939 12.44 -7.32 16.75
N ASN A 940 11.83 -6.38 16.01
CA ASN A 940 11.26 -5.19 16.61
C ASN A 940 9.89 -5.51 17.22
N PHE A 941 9.70 -5.14 18.50
CA PHE A 941 8.48 -5.36 19.25
C PHE A 941 7.23 -4.80 18.56
N PHE A 942 7.33 -3.63 17.93
CA PHE A 942 6.22 -2.97 17.25
C PHE A 942 5.92 -3.60 15.89
N ASP A 943 6.96 -4.01 15.15
CA ASP A 943 6.79 -4.71 13.87
C ASP A 943 6.16 -6.10 14.05
N LEU A 944 6.31 -6.69 15.24
CA LEU A 944 5.62 -7.91 15.67
C LEU A 944 4.17 -7.66 16.13
N GLY A 945 3.63 -6.45 15.97
CA GLY A 945 2.27 -6.08 16.40
C GLY A 945 2.19 -5.71 17.89
N GLY A 946 3.30 -5.30 18.50
CA GLY A 946 3.33 -4.70 19.84
C GLY A 946 2.87 -3.24 19.82
N ASP A 947 2.39 -2.75 20.96
CA ASP A 947 2.02 -1.34 21.19
C ASP A 947 2.53 -0.89 22.57
N SER A 948 2.37 0.39 22.91
CA SER A 948 2.84 0.95 24.20
C SER A 948 2.24 0.25 25.43
N LEU A 949 1.02 -0.26 25.32
CA LEU A 949 0.31 -0.93 26.40
C LEU A 949 0.83 -2.37 26.59
N ARG A 950 1.03 -3.10 25.49
CA ARG A 950 1.69 -4.41 25.47
C ARG A 950 3.16 -4.33 25.88
N GLY A 951 3.86 -3.26 25.50
CA GLY A 951 5.22 -3.00 25.97
C GLY A 951 5.26 -2.88 27.50
N THR A 952 4.27 -2.19 28.08
CA THR A 952 4.10 -2.10 29.54
C THR A 952 3.74 -3.46 30.16
N MET A 953 2.84 -4.24 29.55
CA MET A 953 2.50 -5.62 29.99
C MET A 953 3.73 -6.52 30.01
N MET A 954 4.52 -6.48 28.94
CA MET A 954 5.75 -7.22 28.81
C MET A 954 6.71 -6.84 29.94
N VAL A 955 6.88 -5.54 30.23
CA VAL A 955 7.86 -5.06 31.23
C VAL A 955 7.45 -5.53 32.62
N ASN A 956 6.16 -5.44 32.93
CA ASN A 956 5.63 -5.95 34.17
C ASN A 956 5.80 -7.47 34.28
N ARG A 957 5.59 -8.23 33.19
CA ARG A 957 5.80 -9.69 33.17
C ARG A 957 7.27 -10.07 33.39
N LEU A 958 8.21 -9.39 32.73
CA LEU A 958 9.66 -9.60 32.95
C LEU A 958 10.07 -9.31 34.40
N ARG A 959 9.47 -8.27 35.02
CA ARG A 959 9.69 -7.92 36.42
C ARG A 959 9.09 -8.93 37.39
N GLU A 960 7.84 -9.34 37.17
CA GLU A 960 7.12 -10.33 38.01
C GLU A 960 7.77 -11.71 37.96
N THR A 961 8.26 -12.13 36.79
CA THR A 961 8.95 -13.42 36.60
C THR A 961 10.42 -13.38 37.05
N GLY A 962 10.95 -12.21 37.44
CA GLY A 962 12.34 -12.05 37.87
C GLY A 962 13.37 -12.23 36.74
N VAL A 963 12.92 -12.19 35.47
CA VAL A 963 13.78 -12.37 34.29
C VAL A 963 14.58 -11.09 34.01
N LEU A 964 13.94 -9.93 34.11
CA LEU A 964 14.54 -8.63 33.80
C LEU A 964 13.81 -7.48 34.52
N ASP A 965 14.54 -6.54 35.11
CA ASP A 965 13.96 -5.32 35.69
C ASP A 965 14.38 -4.08 34.90
N VAL A 966 13.45 -3.56 34.09
CA VAL A 966 13.64 -2.41 33.20
C VAL A 966 12.45 -1.44 33.32
N PRO A 967 12.65 -0.12 33.11
CA PRO A 967 11.54 0.83 33.08
C PRO A 967 10.63 0.61 31.85
N ALA A 968 9.34 0.94 31.96
CA ALA A 968 8.34 0.71 30.89
C ALA A 968 8.74 1.35 29.54
N GLY A 969 9.40 2.51 29.56
CA GLY A 969 9.90 3.18 28.37
C GLY A 969 11.07 2.47 27.65
N ALA A 970 11.68 1.45 28.27
CA ALA A 970 12.80 0.72 27.67
C ALA A 970 12.41 0.02 26.37
N VAL A 971 11.18 -0.51 26.29
CA VAL A 971 10.65 -1.15 25.07
C VAL A 971 10.43 -0.13 23.95
N LEU A 972 10.11 1.13 24.26
CA LEU A 972 9.97 2.19 23.25
C LEU A 972 11.34 2.63 22.71
N SER A 973 12.34 2.72 23.59
CA SER A 973 13.69 3.18 23.22
C SER A 973 14.61 2.11 22.65
N ALA A 974 14.34 0.83 22.96
CA ALA A 974 15.14 -0.32 22.55
C ALA A 974 14.22 -1.52 22.27
N PRO A 975 13.44 -1.46 21.17
CA PRO A 975 12.34 -2.38 20.90
C PRO A 975 12.81 -3.74 20.37
N THR A 976 13.96 -4.27 20.79
CA THR A 976 14.40 -5.64 20.44
C THR A 976 14.81 -6.41 21.70
N VAL A 977 14.80 -7.74 21.67
CA VAL A 977 15.27 -8.55 22.81
C VAL A 977 16.73 -8.22 23.13
N ALA A 978 17.58 -8.10 22.10
CA ALA A 978 18.97 -7.66 22.25
C ALA A 978 19.07 -6.25 22.84
N GLY A 979 18.23 -5.32 22.37
CA GLY A 979 18.18 -3.94 22.85
C GLY A 979 17.73 -3.84 24.31
N LEU A 980 16.73 -4.63 24.70
CA LEU A 980 16.20 -4.66 26.06
C LEU A 980 17.20 -5.28 27.04
N LEU A 981 17.93 -6.31 26.62
CA LEU A 981 19.01 -6.92 27.39
C LEU A 981 20.23 -6.03 27.51
N ALA A 982 20.58 -5.30 26.46
CA ALA A 982 21.60 -4.26 26.51
C ALA A 982 21.21 -3.12 27.48
N ALA A 983 19.92 -2.81 27.59
CA ALA A 983 19.39 -1.85 28.56
C ALA A 983 19.42 -2.40 30.01
N ALA A 984 19.15 -3.69 30.21
CA ALA A 984 19.08 -4.33 31.53
C ALA A 984 20.42 -4.82 32.09
N GLY A 985 21.38 -5.22 31.24
CA GLY A 985 22.75 -5.58 31.63
C GLY A 985 23.55 -4.42 32.21
N ARG A 986 22.97 -3.21 32.19
CA ARG A 986 23.46 -2.00 32.84
C ARG A 986 22.79 -1.82 34.22
N GLY A 987 22.86 -2.86 35.05
CA GLY A 987 22.58 -2.78 36.49
C GLY A 987 23.63 -1.90 37.17
N GLY A 988 23.39 -0.59 37.18
CA GLY A 988 24.32 0.44 37.60
C GLY A 988 24.27 1.59 36.59
N GLY A 989 23.59 2.67 36.96
CA GLY A 989 23.32 3.81 36.09
C GLY A 989 24.54 4.23 35.28
N ARG A 990 24.48 4.03 33.96
CA ARG A 990 25.19 4.91 33.03
C ARG A 990 24.26 6.08 32.84
N ASP A 991 24.64 7.19 33.46
CA ASP A 991 23.92 8.44 33.45
C ASP A 991 23.50 8.76 32.00
N ALA A 992 22.18 8.87 31.73
CA ALA A 992 21.66 9.28 30.43
C ALA A 992 22.15 10.69 30.04
N LEU A 993 22.81 11.36 30.99
CA LEU A 993 23.39 12.69 30.93
C LEU A 993 24.94 12.65 30.80
N ALA A 994 25.55 11.48 30.60
CA ALA A 994 26.99 11.35 30.39
C ALA A 994 27.43 12.09 29.10
N PRO A 995 28.52 12.89 29.12
CA PRO A 995 28.95 13.70 27.99
C PRO A 995 29.39 12.97 26.74
N LEU A 996 29.76 11.70 26.85
CA LEU A 996 29.89 10.82 25.69
C LEU A 996 28.84 9.72 25.80
N LEU A 997 27.76 9.88 25.06
CA LEU A 997 26.62 8.97 25.01
C LEU A 997 26.78 7.99 23.84
N PRO A 998 27.03 6.69 24.08
CA PRO A 998 27.01 5.70 23.00
C PRO A 998 25.58 5.49 22.51
N LEU A 999 25.24 5.99 21.32
CA LEU A 999 23.96 5.76 20.66
C LEU A 999 23.95 4.36 20.01
N ARG A 1000 25.07 3.99 19.37
CA ARG A 1000 25.41 2.64 18.96
C ARG A 1000 26.92 2.46 19.08
N ALA A 1001 27.37 1.69 20.07
CA ALA A 1001 28.80 1.49 20.31
C ALA A 1001 29.41 0.41 19.40
N ASP A 1002 28.58 -0.55 18.96
CA ASP A 1002 29.00 -1.70 18.19
C ASP A 1002 29.13 -1.36 16.69
N GLY A 1003 30.10 -1.98 16.03
CA GLY A 1003 30.37 -1.80 14.60
C GLY A 1003 31.87 -1.75 14.29
N GLU A 1004 32.22 -2.12 13.05
CA GLU A 1004 33.62 -2.18 12.59
C GLU A 1004 34.05 -0.93 11.81
N LYS A 1005 33.10 -0.06 11.41
CA LYS A 1005 33.40 1.21 10.73
C LYS A 1005 33.91 2.26 11.71
N ARG A 1006 34.56 3.31 11.20
CA ARG A 1006 35.01 4.44 12.03
C ARG A 1006 33.81 5.19 12.63
N PRO A 1007 33.82 5.52 13.93
CA PRO A 1007 32.70 6.18 14.59
C PRO A 1007 32.28 7.52 13.97
N LEU A 1008 30.98 7.81 14.02
CA LEU A 1008 30.42 9.14 13.78
C LEU A 1008 30.14 9.83 15.12
N PHE A 1009 30.69 11.03 15.31
CA PHE A 1009 30.47 11.82 16.53
C PHE A 1009 29.44 12.93 16.28
N CYS A 1010 28.32 12.88 17.01
CA CYS A 1010 27.19 13.80 16.86
C CYS A 1010 27.14 14.81 18.01
N VAL A 1011 27.35 16.09 17.72
CA VAL A 1011 27.45 17.16 18.72
C VAL A 1011 26.06 17.67 19.10
N HIS A 1012 25.82 17.89 20.39
CA HIS A 1012 24.51 18.29 20.89
C HIS A 1012 23.96 19.59 20.28
N PRO A 1013 22.63 19.73 20.14
CA PRO A 1013 21.97 20.99 19.80
C PRO A 1013 21.90 21.93 21.01
N GLY A 1014 21.22 23.08 20.89
CA GLY A 1014 21.21 24.13 21.92
C GLY A 1014 20.78 23.66 23.32
N ALA A 1015 19.88 22.66 23.41
CA ALA A 1015 19.41 22.05 24.65
C ALA A 1015 20.41 21.11 25.35
N GLY A 1016 21.53 20.77 24.70
CA GLY A 1016 22.62 19.99 25.32
C GLY A 1016 22.53 18.48 25.17
N ILE A 1017 21.51 17.95 24.48
CA ILE A 1017 21.19 16.52 24.49
C ILE A 1017 21.29 15.88 23.10
N SER A 1018 22.06 14.80 22.98
CA SER A 1018 22.38 14.16 21.69
C SER A 1018 21.57 12.89 21.37
N TRP A 1019 20.60 12.47 22.19
CA TRP A 1019 19.76 11.29 21.87
C TRP A 1019 18.90 11.49 20.62
N ARG A 1020 18.61 12.74 20.22
CA ARG A 1020 17.85 13.08 19.02
C ARG A 1020 18.45 12.51 17.73
N TYR A 1021 19.74 12.18 17.72
CA TYR A 1021 20.39 11.52 16.59
C TYR A 1021 20.13 10.00 16.52
N SER A 1022 19.40 9.42 17.48
CA SER A 1022 19.01 8.00 17.42
C SER A 1022 18.17 7.67 16.18
N GLY A 1023 17.42 8.66 15.67
CA GLY A 1023 16.68 8.55 14.41
C GLY A 1023 17.55 8.25 13.19
N LEU A 1024 18.86 8.54 13.22
CA LEU A 1024 19.79 8.19 12.14
C LEU A 1024 20.15 6.69 12.13
N LEU A 1025 20.09 6.01 13.28
CA LEU A 1025 20.65 4.66 13.44
C LEU A 1025 20.10 3.62 12.44
N PRO A 1026 18.78 3.58 12.13
CA PRO A 1026 18.24 2.65 11.15
C PRO A 1026 18.80 2.85 9.73
N HIS A 1027 19.24 4.06 9.40
CA HIS A 1027 19.62 4.46 8.04
C HIS A 1027 21.13 4.37 7.78
N LEU A 1028 21.95 4.30 8.84
CA LEU A 1028 23.42 4.29 8.74
C LEU A 1028 24.04 2.88 8.63
N GLY A 1029 23.22 1.83 8.67
CA GLY A 1029 23.65 0.43 8.67
C GLY A 1029 24.24 -0.03 10.01
N ALA A 1030 24.08 -1.32 10.33
CA ALA A 1030 24.43 -1.88 11.64
C ALA A 1030 25.93 -1.81 11.99
N ALA A 1031 26.83 -1.75 10.99
CA ALA A 1031 28.28 -1.73 11.19
C ALA A 1031 28.87 -0.34 11.52
N GLN A 1032 28.05 0.72 11.60
CA GLN A 1032 28.49 2.10 11.81
C GLN A 1032 28.30 2.53 13.28
N PRO A 1033 29.38 2.64 14.09
CA PRO A 1033 29.28 3.17 15.45
C PRO A 1033 28.91 4.66 15.44
N VAL A 1034 28.10 5.08 16.41
CA VAL A 1034 27.63 6.47 16.58
C VAL A 1034 27.67 6.87 18.05
N PHE A 1035 28.34 7.97 18.34
CA PHE A 1035 28.47 8.54 19.69
C PHE A 1035 27.92 9.97 19.71
N GLY A 1036 27.05 10.27 20.66
CA GLY A 1036 26.57 11.62 20.93
C GLY A 1036 27.45 12.33 21.95
N ILE A 1037 27.89 13.56 21.65
CA ILE A 1037 28.58 14.43 22.60
C ILE A 1037 27.55 15.34 23.27
N GLN A 1038 27.27 15.13 24.56
CA GLN A 1038 26.33 15.94 25.34
C GLN A 1038 27.02 17.12 26.02
N ALA A 1039 26.24 18.16 26.34
CA ALA A 1039 26.77 19.36 26.97
C ALA A 1039 27.28 19.12 28.38
N PHE A 1040 28.46 19.67 28.70
CA PHE A 1040 28.93 19.76 30.08
C PHE A 1040 27.98 20.67 30.88
N GLY A 1041 27.65 20.28 32.12
CA GLY A 1041 26.58 20.90 32.93
C GLY A 1041 25.32 20.05 33.02
N LEU A 1042 25.06 19.19 32.02
CA LEU A 1042 23.83 18.41 31.95
C LEU A 1042 23.80 17.27 32.99
N ASP A 1043 24.94 16.60 33.24
CA ASP A 1043 25.09 15.57 34.28
C ASP A 1043 25.05 16.14 35.71
N GLY A 1044 25.13 17.46 35.88
CA GLY A 1044 25.25 18.11 37.18
C GLY A 1044 26.55 17.80 37.94
N LEU A 1045 27.50 17.12 37.30
CA LEU A 1045 28.81 16.77 37.86
C LEU A 1045 29.90 17.70 37.33
N ARG A 1046 29.81 18.08 36.05
CA ARG A 1046 30.75 19.01 35.40
C ARG A 1046 30.15 20.40 35.27
N PRO A 1047 30.94 21.47 35.45
CA PRO A 1047 30.48 22.82 35.15
C PRO A 1047 30.31 23.01 33.64
N VAL A 1048 29.40 23.91 33.25
CA VAL A 1048 29.29 24.38 31.86
C VAL A 1048 30.60 25.04 31.39
N ALA A 1049 30.89 24.98 30.09
CA ALA A 1049 32.12 25.55 29.54
C ALA A 1049 32.19 27.08 29.73
N ALA A 1050 33.37 27.58 30.10
CA ALA A 1050 33.60 29.01 30.37
C ALA A 1050 33.44 29.88 29.11
N ASP A 1051 33.97 29.41 27.99
CA ASP A 1051 33.90 30.04 26.67
C ASP A 1051 33.89 28.98 25.55
N ALA A 1052 33.81 29.44 24.29
CA ALA A 1052 33.75 28.58 23.11
C ALA A 1052 35.01 27.71 22.94
N ALA A 1053 36.20 28.24 23.23
CA ALA A 1053 37.46 27.50 23.11
C ALA A 1053 37.52 26.36 24.13
N ALA A 1054 37.13 26.63 25.37
CA ALA A 1054 37.04 25.61 26.43
C ALA A 1054 36.03 24.50 26.08
N MET A 1055 34.91 24.83 25.43
CA MET A 1055 33.95 23.83 24.95
C MET A 1055 34.56 22.96 23.84
N THR A 1056 35.19 23.58 22.84
CA THR A 1056 35.83 22.85 21.75
C THR A 1056 36.92 21.92 22.27
N ASP A 1057 37.81 22.39 23.14
CA ASP A 1057 38.90 21.58 23.69
C ASP A 1057 38.35 20.38 24.48
N ALA A 1058 37.36 20.61 25.35
CA ALA A 1058 36.72 19.56 26.12
C ALA A 1058 36.05 18.48 25.25
N TYR A 1059 35.40 18.86 24.14
CA TYR A 1059 34.76 17.90 23.25
C TYR A 1059 35.75 17.15 22.38
N LEU A 1060 36.89 17.78 22.02
CA LEU A 1060 37.99 17.07 21.36
C LEU A 1060 38.65 16.06 22.30
N GLU A 1061 38.71 16.32 23.61
CA GLU A 1061 39.17 15.33 24.59
C GLU A 1061 38.25 14.10 24.63
N LEU A 1062 36.92 14.27 24.72
CA LEU A 1062 35.96 13.16 24.67
C LEU A 1062 36.08 12.33 23.38
N LEU A 1063 36.28 13.00 22.25
CA LEU A 1063 36.44 12.33 20.97
C LEU A 1063 37.77 11.53 20.92
N ARG A 1064 38.85 12.06 21.51
CA ARG A 1064 40.15 11.37 21.62
C ARG A 1064 40.13 10.20 22.61
N GLU A 1065 39.28 10.24 23.63
CA GLU A 1065 39.04 9.10 24.53
C GLU A 1065 38.51 7.89 23.75
N GLN A 1066 37.63 8.12 22.77
CA GLN A 1066 37.04 7.06 21.95
C GLN A 1066 37.87 6.72 20.71
N GLN A 1067 38.50 7.71 20.09
CA GLN A 1067 39.33 7.55 18.90
C GLN A 1067 40.62 8.40 19.03
N PRO A 1068 41.75 7.80 19.44
CA PRO A 1068 42.97 8.55 19.78
C PRO A 1068 43.60 9.38 18.65
N SER A 1069 43.32 9.05 17.38
CA SER A 1069 43.84 9.77 16.21
C SER A 1069 42.85 9.74 15.05
N GLY A 1070 42.92 10.73 14.15
CA GLY A 1070 42.06 10.82 12.97
C GLY A 1070 42.28 9.69 11.93
N PRO A 1071 41.44 9.63 10.89
CA PRO A 1071 40.50 10.67 10.50
C PRO A 1071 39.18 10.65 11.30
N TYR A 1072 38.66 11.85 11.59
CA TYR A 1072 37.42 12.05 12.36
C TYR A 1072 36.20 12.33 11.48
N ARG A 1073 35.02 11.96 11.99
CA ARG A 1073 33.71 12.19 11.36
C ARG A 1073 32.81 12.92 12.35
N LEU A 1074 32.40 14.13 12.00
CA LEU A 1074 31.64 15.03 12.86
C LEU A 1074 30.29 15.36 12.24
N LEU A 1075 29.24 15.38 13.07
CA LEU A 1075 27.90 15.82 12.70
C LEU A 1075 27.34 16.73 13.79
N GLY A 1076 26.61 17.78 13.42
CA GLY A 1076 25.90 18.60 14.39
C GLY A 1076 24.67 19.30 13.83
N TRP A 1077 23.59 19.33 14.60
CA TRP A 1077 22.32 19.99 14.29
C TRP A 1077 22.19 21.29 15.06
N SER A 1078 21.69 22.34 14.39
CA SER A 1078 21.45 23.65 14.95
C SER A 1078 22.76 24.21 15.57
N TYR A 1079 22.74 24.58 16.85
CA TYR A 1079 23.93 24.95 17.62
C TYR A 1079 25.06 23.90 17.53
N GLY A 1080 24.73 22.61 17.48
CA GLY A 1080 25.72 21.54 17.35
C GLY A 1080 26.52 21.61 16.06
N GLY A 1081 25.93 22.15 14.97
CA GLY A 1081 26.64 22.36 13.71
C GLY A 1081 27.72 23.44 13.83
N ILE A 1082 27.46 24.51 14.59
CA ILE A 1082 28.45 25.55 14.91
C ILE A 1082 29.65 24.94 15.65
N VAL A 1083 29.36 24.13 16.67
CA VAL A 1083 30.40 23.50 17.48
C VAL A 1083 31.18 22.44 16.68
N ALA A 1084 30.50 21.64 15.85
CA ALA A 1084 31.13 20.65 14.99
C ALA A 1084 32.09 21.30 13.97
N HIS A 1085 31.72 22.44 13.40
CA HIS A 1085 32.60 23.22 12.51
C HIS A 1085 33.85 23.73 13.26
N ALA A 1086 33.68 24.32 14.45
CA ALA A 1086 34.81 24.77 15.27
C ALA A 1086 35.75 23.61 15.68
N MET A 1087 35.18 22.46 16.06
CA MET A 1087 35.94 21.24 16.34
C MET A 1087 36.72 20.76 15.11
N ALA A 1088 36.13 20.80 13.91
CA ALA A 1088 36.78 20.41 12.68
C ALA A 1088 37.97 21.33 12.34
N CYS A 1089 37.81 22.65 12.49
CA CYS A 1089 38.89 23.64 12.33
C CYS A 1089 40.02 23.41 13.33
N ALA A 1090 39.69 23.18 14.61
CA ALA A 1090 40.68 22.92 15.65
C ALA A 1090 41.46 21.61 15.42
N LEU A 1091 40.78 20.53 14.98
CA LEU A 1091 41.43 19.27 14.59
C LEU A 1091 42.41 19.49 13.43
N ARG A 1092 42.00 20.19 12.38
CA ARG A 1092 42.87 20.50 11.22
C ARG A 1092 44.08 21.33 11.61
N ARG A 1093 43.89 22.34 12.47
CA ARG A 1093 44.98 23.17 13.02
C ARG A 1093 45.97 22.34 13.84
N GLY A 1094 45.47 21.33 14.55
CA GLY A 1094 46.26 20.35 15.28
C GLY A 1094 46.93 19.28 14.40
N GLY A 1095 46.77 19.32 13.08
CA GLY A 1095 47.33 18.36 12.13
C GLY A 1095 46.53 17.07 11.94
N GLU A 1096 45.33 16.97 12.53
CA GLU A 1096 44.44 15.82 12.41
C GLU A 1096 43.58 15.90 11.14
N ARG A 1097 43.27 14.73 10.56
CA ARG A 1097 42.37 14.67 9.39
C ARG A 1097 40.91 14.63 9.83
N VAL A 1098 40.06 15.40 9.17
CA VAL A 1098 38.59 15.28 9.27
C VAL A 1098 38.09 14.77 7.92
N GLU A 1099 37.49 13.57 7.92
CA GLU A 1099 37.00 12.87 6.72
C GLU A 1099 35.58 13.28 6.36
N LEU A 1100 34.76 13.63 7.36
CA LEU A 1100 33.39 14.11 7.16
C LEU A 1100 33.07 15.20 8.18
N LEU A 1101 32.55 16.32 7.68
CA LEU A 1101 31.88 17.35 8.48
C LEU A 1101 30.46 17.53 7.93
N ALA A 1102 29.46 17.15 8.72
CA ALA A 1102 28.05 17.31 8.40
C ALA A 1102 27.39 18.34 9.33
N MET A 1103 26.61 19.26 8.77
CA MET A 1103 25.94 20.34 9.49
C MET A 1103 24.46 20.32 9.14
N LEU A 1104 23.62 20.01 10.12
CA LEU A 1104 22.17 20.03 9.97
C LEU A 1104 21.67 21.42 10.38
N ASP A 1105 21.33 22.22 9.39
CA ASP A 1105 20.56 23.44 9.52
C ASP A 1105 21.13 24.41 10.57
N ALA A 1106 22.45 24.58 10.52
CA ALA A 1106 23.20 25.37 11.50
C ALA A 1106 22.96 26.88 11.31
N PRO A 1107 22.57 27.63 12.36
CA PRO A 1107 22.39 29.08 12.27
C PRO A 1107 23.70 29.81 11.93
N PRO A 1108 23.64 30.99 11.30
CA PRO A 1108 24.83 31.76 10.92
C PRO A 1108 25.54 32.33 12.15
N VAL A 1109 26.88 32.22 12.18
CA VAL A 1109 27.71 32.74 13.27
C VAL A 1109 28.30 34.09 12.86
N GLY A 1110 27.57 35.16 13.16
CA GLY A 1110 28.00 36.54 12.87
C GLY A 1110 27.09 37.63 13.44
N GLY A 1111 26.08 37.25 14.24
CA GLY A 1111 25.10 38.16 14.82
C GLY A 1111 25.61 38.93 16.05
N ARG A 1112 24.88 40.01 16.38
CA ARG A 1112 25.05 40.79 17.61
C ARG A 1112 24.96 39.85 18.84
N ALA A 1113 25.77 40.09 19.87
CA ALA A 1113 25.67 39.33 21.12
C ALA A 1113 24.24 39.40 21.67
N TRP A 1114 23.71 38.24 22.07
CA TRP A 1114 22.39 38.14 22.68
C TRP A 1114 22.32 38.98 23.95
N THR A 1115 21.26 39.80 24.11
CA THR A 1115 20.99 40.46 25.39
C THR A 1115 20.49 39.42 26.40
N ALA A 1116 20.63 39.71 27.70
CA ALA A 1116 20.13 38.83 28.75
C ALA A 1116 18.62 38.53 28.60
N GLU A 1117 17.83 39.51 28.18
CA GLU A 1117 16.40 39.35 27.91
C GLU A 1117 16.12 38.41 26.73
N GLN A 1118 16.90 38.51 25.64
CA GLN A 1118 16.74 37.62 24.49
C GLN A 1118 17.16 36.18 24.81
N ILE A 1119 18.20 35.99 25.63
CA ILE A 1119 18.60 34.66 26.13
C ILE A 1119 17.47 34.04 26.95
N GLU A 1120 16.91 34.77 27.93
CA GLU A 1120 15.82 34.25 28.76
C GLU A 1120 14.57 33.92 27.92
N PHE A 1121 14.23 34.74 26.94
CA PHE A 1121 13.11 34.49 26.04
C PHE A 1121 13.30 33.19 25.23
N GLN A 1122 14.48 33.00 24.62
CA GLN A 1122 14.79 31.81 23.84
C GLN A 1122 14.83 30.54 24.69
N VAL A 1123 15.41 30.63 25.89
CA VAL A 1123 15.44 29.51 26.84
C VAL A 1123 14.03 29.12 27.24
N ALA A 1124 13.15 30.08 27.53
CA ALA A 1124 11.77 29.78 27.92
C ALA A 1124 10.97 29.13 26.78
N ALA A 1125 11.06 29.68 25.56
CA ALA A 1125 10.36 29.16 24.40
C ALA A 1125 10.74 27.70 24.08
N LEU A 1126 12.03 27.39 24.14
CA LEU A 1126 12.53 26.04 23.89
C LEU A 1126 12.28 25.10 25.07
N LEU A 1127 12.36 25.59 26.31
CA LEU A 1127 12.09 24.77 27.50
C LEU A 1127 10.61 24.33 27.54
N LEU A 1128 9.68 25.18 27.10
CA LEU A 1128 8.26 24.78 26.92
C LEU A 1128 8.12 23.62 25.92
N ARG A 1129 8.83 23.69 24.79
CA ARG A 1129 8.83 22.62 23.77
C ARG A 1129 9.44 21.32 24.32
N VAL A 1130 10.58 21.40 25.01
CA VAL A 1130 11.28 20.23 25.58
C VAL A 1130 10.49 19.58 26.72
N THR A 1131 9.73 20.37 27.49
CA THR A 1131 8.92 19.88 28.61
C THR A 1131 7.54 19.40 28.19
N GLY A 1132 7.11 19.67 26.95
CA GLY A 1132 5.78 19.32 26.44
C GLY A 1132 4.65 20.11 27.11
N LEU A 1133 4.96 21.26 27.73
CA LEU A 1133 3.97 22.08 28.41
C LEU A 1133 3.16 22.89 27.39
N PRO A 1134 1.81 22.91 27.48
CA PRO A 1134 0.97 23.64 26.54
C PRO A 1134 1.21 25.14 26.66
N CYS A 1135 1.32 25.80 25.50
CA CYS A 1135 1.35 27.25 25.36
C CYS A 1135 0.22 27.64 24.40
N THR A 1136 -0.71 28.49 24.83
CA THR A 1136 -1.79 28.95 23.94
C THR A 1136 -1.24 30.03 23.00
N PRO A 1137 -1.63 30.07 21.71
CA PRO A 1137 -1.08 31.02 20.74
C PRO A 1137 -1.30 32.51 21.10
N SER A 1138 -2.20 32.80 22.03
CA SER A 1138 -2.59 34.15 22.46
C SER A 1138 -1.88 34.67 23.71
N GLU A 1139 -1.05 33.86 24.40
CA GLU A 1139 -0.36 34.25 25.63
C GLU A 1139 1.11 34.60 25.37
N PRO A 1140 1.67 35.66 25.98
CA PRO A 1140 3.10 35.96 25.89
C PRO A 1140 3.92 34.81 26.51
N VAL A 1141 5.05 34.46 25.88
CA VAL A 1141 5.94 33.40 26.36
C VAL A 1141 6.30 33.66 27.83
N PRO A 1142 5.95 32.76 28.78
CA PRO A 1142 6.27 32.94 30.19
C PRO A 1142 7.79 32.94 30.40
N GLY A 1143 8.30 33.69 31.37
CA GLY A 1143 9.73 33.68 31.70
C GLY A 1143 10.19 32.29 32.18
N VAL A 1144 11.49 31.99 32.06
CA VAL A 1144 12.07 30.67 32.39
C VAL A 1144 11.69 30.20 33.80
N ALA A 1145 11.65 31.10 34.79
CA ALA A 1145 11.25 30.77 36.16
C ALA A 1145 9.82 30.21 36.22
N ALA A 1146 8.86 30.83 35.52
CA ALA A 1146 7.48 30.37 35.47
C ALA A 1146 7.34 29.02 34.72
N VAL A 1147 8.16 28.77 33.70
CA VAL A 1147 8.22 27.46 33.03
C VAL A 1147 8.74 26.39 33.99
N LEU A 1148 9.80 26.68 34.75
CA LEU A 1148 10.37 25.77 35.73
C LEU A 1148 9.42 25.48 36.90
N ASP A 1149 8.67 26.48 37.35
CA ASP A 1149 7.65 26.31 38.39
C ASP A 1149 6.52 25.40 37.89
N ARG A 1150 6.05 25.58 36.64
CA ARG A 1150 5.06 24.69 36.01
C ARG A 1150 5.55 23.23 35.91
N VAL A 1151 6.84 23.02 35.60
CA VAL A 1151 7.44 21.67 35.59
C VAL A 1151 7.49 21.09 37.01
N ALA A 1152 7.82 21.91 38.02
CA ALA A 1152 7.85 21.47 39.42
C ALA A 1152 6.46 21.12 39.98
N GLU A 1153 5.42 21.84 39.56
CA GLU A 1153 4.03 21.60 39.96
C GLU A 1153 3.45 20.28 39.44
N GLN A 1154 3.93 19.77 38.30
CA GLN A 1154 3.48 18.48 37.74
C GLN A 1154 4.08 17.24 38.45
N GLY A 1155 5.15 17.41 39.23
CA GLY A 1155 5.84 16.34 39.97
C GLY A 1155 6.56 15.29 39.09
N ASP A 1156 7.45 14.48 39.68
CA ASP A 1156 8.26 13.46 38.97
C ASP A 1156 7.43 12.26 38.43
N GLY A 1157 6.10 12.28 38.61
CA GLY A 1157 5.17 11.27 38.09
C GLY A 1157 4.08 11.83 37.16
N GLY A 1158 4.19 13.09 36.73
CA GLY A 1158 3.27 13.73 35.77
C GLY A 1158 3.66 13.49 34.30
N THR A 1159 2.89 14.07 33.37
CA THR A 1159 3.08 13.96 31.92
C THR A 1159 4.31 14.70 31.35
N SER A 1160 5.09 15.39 32.20
CA SER A 1160 6.30 16.09 31.77
C SER A 1160 7.39 15.11 31.34
N ALA A 1161 7.97 15.32 30.17
CA ALA A 1161 9.03 14.48 29.62
C ALA A 1161 10.38 14.60 30.37
N VAL A 1162 10.53 15.61 31.24
CA VAL A 1162 11.76 15.87 32.03
C VAL A 1162 11.44 16.24 33.49
N THR A 1163 12.30 15.83 34.42
CA THR A 1163 12.17 16.21 35.85
C THR A 1163 12.48 17.68 36.08
N ALA A 1164 11.98 18.27 37.18
CA ALA A 1164 12.26 19.66 37.54
C ALA A 1164 13.77 19.96 37.74
N ARG A 1165 14.56 18.95 38.10
CA ARG A 1165 16.03 19.04 38.18
C ARG A 1165 16.64 19.10 36.78
N GLN A 1166 16.23 18.20 35.88
CA GLN A 1166 16.70 18.17 34.49
C GLN A 1166 16.30 19.44 33.73
N ALA A 1167 15.08 19.94 33.91
CA ALA A 1167 14.64 21.20 33.31
C ALA A 1167 15.51 22.39 33.72
N ARG A 1168 15.96 22.43 34.99
CA ARG A 1168 16.91 23.45 35.48
C ARG A 1168 18.30 23.32 34.83
N GLN A 1169 18.82 22.09 34.71
CA GLN A 1169 20.11 21.82 34.07
C GLN A 1169 20.07 22.17 32.58
N ILE A 1170 19.00 21.80 31.87
CA ILE A 1170 18.78 22.16 30.47
C ILE A 1170 18.74 23.68 30.31
N ALA A 1171 17.98 24.39 31.16
CA ALA A 1171 17.92 25.85 31.12
C ALA A 1171 19.30 26.51 31.34
N GLU A 1172 20.11 26.00 32.27
CA GLU A 1172 21.46 26.48 32.54
C GLU A 1172 22.42 26.24 31.35
N VAL A 1173 22.39 25.04 30.78
CA VAL A 1173 23.16 24.69 29.58
C VAL A 1173 22.78 25.59 28.40
N MET A 1174 21.49 25.81 28.17
CA MET A 1174 21.00 26.65 27.07
C MET A 1174 21.42 28.11 27.23
N ARG A 1175 21.29 28.67 28.45
CA ARG A 1175 21.82 30.01 28.77
C ARG A 1175 23.30 30.10 28.45
N ASN A 1176 24.07 29.09 28.84
CA ASN A 1176 25.49 29.06 28.58
C ASN A 1176 25.78 29.03 27.07
N ASN A 1177 25.16 28.10 26.34
CA ASN A 1177 25.34 27.94 24.90
C ASN A 1177 25.05 29.24 24.14
N LEU A 1178 23.90 29.89 24.43
CA LEU A 1178 23.54 31.17 23.80
C LEU A 1178 24.52 32.30 24.18
N ARG A 1179 24.96 32.36 25.44
CA ARG A 1179 25.96 33.33 25.92
C ARG A 1179 27.31 33.19 25.21
N ILE A 1180 27.78 31.96 25.01
CA ILE A 1180 29.10 31.70 24.40
C ILE A 1180 29.06 31.60 22.88
N THR A 1181 27.88 31.50 22.26
CA THR A 1181 27.69 31.40 20.80
C THR A 1181 28.54 32.44 20.03
N PRO A 1182 28.59 33.74 20.41
CA PRO A 1182 29.42 34.73 19.71
C PRO A 1182 30.93 34.44 19.75
N GLY A 1183 31.39 33.60 20.67
CA GLY A 1183 32.78 33.17 20.79
C GLY A 1183 33.21 32.10 19.78
N PHE A 1184 32.27 31.47 19.06
CA PHE A 1184 32.54 30.50 17.99
C PHE A 1184 32.83 31.16 16.63
N ALA A 1185 33.46 32.35 16.62
CA ALA A 1185 33.72 33.10 15.40
C ALA A 1185 34.26 32.18 14.28
N PRO A 1186 33.53 32.05 13.15
CA PRO A 1186 33.77 30.95 12.22
C PRO A 1186 35.10 31.14 11.48
N GLU A 1187 35.98 30.16 11.62
CA GLU A 1187 37.22 30.06 10.86
C GLU A 1187 36.96 29.45 9.47
N VAL A 1188 37.87 29.62 8.51
CA VAL A 1188 37.73 28.94 7.22
C VAL A 1188 38.14 27.47 7.38
N TYR A 1189 37.18 26.56 7.23
CA TYR A 1189 37.43 25.12 7.23
C TYR A 1189 37.99 24.66 5.87
N ASP A 1190 39.19 24.07 5.89
CA ASP A 1190 39.86 23.52 4.70
C ASP A 1190 39.41 22.06 4.44
N GLY A 1191 38.22 21.93 3.84
CA GLY A 1191 37.61 20.68 3.41
C GLY A 1191 36.17 20.87 2.93
N ASP A 1192 35.57 19.79 2.41
CA ASP A 1192 34.16 19.79 1.98
C ASP A 1192 33.22 19.67 3.19
N VAL A 1193 32.02 20.24 3.07
CA VAL A 1193 30.98 20.23 4.10
C VAL A 1193 29.68 19.70 3.51
N LEU A 1194 29.06 18.75 4.20
CA LEU A 1194 27.72 18.27 3.91
C LEU A 1194 26.73 19.07 4.74
N PHE A 1195 25.97 19.96 4.11
CA PHE A 1195 25.02 20.84 4.78
C PHE A 1195 23.58 20.40 4.48
N PHE A 1196 22.71 20.37 5.48
CA PHE A 1196 21.29 20.08 5.30
C PHE A 1196 20.47 21.31 5.68
N SER A 1197 19.63 21.80 4.77
CA SER A 1197 18.86 23.05 4.97
C SER A 1197 17.37 22.75 5.17
N ALA A 1198 16.78 23.24 6.26
CA ALA A 1198 15.33 23.18 6.46
C ALA A 1198 14.62 24.17 5.51
N THR A 1199 13.64 23.73 4.74
CA THR A 1199 13.00 24.55 3.69
C THR A 1199 11.60 25.09 4.03
N ALA A 1200 10.98 24.65 5.13
CA ALA A 1200 9.63 25.08 5.50
C ALA A 1200 9.58 26.34 6.39
N ASP A 1201 10.75 26.81 6.87
CA ASP A 1201 10.82 28.03 7.68
C ASP A 1201 10.59 29.28 6.81
N THR A 1202 9.69 30.16 7.26
CA THR A 1202 9.37 31.43 6.59
C THR A 1202 9.99 32.62 7.32
N ALA A 1203 10.26 33.71 6.59
CA ALA A 1203 10.81 34.93 7.19
C ALA A 1203 9.83 35.52 8.22
N ALA A 1204 10.33 35.79 9.43
CA ALA A 1204 9.53 36.40 10.51
C ALA A 1204 8.97 37.77 10.12
N GLU A 1205 7.81 38.12 10.67
CA GLU A 1205 7.23 39.46 10.54
C GLU A 1205 8.20 40.56 11.06
N PRO A 1206 8.19 41.78 10.47
CA PRO A 1206 9.19 42.83 10.74
C PRO A 1206 9.36 43.22 12.21
N ASP A 1207 8.37 42.97 13.06
CA ASP A 1207 8.30 43.42 14.46
C ASP A 1207 8.45 42.29 15.50
N ALA A 1208 8.65 41.03 15.09
CA ALA A 1208 8.90 39.92 16.01
C ALA A 1208 10.40 39.80 16.35
N PRO A 1209 10.79 39.49 17.61
CA PRO A 1209 12.18 39.17 17.91
C PRO A 1209 12.61 37.94 17.11
N ALA A 1210 13.40 38.16 16.06
CA ALA A 1210 13.77 37.12 15.09
C ALA A 1210 14.56 36.00 15.77
N ASP A 1211 14.00 34.78 15.77
CA ASP A 1211 14.73 33.56 16.10
C ASP A 1211 15.68 33.24 14.91
N PRO A 1212 17.01 33.36 15.09
CA PRO A 1212 17.96 33.10 14.02
C PRO A 1212 18.00 31.63 13.59
N SER A 1213 17.39 30.73 14.37
CA SER A 1213 17.30 29.30 14.04
C SER A 1213 16.38 29.05 12.84
N VAL A 1214 15.37 29.89 12.62
CA VAL A 1214 14.42 29.79 11.50
C VAL A 1214 14.73 30.79 10.37
N ALA A 1215 15.92 31.41 10.39
CA ALA A 1215 16.32 32.33 9.33
C ALA A 1215 16.54 31.56 8.00
N PRO A 1216 16.06 32.08 6.85
CA PRO A 1216 16.32 31.46 5.56
C PRO A 1216 17.78 31.65 5.12
N GLY A 1217 18.25 30.84 4.16
CA GLY A 1217 19.57 31.04 3.52
C GLY A 1217 20.78 30.66 4.38
N LYS A 1218 20.62 29.75 5.34
CA LYS A 1218 21.69 29.33 6.27
C LYS A 1218 22.90 28.72 5.56
N ALA A 1219 22.71 27.86 4.55
CA ALA A 1219 23.81 27.29 3.77
C ALA A 1219 24.69 28.38 3.13
N ASP A 1220 24.06 29.40 2.52
CA ASP A 1220 24.77 30.52 1.87
C ASP A 1220 25.59 31.34 2.87
N ALA A 1221 25.07 31.54 4.09
CA ALA A 1221 25.79 32.23 5.15
C ALA A 1221 27.03 31.47 5.64
N TRP A 1222 27.08 30.15 5.49
CA TRP A 1222 28.23 29.31 5.84
C TRP A 1222 29.28 29.18 4.73
N ARG A 1223 28.91 29.41 3.45
CA ARG A 1223 29.83 29.29 2.30
C ARG A 1223 31.16 30.07 2.47
N PRO A 1224 31.21 31.30 3.02
CA PRO A 1224 32.48 32.01 3.21
C PRO A 1224 33.46 31.34 4.17
N TYR A 1225 32.98 30.39 5.00
CA TYR A 1225 33.75 29.72 6.04
C TYR A 1225 34.10 28.26 5.69
N VAL A 1226 33.95 27.90 4.42
CA VAL A 1226 34.29 26.60 3.84
C VAL A 1226 35.16 26.84 2.61
N ALA A 1227 36.41 26.38 2.61
CA ALA A 1227 37.30 26.52 1.46
C ALA A 1227 37.02 25.47 0.37
N GLY A 1228 36.51 24.30 0.75
CA GLY A 1228 36.05 23.24 -0.16
C GLY A 1228 34.64 23.47 -0.68
N ALA A 1229 34.00 22.39 -1.16
CA ALA A 1229 32.61 22.42 -1.59
C ALA A 1229 31.66 22.31 -0.38
N LEU A 1230 30.68 23.22 -0.30
CA LEU A 1230 29.53 23.09 0.58
C LEU A 1230 28.38 22.47 -0.24
N HIS A 1231 28.13 21.18 0.01
CA HIS A 1231 27.06 20.40 -0.60
C HIS A 1231 25.77 20.62 0.21
N ASP A 1232 24.85 21.40 -0.32
CA ASP A 1232 23.58 21.72 0.34
C ASP A 1232 22.49 20.72 -0.05
N HIS A 1233 21.87 20.10 0.95
CA HIS A 1233 20.80 19.12 0.84
C HIS A 1233 19.52 19.73 1.46
N PRO A 1234 18.58 20.23 0.65
CA PRO A 1234 17.33 20.76 1.16
C PRO A 1234 16.46 19.64 1.74
N VAL A 1235 15.91 19.84 2.93
CA VAL A 1235 15.01 18.90 3.63
C VAL A 1235 13.66 19.58 3.87
N ALA A 1236 12.58 18.93 3.44
CA ALA A 1236 11.22 19.48 3.44
C ALA A 1236 10.57 19.53 4.83
N CYS A 1237 11.15 20.28 5.76
CA CYS A 1237 10.67 20.45 7.12
C CYS A 1237 11.07 21.82 7.71
N GLY A 1238 10.58 22.15 8.92
CA GLY A 1238 11.05 23.31 9.68
C GLY A 1238 12.29 23.00 10.52
N HIS A 1239 12.99 24.03 11.02
CA HIS A 1239 14.24 23.87 11.80
C HIS A 1239 14.12 22.84 12.93
N TYR A 1240 13.01 22.88 13.67
CA TYR A 1240 12.76 22.03 14.83
C TYR A 1240 12.30 20.61 14.49
N ASP A 1241 11.86 20.39 13.24
CA ASP A 1241 11.39 19.10 12.74
C ASP A 1241 12.52 18.30 12.10
N MET A 1242 13.70 18.90 11.89
CA MET A 1242 14.90 18.25 11.33
C MET A 1242 15.29 16.95 12.03
N THR A 1243 14.89 16.76 13.31
CA THR A 1243 15.17 15.55 14.09
C THR A 1243 13.99 14.61 14.27
N GLU A 1244 12.88 14.84 13.56
CA GLU A 1244 11.73 13.95 13.54
C GLU A 1244 11.93 12.78 12.54
N PRO A 1245 11.17 11.67 12.65
CA PRO A 1245 11.46 10.44 11.92
C PRO A 1245 11.57 10.59 10.39
N GLY A 1246 10.68 11.39 9.78
CA GLY A 1246 10.69 11.63 8.33
C GLY A 1246 11.97 12.31 7.84
N PRO A 1247 12.29 13.52 8.32
CA PRO A 1247 13.55 14.21 7.99
C PRO A 1247 14.81 13.41 8.32
N MET A 1248 14.83 12.67 9.44
CA MET A 1248 15.97 11.84 9.81
C MET A 1248 16.21 10.65 8.88
N ALA A 1249 15.17 10.13 8.22
CA ALA A 1249 15.33 9.10 7.19
C ALA A 1249 16.03 9.64 5.94
N GLU A 1250 15.62 10.84 5.49
CA GLU A 1250 16.22 11.52 4.33
C GLU A 1250 17.69 11.89 4.60
N ILE A 1251 17.94 12.54 5.74
CA ILE A 1251 19.30 12.90 6.19
C ILE A 1251 20.16 11.64 6.34
N GLY A 1252 19.59 10.59 6.94
CA GLY A 1252 20.25 9.30 7.14
C GLY A 1252 20.69 8.65 5.84
N GLY A 1253 19.86 8.70 4.79
CA GLY A 1253 20.20 8.18 3.46
C GLY A 1253 21.37 8.92 2.80
N ALA A 1254 21.33 10.26 2.78
CA ALA A 1254 22.43 11.07 2.26
C ALA A 1254 23.73 10.90 3.07
N LEU A 1255 23.62 10.80 4.40
CA LEU A 1255 24.75 10.59 5.29
C LEU A 1255 25.37 9.20 5.11
N ALA A 1256 24.57 8.15 4.92
CA ALA A 1256 25.05 6.81 4.63
C ALA A 1256 25.87 6.77 3.34
N ALA A 1257 25.37 7.40 2.27
CA ALA A 1257 26.08 7.52 1.00
C ALA A 1257 27.43 8.25 1.17
N ALA A 1258 27.47 9.34 1.93
CA ALA A 1258 28.70 10.08 2.21
C ALA A 1258 29.71 9.27 3.04
N LEU A 1259 29.23 8.48 4.01
CA LEU A 1259 30.06 7.61 4.85
C LEU A 1259 30.64 6.42 4.06
N ASP A 1260 29.93 5.92 3.06
CA ASP A 1260 30.35 4.80 2.20
C ASP A 1260 31.24 5.23 1.02
N ALA A 1261 31.11 6.47 0.54
CA ALA A 1261 32.00 7.05 -0.47
C ALA A 1261 33.44 7.31 0.03
N CYS A 1262 33.66 7.23 1.34
CA CYS A 1262 34.98 7.39 1.96
C CYS A 1262 35.76 6.06 1.96
N PRO A 1263 36.92 5.94 1.26
CA PRO A 1263 37.60 4.66 1.10
C PRO A 1263 38.12 4.07 2.42
N PRO A 1264 38.07 2.74 2.63
CA PRO A 1264 38.68 2.09 3.78
C PRO A 1264 40.21 2.25 3.72
N SER A 1265 40.83 2.73 4.81
CA SER A 1265 42.29 2.87 4.88
C SER A 1265 42.98 1.52 5.10
N HIS A 1266 43.97 1.23 4.27
CA HIS A 1266 45.03 0.23 4.49
C HIS A 1266 45.58 0.28 5.94
N PRO A 1267 45.96 -0.87 6.54
CA PRO A 1267 46.57 -0.90 7.86
C PRO A 1267 47.96 -0.26 7.82
N LEU A 1268 48.20 0.70 8.72
CA LEU A 1268 49.49 1.33 8.96
C LEU A 1268 50.53 0.27 9.38
N THR A 1269 51.42 -0.06 8.45
CA THR A 1269 52.71 -0.68 8.74
C THR A 1269 53.57 0.29 9.53
N ARG A 1270 54.10 -0.17 10.68
CA ARG A 1270 55.22 0.48 11.39
C ARG A 1270 56.45 0.54 10.48
N PRO A 1271 57.21 1.63 10.55
CA PRO A 1271 58.66 1.51 10.64
C PRO A 1271 59.24 2.26 11.85
N ALA A 1272 60.49 1.93 12.13
CA ALA A 1272 61.31 2.27 13.30
C ALA A 1272 61.49 3.77 13.59
#